data_AF-A0A293LH33-F1
#
_entry.id   AF-A0A293LH33-F1
#
_cell.length_a   1.000
_cell.length_b   1.000
_cell.length_c   1.000
_cell.angle_alpha   90.00
_cell.angle_beta   90.00
_cell.angle_gamma   90.00
#
_symmetry.space_group_name_H-M   'P 1'
#
loop_
_entity.id
_entity.type
_entity.pdbx_description
1 polymer ?
#
loop_
_entity_poly.entity_id
_entity_poly.type
_entity_poly.pdbx_seq_one_letter_code
_entity_poly.pdbx_strand_id
1 'polypeptide(L)'
;MRGVTLAEEKTIIEKMVGKFGTNMATVLKVTHELRKSDDATLQSIAGSLSMRQLLRIARRFEKYPDISPVSAIYKACLARFLPPLAKQSLDRVLADAGLPLESGLPPADTVRCEVKDGIVYLGNTKINVYQTGDSQVKVPDTLFYDNQQHARILEAMLQDFLLGEHLLLVGNQGVGKNKIVDRFLHLLNCPREYVQLHRDTSVQSLTLQPTVKDGVITYEDSPLVRAVQNGHVLVVDEADKAPTHVTCVLKALVESSEMLLADGRRIVHFSDGAKSKPNSVVMHPNFKMIVLANRPGFPFLGNDFFGSLGDIFSCHAIDNPLRESEMALLKQYGPSVPKETVEKLLAIFGDLRNLADEGLITYPFSTREVVNIVKHLEAFPNDGITSVLKNVFDFDSYNKENRKLLLSVLHKHGIPVDASPDNVQLARTFELPSPVWVGSWSIGKESCSLDCSVEMQDLHIKRPVSLPKLTTDIEKVEARSLHFSELQHYWILPYGTSGSTVDMAISPSRDGRSENDMVHVASNYPLGIFSFSPKHTVSSFLQLQRCFPPGYSSSSIKLTTLGGSLHGCLAVHESLTNTLLLIDPETGDASSIGLGSLVQKATEKFVRSLYNPSIPSVLCKDLSAKSLVAIYQPGRNNVHVLDMEQRYTLNWKLPVLIDQLFMADESNCVVVAGDTKRKYLLSWDEKDQLRNHRFSPITEEPAHQSTVYEARQLYKAGMDNLSPEALRRIAGPAVNASEAKVLMTEQDFASVAVGFPRATSDWQIYSYPRSVVPWGECTVEQSFKQPTTLPMMNSTVLVTAKPNSCVPKEAWPTEAASADSAGCLEVVNLNDQSVSYVPVPASRSTPNYLRDNSDVPFFMDVGCQDALVTVDNNGCVRSWELTPHKLKNSLAEWQKMMGTGQRLELNIEKKGKPLKGPKHGKEDPENAPHVGGNTWAGGTGGRDTAGLGGIGGPYRLDKGHKVHQVSDEEKQSVPPEVLKAAHEMAQKALKDRLAEIQMSEHDAALYEQLSDSVKRQVQLLRVILDSLQATSKERQWLKHQTSGELDDSKLIESITGEKAIYRRRGEQEPEVGSPQTKPKRLRLVVDVSGSMYRFNGYDARLQREMEAVLMVMQALQGFQDKFVYDILGHSGEESHLEFVKADKPPLNDKERLKVLQEMHAHSQFCLSGDNTLSAAKEAIDTVVHDDCEEHFVVVLSDANLDRYAIPPKKFANILSSNPDVDAFAIFIGSLGDQAVRLQRSLPSGRTFVCMDTADLPQILQQIFTSSLLRSAS
;
A
#
# COMPACT_ATOMS: atom_id res chain seq x y z
N MET A 1 41.62 -18.50 22.56
CA MET A 1 41.85 -17.57 23.70
C MET A 1 40.65 -17.63 24.63
N ARG A 2 40.85 -17.55 25.96
CA ARG A 2 39.75 -17.42 26.92
C ARG A 2 39.03 -16.08 26.70
N GLY A 3 37.70 -16.07 26.71
CA GLY A 3 36.91 -14.83 26.62
C GLY A 3 37.11 -13.94 27.86
N VAL A 4 37.19 -12.62 27.65
CA VAL A 4 37.40 -11.64 28.72
C VAL A 4 36.15 -11.55 29.58
N THR A 5 36.30 -11.64 30.90
CA THR A 5 35.18 -11.57 31.85
C THR A 5 34.68 -10.13 32.02
N LEU A 6 33.42 -9.95 32.45
CA LEU A 6 32.83 -8.63 32.69
C LEU A 6 33.67 -7.78 33.65
N ALA A 7 34.26 -8.39 34.69
CA ALA A 7 35.13 -7.70 35.63
C ALA A 7 36.44 -7.23 34.99
N GLU A 8 37.04 -8.06 34.13
CA GLU A 8 38.27 -7.72 33.40
C GLU A 8 38.02 -6.61 32.39
N GLU A 9 36.93 -6.67 31.60
CA GLU A 9 36.56 -5.63 30.64
C GLU A 9 36.30 -4.28 31.34
N LYS A 10 35.56 -4.30 32.45
CA LYS A 10 35.37 -3.11 33.29
C LYS A 10 36.69 -2.52 33.74
N THR A 11 37.61 -3.34 34.24
CA THR A 11 38.94 -2.90 34.68
C THR A 11 39.75 -2.28 33.55
N ILE A 12 39.67 -2.85 32.34
CA ILE A 12 40.36 -2.33 31.14
C ILE A 12 39.79 -0.96 30.76
N ILE A 13 38.46 -0.82 30.72
CA ILE A 13 37.81 0.45 30.38
C ILE A 13 38.15 1.54 31.40
N GLU A 14 38.10 1.22 32.70
CA GLU A 14 38.46 2.16 33.77
C GLU A 14 39.92 2.64 33.66
N LYS A 15 40.86 1.74 33.31
CA LYS A 15 42.27 2.11 33.12
C LYS A 15 42.52 2.95 31.87
N MET A 16 41.76 2.73 30.79
CA MET A 16 41.98 3.38 29.50
C MET A 16 41.25 4.72 29.34
N VAL A 17 40.06 4.85 29.96
CA VAL A 17 39.13 5.98 29.75
C VAL A 17 38.81 6.72 31.06
N GLY A 18 39.05 6.13 32.23
CA GLY A 18 38.77 6.77 33.52
C GLY A 18 37.43 6.37 34.12
N LYS A 19 36.59 7.34 34.54
CA LYS A 19 35.41 7.05 35.38
C LYS A 19 34.36 6.22 34.64
N PHE A 20 33.99 5.09 35.23
CA PHE A 20 32.94 4.20 34.76
C PHE A 20 31.53 4.76 35.05
N GLY A 21 30.88 5.35 34.04
CA GLY A 21 29.53 5.92 34.15
C GLY A 21 28.40 4.86 34.15
N THR A 22 27.20 5.27 34.57
CA THR A 22 25.98 4.41 34.58
C THR A 22 25.60 3.91 33.19
N ASN A 23 25.68 4.77 32.16
CA ASN A 23 25.35 4.40 30.78
C ASN A 23 26.26 3.28 30.25
N MET A 24 27.57 3.34 30.56
CA MET A 24 28.52 2.31 30.14
C MET A 24 28.30 0.98 30.86
N ALA A 25 27.88 1.03 32.13
CA ALA A 25 27.53 -0.17 32.89
C ALA A 25 26.37 -0.93 32.22
N THR A 26 25.36 -0.21 31.75
CA THR A 26 24.21 -0.80 31.05
C THR A 26 24.61 -1.39 29.71
N VAL A 27 25.43 -0.68 28.90
CA VAL A 27 25.95 -1.20 27.63
C VAL A 27 26.74 -2.50 27.83
N LEU A 28 27.60 -2.56 28.85
CA LEU A 28 28.35 -3.78 29.17
C LEU A 28 27.45 -4.93 29.61
N LYS A 29 26.42 -4.65 30.41
CA LYS A 29 25.44 -5.66 30.82
C LYS A 29 24.74 -6.27 29.60
N VAL A 30 24.20 -5.43 28.71
CA VAL A 30 23.55 -5.86 27.46
C VAL A 30 24.52 -6.65 26.59
N THR A 31 25.77 -6.20 26.46
CA THR A 31 26.79 -6.91 25.67
C THR A 31 27.04 -8.33 26.18
N HIS A 32 27.14 -8.52 27.50
CA HIS A 32 27.31 -9.85 28.09
C HIS A 32 26.05 -10.72 28.02
N GLU A 33 24.85 -10.11 28.05
CA GLU A 33 23.60 -10.84 27.80
C GLU A 33 23.53 -11.34 26.35
N LEU A 34 23.90 -10.51 25.38
CA LEU A 34 23.98 -10.90 23.97
C LEU A 34 24.99 -12.06 23.76
N ARG A 35 26.18 -12.00 24.38
CA ARG A 35 27.20 -13.06 24.29
C ARG A 35 26.81 -14.38 24.96
N LYS A 36 25.92 -14.33 25.96
CA LYS A 36 25.44 -15.51 26.71
C LYS A 36 24.20 -16.14 26.10
N SER A 37 23.56 -15.47 25.14
CA SER A 37 22.36 -15.97 24.49
C SER A 37 22.66 -17.26 23.72
N ASP A 38 21.74 -18.23 23.76
CA ASP A 38 21.80 -19.45 22.94
C ASP A 38 21.39 -19.20 21.48
N ASP A 39 20.85 -18.01 21.17
CA ASP A 39 20.46 -17.60 19.83
C ASP A 39 21.68 -17.17 18.99
N ALA A 40 21.96 -17.91 17.92
CA ALA A 40 23.06 -17.64 17.00
C ALA A 40 23.01 -16.22 16.38
N THR A 41 21.81 -15.66 16.17
CA THR A 41 21.65 -14.30 15.63
C THR A 41 22.14 -13.25 16.63
N LEU A 42 21.81 -13.40 17.92
CA LEU A 42 22.26 -12.51 18.98
C LEU A 42 23.76 -12.64 19.24
N GLN A 43 24.31 -13.85 19.12
CA GLN A 43 25.77 -14.07 19.22
C GLN A 43 26.53 -13.38 18.07
N SER A 44 25.99 -13.44 16.85
CA SER A 44 26.56 -12.72 15.70
C SER A 44 26.57 -11.20 15.93
N ILE A 45 25.46 -10.63 16.42
CA ILE A 45 25.37 -9.21 16.80
C ILE A 45 26.38 -8.88 17.90
N ALA A 46 26.56 -9.77 18.88
CA ALA A 46 27.54 -9.59 19.95
C ALA A 46 28.98 -9.46 19.44
N GLY A 47 29.30 -10.05 18.29
CA GLY A 47 30.58 -9.89 17.59
C GLY A 47 30.87 -8.43 17.18
N SER A 48 29.84 -7.64 16.91
CA SER A 48 29.96 -6.21 16.60
C SER A 48 30.32 -5.35 17.83
N LEU A 49 30.10 -5.86 19.04
CA LEU A 49 30.44 -5.21 20.32
C LEU A 49 31.78 -5.72 20.85
N SER A 50 32.82 -5.57 20.04
CA SER A 50 34.19 -5.91 20.42
C SER A 50 34.74 -4.97 21.50
N MET A 51 35.84 -5.37 22.17
CA MET A 51 36.50 -4.51 23.17
C MET A 51 36.92 -3.14 22.59
N ARG A 52 37.23 -3.08 21.30
CA ARG A 52 37.56 -1.82 20.62
C ARG A 52 36.36 -0.90 20.54
N GLN A 53 35.21 -1.44 20.13
CA GLN A 53 33.96 -0.69 20.08
C GLN A 53 33.50 -0.25 21.47
N LEU A 54 33.65 -1.11 22.49
CA LEU A 54 33.34 -0.75 23.87
C LEU A 54 34.23 0.40 24.39
N LEU A 55 35.53 0.40 24.09
CA LEU A 55 36.43 1.50 24.42
C LEU A 55 36.06 2.80 23.69
N ARG A 56 35.65 2.71 22.42
CA ARG A 56 35.17 3.86 21.64
C ARG A 56 33.89 4.45 22.24
N ILE A 57 32.92 3.61 22.58
CA ILE A 57 31.67 4.03 23.23
C ILE A 57 31.98 4.69 24.57
N ALA A 58 32.90 4.13 25.37
CA ALA A 58 33.30 4.69 26.66
C ALA A 58 33.92 6.10 26.51
N ARG A 59 34.87 6.29 25.57
CA ARG A 59 35.47 7.62 25.28
C ARG A 59 34.41 8.63 24.85
N ARG A 60 33.41 8.16 24.09
CA ARG A 60 32.33 9.02 23.61
C ARG A 60 31.42 9.46 24.76
N PHE A 61 31.06 8.56 25.68
CA PHE A 61 30.28 8.93 26.88
C PHE A 61 31.02 9.87 27.82
N GLU A 62 32.34 9.76 27.93
CA GLU A 62 33.13 10.67 28.77
C GLU A 62 33.09 12.11 28.23
N LYS A 63 33.23 12.28 26.91
CA LYS A 63 33.24 13.60 26.25
C LYS A 63 31.83 14.16 26.00
N TYR A 64 30.84 13.30 25.78
CA TYR A 64 29.46 13.63 25.43
C TYR A 64 28.48 12.80 26.29
N PRO A 65 28.19 13.23 27.54
CA PRO A 65 27.41 12.43 28.49
C PRO A 65 25.91 12.31 28.15
N ASP A 66 25.38 13.22 27.33
CA ASP A 66 23.95 13.26 26.96
C ASP A 66 23.53 12.19 25.93
N ILE A 67 24.48 11.38 25.45
CA ILE A 67 24.21 10.35 24.43
C ILE A 67 23.49 9.15 25.05
N SER A 68 22.37 8.78 24.42
CA SER A 68 21.57 7.59 24.76
C SER A 68 22.38 6.28 24.57
N PRO A 69 22.35 5.36 25.55
CA PRO A 69 23.02 4.06 25.41
C PRO A 69 22.43 3.19 24.28
N VAL A 70 21.13 3.33 24.01
CA VAL A 70 20.45 2.65 22.89
C VAL A 70 21.03 3.12 21.55
N SER A 71 21.16 4.43 21.36
CA SER A 71 21.75 5.02 20.16
C SER A 71 23.20 4.55 19.93
N ALA A 72 23.99 4.43 21.00
CA ALA A 72 25.36 3.94 20.92
C ALA A 72 25.44 2.46 20.48
N ILE A 73 24.56 1.59 21.02
CA ILE A 73 24.48 0.18 20.64
C ILE A 73 24.00 0.04 19.20
N TYR A 74 22.94 0.75 18.82
CA TYR A 74 22.43 0.72 17.44
C TYR A 74 23.47 1.17 16.42
N LYS A 75 24.27 2.18 16.76
CA LYS A 75 25.36 2.65 15.90
C LYS A 75 26.45 1.58 15.76
N ALA A 76 26.87 0.95 16.86
CA ALA A 76 27.91 -0.08 16.84
C ALA A 76 27.50 -1.34 16.07
N CYS A 77 26.24 -1.76 16.21
CA CYS A 77 25.71 -2.95 15.55
C CYS A 77 25.13 -2.71 14.15
N LEU A 78 25.18 -1.47 13.64
CA LEU A 78 24.46 -1.06 12.42
C LEU A 78 22.99 -1.53 12.43
N ALA A 79 22.30 -1.35 13.56
CA ALA A 79 20.97 -1.94 13.81
C ALA A 79 19.90 -1.56 12.78
N ARG A 80 20.09 -0.45 12.05
CA ARG A 80 19.22 -0.03 10.94
C ARG A 80 19.21 -1.03 9.78
N PHE A 81 20.34 -1.69 9.51
CA PHE A 81 20.50 -2.64 8.40
C PHE A 81 20.36 -4.10 8.82
N LEU A 82 20.07 -4.36 10.10
CA LEU A 82 19.81 -5.72 10.57
C LEU A 82 18.49 -6.25 9.95
N PRO A 83 18.43 -7.55 9.63
CA PRO A 83 17.17 -8.19 9.27
C PRO A 83 16.06 -7.92 10.30
N PRO A 84 14.78 -7.82 9.90
CA PRO A 84 13.69 -7.47 10.81
C PRO A 84 13.64 -8.33 12.07
N LEU A 85 13.84 -9.65 11.95
CA LEU A 85 13.89 -10.59 13.07
C LEU A 85 15.07 -10.33 14.00
N ALA A 86 16.27 -10.13 13.45
CA ALA A 86 17.47 -9.86 14.23
C ALA A 86 17.35 -8.53 15.00
N LYS A 87 16.77 -7.50 14.35
CA LYS A 87 16.47 -6.23 14.99
C LYS A 87 15.42 -6.38 16.10
N GLN A 88 14.32 -7.09 15.86
CA GLN A 88 13.31 -7.36 16.89
C GLN A 88 13.89 -8.13 18.09
N SER A 89 14.78 -9.10 17.86
CA SER A 89 15.48 -9.81 18.93
C SER A 89 16.38 -8.87 19.73
N LEU A 90 17.14 -7.98 19.07
CA LEU A 90 17.94 -6.96 19.74
C LEU A 90 17.07 -5.99 20.55
N ASP A 91 15.95 -5.54 19.98
CA ASP A 91 15.01 -4.62 20.61
C ASP A 91 14.38 -5.24 21.87
N ARG A 92 14.08 -6.54 21.85
CA ARG A 92 13.63 -7.30 23.04
C ARG A 92 14.69 -7.30 24.13
N VAL A 93 15.94 -7.61 23.81
CA VAL A 93 17.04 -7.61 24.79
C VAL A 93 17.25 -6.22 25.40
N LEU A 94 17.14 -5.16 24.60
CA LEU A 94 17.24 -3.79 25.09
C LEU A 94 16.07 -3.43 26.02
N ALA A 95 14.84 -3.82 25.67
CA ALA A 95 13.67 -3.61 26.50
C ALA A 95 13.75 -4.39 27.83
N ASP A 96 14.20 -5.64 27.79
CA ASP A 96 14.41 -6.49 28.98
C ASP A 96 15.51 -5.92 29.90
N ALA A 97 16.51 -5.25 29.32
CA ALA A 97 17.53 -4.52 30.06
C ALA A 97 17.03 -3.20 30.69
N GLY A 98 15.75 -2.82 30.47
CA GLY A 98 15.13 -1.61 31.00
C GLY A 98 15.49 -0.35 30.21
N LEU A 99 15.95 -0.48 28.97
CA LEU A 99 16.22 0.66 28.09
C LEU A 99 14.98 0.97 27.24
N PRO A 100 14.39 2.17 27.34
CA PRO A 100 13.26 2.55 26.51
C PRO A 100 13.72 2.60 25.04
N LEU A 101 13.06 1.80 24.19
CA LEU A 101 13.23 1.87 22.75
C LEU A 101 12.68 3.21 22.27
N GLU A 102 13.52 4.04 21.68
CA GLU A 102 13.11 5.35 21.14
C GLU A 102 12.08 5.12 20.02
N SER A 103 10.81 5.40 20.31
CA SER A 103 9.67 5.22 19.39
C SER A 103 9.35 6.48 18.56
N GLY A 104 10.19 7.52 18.62
CA GLY A 104 9.89 8.84 18.07
C GLY A 104 10.92 9.37 17.07
N LEU A 105 10.42 10.16 16.11
CA LEU A 105 11.21 11.14 15.36
C LEU A 105 12.10 11.92 16.36
N PRO A 106 13.40 12.11 16.09
CA PRO A 106 14.27 12.76 17.05
C PRO A 106 13.82 14.21 17.28
N PRO A 107 13.96 14.74 18.51
CA PRO A 107 13.35 16.00 18.94
C PRO A 107 13.58 17.15 17.95
N ALA A 108 12.59 18.03 17.83
CA ALA A 108 12.50 19.15 16.88
C ALA A 108 13.57 20.25 17.04
N ASP A 109 14.71 19.95 17.66
CA ASP A 109 15.83 20.88 17.73
C ASP A 109 16.48 20.96 16.34
N THR A 110 16.27 22.09 15.69
CA THR A 110 16.97 22.47 14.46
C THR A 110 18.47 22.51 14.69
N VAL A 111 19.19 21.50 14.19
CA VAL A 111 20.66 21.50 14.16
C VAL A 111 21.07 22.51 13.09
N ARG A 112 21.82 23.53 13.50
CA ARG A 112 22.38 24.53 12.60
C ARG A 112 23.80 24.15 12.20
N CYS A 113 24.12 24.32 10.93
CA CYS A 113 25.45 24.16 10.37
C CYS A 113 25.91 25.54 9.88
N GLU A 114 26.81 26.19 10.60
CA GLU A 114 27.30 27.53 10.22
C GLU A 114 28.80 27.70 10.53
N VAL A 115 29.48 28.50 9.71
CA VAL A 115 30.86 28.92 9.95
C VAL A 115 30.83 30.40 10.35
N LYS A 116 31.22 30.71 11.58
CA LYS A 116 31.29 32.07 12.12
C LYS A 116 32.66 32.32 12.72
N ASP A 117 33.28 33.44 12.36
CA ASP A 117 34.58 33.89 12.91
C ASP A 117 35.69 32.83 12.84
N GLY A 118 35.72 32.01 11.77
CA GLY A 118 36.71 30.94 11.61
C GLY A 118 36.47 29.70 12.50
N ILE A 119 35.29 29.60 13.11
CA ILE A 119 34.83 28.44 13.89
C ILE A 119 33.62 27.82 13.20
N VAL A 120 33.67 26.51 13.01
CA VAL A 120 32.55 25.71 12.52
C VAL A 120 31.67 25.31 13.70
N TYR A 121 30.38 25.58 13.59
CA TYR A 121 29.35 25.17 14.53
C TYR A 121 28.45 24.12 13.86
N LEU A 122 28.45 22.91 14.41
CA LEU A 122 27.56 21.82 14.03
C LEU A 122 26.77 21.39 15.27
N GLY A 123 25.54 21.90 15.40
CA GLY A 123 24.74 21.68 16.60
C GLY A 123 25.43 22.24 17.85
N ASN A 124 25.74 21.37 18.80
CA ASN A 124 26.44 21.71 20.04
C ASN A 124 27.97 21.55 19.93
N THR A 125 28.45 20.98 18.82
CA THR A 125 29.87 20.66 18.63
C THR A 125 30.55 21.75 17.79
N LYS A 126 31.77 22.16 18.19
CA LYS A 126 32.52 23.22 17.50
C LYS A 126 33.99 22.87 17.27
N ILE A 127 34.56 23.41 16.20
CA ILE A 127 35.98 23.23 15.83
C ILE A 127 36.48 24.45 15.06
N ASN A 128 37.75 24.79 15.21
CA ASN A 128 38.40 25.83 14.41
C ASN A 128 38.60 25.33 12.98
N VAL A 129 38.39 26.21 12.00
CA VAL A 129 38.63 25.92 10.58
C VAL A 129 40.13 25.66 10.36
N TYR A 130 40.47 24.62 9.58
CA TYR A 130 41.85 24.25 9.28
C TYR A 130 42.51 25.28 8.35
N GLN A 131 43.81 25.52 8.56
CA GLN A 131 44.62 26.33 7.66
C GLN A 131 45.27 25.43 6.61
N THR A 132 44.88 25.62 5.36
CA THR A 132 45.19 24.74 4.21
C THR A 132 46.38 25.17 3.38
N GLY A 133 46.80 26.43 3.47
CA GLY A 133 47.91 26.98 2.67
C GLY A 133 47.76 26.65 1.19
N ASP A 134 48.81 26.07 0.60
CA ASP A 134 48.88 25.69 -0.82
C ASP A 134 47.94 24.53 -1.21
N SER A 135 47.39 23.79 -0.24
CA SER A 135 46.49 22.65 -0.47
C SER A 135 45.01 23.07 -0.63
N GLN A 136 44.68 24.36 -0.77
CA GLN A 136 43.29 24.84 -0.89
C GLN A 136 42.51 24.17 -2.03
N VAL A 137 43.18 23.88 -3.16
CA VAL A 137 42.57 23.24 -4.33
C VAL A 137 42.07 21.81 -4.03
N LYS A 138 42.60 21.17 -2.96
CA LYS A 138 42.19 19.83 -2.52
C LYS A 138 41.01 19.85 -1.55
N VAL A 139 40.54 21.02 -1.13
CA VAL A 139 39.32 21.15 -0.33
C VAL A 139 38.12 21.02 -1.26
N PRO A 140 37.20 20.06 -1.02
CA PRO A 140 36.04 19.90 -1.87
C PRO A 140 35.11 21.12 -1.78
N ASP A 141 34.51 21.51 -2.91
CA ASP A 141 33.40 22.46 -2.97
C ASP A 141 32.24 21.79 -3.71
N THR A 142 31.19 21.44 -2.97
CA THR A 142 30.06 20.67 -3.50
C THR A 142 28.75 21.35 -3.17
N LEU A 143 27.87 21.43 -4.18
CA LEU A 143 26.47 21.83 -3.98
C LEU A 143 25.79 20.88 -2.99
N PHE A 144 25.55 21.41 -1.79
CA PHE A 144 24.94 20.72 -0.67
C PHE A 144 23.82 21.58 -0.09
N TYR A 145 22.66 20.96 0.08
CA TYR A 145 21.50 21.57 0.72
C TYR A 145 21.38 20.99 2.12
N ASP A 146 21.46 21.86 3.12
CA ASP A 146 21.42 21.45 4.52
C ASP A 146 20.00 20.93 4.85
N ASN A 147 19.95 19.73 5.40
CA ASN A 147 18.73 19.12 5.94
C ASN A 147 18.99 18.70 7.41
N GLN A 148 17.92 18.52 8.18
CA GLN A 148 18.05 18.23 9.62
C GLN A 148 18.69 16.87 9.90
N GLN A 149 18.40 15.87 9.07
CA GLN A 149 18.96 14.53 9.22
C GLN A 149 20.47 14.48 8.96
N HIS A 150 20.94 15.09 7.88
CA HIS A 150 22.38 15.18 7.56
C HIS A 150 23.10 16.09 8.54
N ALA A 151 22.49 17.18 9.03
CA ALA A 151 23.11 18.03 10.05
C ALA A 151 23.45 17.25 11.33
N ARG A 152 22.56 16.36 11.79
CA ARG A 152 22.82 15.44 12.90
C ARG A 152 23.93 14.43 12.60
N ILE A 153 23.97 13.91 11.36
CA ILE A 153 25.05 13.01 10.92
C ILE A 153 26.39 13.75 10.91
N LEU A 154 26.44 14.97 10.39
CA LEU A 154 27.64 15.82 10.35
C LEU A 154 28.14 16.13 11.76
N GLU A 155 27.23 16.46 12.70
CA GLU A 155 27.59 16.64 14.11
C GLU A 155 28.17 15.35 14.71
N ALA A 156 27.52 14.20 14.50
CA ALA A 156 28.03 12.92 14.99
C ALA A 156 29.39 12.56 14.36
N MET A 157 29.59 12.85 13.08
CA MET A 157 30.89 12.67 12.41
C MET A 157 31.95 13.58 13.02
N LEU A 158 31.62 14.85 13.31
CA LEU A 158 32.54 15.79 13.96
C LEU A 158 32.96 15.30 15.35
N GLN A 159 32.00 14.79 16.14
CA GLN A 159 32.27 14.26 17.48
C GLN A 159 33.33 13.15 17.45
N ASP A 160 33.19 12.19 16.52
CA ASP A 160 34.11 11.07 16.39
C ASP A 160 35.45 11.49 15.76
N PHE A 161 35.41 12.41 14.79
CA PHE A 161 36.60 12.99 14.20
C PHE A 161 37.46 13.70 15.25
N LEU A 162 36.83 14.45 16.17
CA LEU A 162 37.47 15.09 17.33
C LEU A 162 37.95 14.12 18.41
N LEU A 163 37.48 12.87 18.41
CA LEU A 163 38.00 11.78 19.25
C LEU A 163 39.21 11.10 18.60
N GLY A 164 39.57 11.50 17.37
CA GLY A 164 40.69 10.96 16.62
C GLY A 164 40.36 9.68 15.85
N GLU A 165 39.07 9.30 15.78
CA GLU A 165 38.63 8.07 15.15
C GLU A 165 38.64 8.18 13.60
N HIS A 166 38.83 7.04 12.93
CA HIS A 166 38.60 6.91 11.49
C HIS A 166 37.12 6.59 11.24
N LEU A 167 36.55 7.13 10.17
CA LEU A 167 35.11 7.07 9.93
C LEU A 167 34.77 6.03 8.85
N LEU A 168 33.68 5.29 9.05
CA LEU A 168 33.08 4.40 8.05
C LEU A 168 31.63 4.78 7.84
N LEU A 169 31.27 5.16 6.62
CA LEU A 169 29.91 5.50 6.24
C LEU A 169 29.32 4.35 5.42
N VAL A 170 28.25 3.75 5.94
CA VAL A 170 27.58 2.58 5.34
C VAL A 170 26.15 2.97 4.98
N GLY A 171 25.72 2.64 3.76
CA GLY A 171 24.34 2.91 3.34
C GLY A 171 24.05 2.41 1.93
N ASN A 172 22.81 2.48 1.48
CA ASN A 172 22.46 2.12 0.11
C ASN A 172 23.16 3.03 -0.92
N GLN A 173 23.16 2.62 -2.19
CA GLN A 173 23.65 3.47 -3.26
C GLN A 173 22.71 4.68 -3.44
N GLY A 174 23.28 5.86 -3.75
CA GLY A 174 22.48 7.06 -4.06
C GLY A 174 21.93 7.84 -2.86
N VAL A 175 22.16 7.40 -1.62
CA VAL A 175 21.73 8.10 -0.38
C VAL A 175 22.54 9.38 -0.06
N GLY A 176 23.64 9.65 -0.78
CA GLY A 176 24.42 10.88 -0.63
C GLY A 176 25.69 10.79 0.23
N LYS A 177 26.25 9.59 0.47
CA LYS A 177 27.49 9.36 1.25
C LYS A 177 28.63 10.31 0.86
N ASN A 178 28.97 10.37 -0.44
CA ASN A 178 29.99 11.26 -0.98
C ASN A 178 29.70 12.74 -0.70
N LYS A 179 28.45 13.19 -0.90
CA LYS A 179 28.07 14.59 -0.65
C LYS A 179 28.22 14.98 0.82
N ILE A 180 27.92 14.08 1.75
CA ILE A 180 28.05 14.33 3.20
C ILE A 180 29.53 14.48 3.57
N VAL A 181 30.40 13.60 3.07
CA VAL A 181 31.86 13.69 3.32
C VAL A 181 32.43 14.97 2.72
N ASP A 182 32.04 15.32 1.50
CA ASP A 182 32.54 16.51 0.82
C ASP A 182 32.11 17.78 1.55
N ARG A 183 30.83 17.85 1.96
CA ARG A 183 30.33 18.95 2.80
C ARG A 183 31.06 19.02 4.14
N PHE A 184 31.30 17.88 4.79
CA PHE A 184 32.03 17.82 6.05
C PHE A 184 33.43 18.42 5.92
N LEU A 185 34.18 17.99 4.91
CA LEU A 185 35.54 18.47 4.67
C LEU A 185 35.59 19.92 4.18
N HIS A 186 34.59 20.35 3.40
CA HIS A 186 34.41 21.74 3.01
C HIS A 186 34.23 22.66 4.23
N LEU A 187 33.33 22.29 5.16
CA LEU A 187 33.07 23.06 6.38
C LEU A 187 34.33 23.18 7.24
N LEU A 188 35.09 22.10 7.38
CA LEU A 188 36.34 22.10 8.14
C LEU A 188 37.49 22.79 7.42
N ASN A 189 37.36 23.08 6.13
CA ASN A 189 38.45 23.47 5.23
C ASN A 189 39.60 22.45 5.27
N CYS A 190 39.27 21.16 5.17
CA CYS A 190 40.24 20.06 5.20
C CYS A 190 40.55 19.57 3.77
N PRO A 191 41.85 19.47 3.39
CA PRO A 191 42.23 18.92 2.09
C PRO A 191 42.05 17.40 2.08
N ARG A 192 41.57 16.85 0.96
CA ARG A 192 41.41 15.41 0.78
C ARG A 192 42.25 14.82 -0.33
N GLU A 193 42.59 13.55 -0.17
CA GLU A 193 43.01 12.65 -1.25
C GLU A 193 41.90 11.63 -1.47
N TYR A 194 41.55 11.33 -2.72
CA TYR A 194 40.44 10.44 -3.07
C TYR A 194 40.96 9.18 -3.77
N VAL A 195 40.45 8.01 -3.37
CA VAL A 195 40.70 6.72 -4.02
C VAL A 195 39.39 5.97 -4.14
N GLN A 196 39.05 5.55 -5.35
CA GLN A 196 37.91 4.65 -5.60
C GLN A 196 38.41 3.23 -5.77
N LEU A 197 37.78 2.28 -5.08
CA LEU A 197 38.11 0.87 -5.16
C LEU A 197 37.16 0.12 -6.10
N HIS A 198 37.71 -0.84 -6.81
CA HIS A 198 37.00 -1.70 -7.76
C HIS A 198 37.38 -3.17 -7.55
N ARG A 199 36.65 -4.08 -8.22
CA ARG A 199 36.88 -5.53 -8.14
C ARG A 199 38.30 -5.94 -8.54
N ASP A 200 38.92 -5.21 -9.46
CA ASP A 200 40.26 -5.48 -9.98
C ASP A 200 41.39 -4.76 -9.19
N THR A 201 41.07 -4.11 -8.07
CA THR A 201 42.07 -3.38 -7.27
C THR A 201 43.06 -4.35 -6.66
N SER A 202 44.36 -4.05 -6.75
CA SER A 202 45.43 -4.81 -6.11
C SER A 202 46.10 -4.01 -4.98
N VAL A 203 46.81 -4.70 -4.08
CA VAL A 203 47.61 -4.06 -3.02
C VAL A 203 48.66 -3.09 -3.59
N GLN A 204 49.22 -3.41 -4.76
CA GLN A 204 50.17 -2.53 -5.43
C GLN A 204 49.51 -1.24 -5.91
N SER A 205 48.32 -1.32 -6.52
CA SER A 205 47.58 -0.12 -6.99
C SER A 205 47.14 0.82 -5.87
N LEU A 206 46.96 0.29 -4.65
CA LEU A 206 46.69 1.10 -3.44
C LEU A 206 47.93 1.86 -2.94
N THR A 207 49.14 1.36 -3.20
CA THR A 207 50.38 1.88 -2.64
C THR A 207 51.20 2.71 -3.63
N LEU A 208 51.15 2.34 -4.92
CA LEU A 208 51.93 2.96 -5.98
C LEU A 208 51.06 3.19 -7.23
N GLN A 209 51.34 4.28 -7.93
CA GLN A 209 50.72 4.59 -9.23
C GLN A 209 51.79 4.57 -10.33
N PRO A 210 51.71 3.65 -11.30
CA PRO A 210 52.59 3.67 -12.46
C PRO A 210 52.22 4.86 -13.36
N THR A 211 53.19 5.69 -13.69
CA THR A 211 53.06 6.83 -14.61
C THR A 211 54.14 6.74 -15.68
N VAL A 212 53.85 7.18 -16.90
CA VAL A 212 54.86 7.24 -17.96
C VAL A 212 55.37 8.66 -18.05
N LYS A 213 56.67 8.87 -17.79
CA LYS A 213 57.36 10.14 -17.98
C LYS A 213 58.48 9.94 -18.98
N ASP A 214 58.47 10.75 -20.05
CA ASP A 214 59.48 10.70 -21.11
C ASP A 214 59.72 9.30 -21.70
N GLY A 215 58.65 8.50 -21.81
CA GLY A 215 58.70 7.13 -22.33
C GLY A 215 59.19 6.07 -21.33
N VAL A 216 59.44 6.43 -20.07
CA VAL A 216 59.85 5.52 -18.98
C VAL A 216 58.73 5.39 -17.95
N ILE A 217 58.46 4.17 -17.51
CA ILE A 217 57.49 3.92 -16.43
C ILE A 217 58.15 4.30 -15.09
N THR A 218 57.63 5.34 -14.46
CA THR A 218 57.99 5.81 -13.12
C THR A 218 56.86 5.51 -12.13
N TYR A 219 57.20 4.90 -10.99
CA TYR A 219 56.23 4.65 -9.92
C TYR A 219 56.16 5.87 -9.01
N GLU A 220 54.98 6.48 -8.92
CA GLU A 220 54.71 7.57 -8.00
C GLU A 220 53.94 7.08 -6.77
N ASP A 221 54.04 7.84 -5.69
CA ASP A 221 53.26 7.63 -4.47
C ASP A 221 51.76 7.73 -4.80
N SER A 222 50.99 6.73 -4.38
CA SER A 222 49.54 6.73 -4.53
C SER A 222 48.89 7.82 -3.66
N PRO A 223 47.60 8.15 -3.88
CA PRO A 223 46.91 9.12 -3.03
C PRO A 223 46.87 8.72 -1.54
N LEU A 224 46.87 7.42 -1.23
CA LEU A 224 47.03 6.89 0.13
C LEU A 224 48.34 7.37 0.78
N VAL A 225 49.46 7.19 0.09
CA VAL A 225 50.79 7.55 0.60
C VAL A 225 50.93 9.07 0.71
N ARG A 226 50.42 9.83 -0.27
CA ARG A 226 50.39 11.31 -0.24
C ARG A 226 49.56 11.84 0.93
N ALA A 227 48.42 11.20 1.25
CA ALA A 227 47.60 11.59 2.39
C ALA A 227 48.33 11.39 3.71
N VAL A 228 49.00 10.24 3.86
CA VAL A 228 49.80 9.88 5.03
C VAL A 228 50.95 10.88 5.24
N GLN A 229 51.65 11.28 4.18
CA GLN A 229 52.77 12.23 4.23
C GLN A 229 52.32 13.65 4.57
N ASN A 230 51.26 14.14 3.92
CA ASN A 230 50.83 15.54 4.03
C ASN A 230 49.81 15.78 5.15
N GLY A 231 49.33 14.72 5.80
CA GLY A 231 48.26 14.83 6.81
C GLY A 231 46.91 15.19 6.25
N HIS A 232 46.67 14.91 4.97
CA HIS A 232 45.37 15.09 4.33
C HIS A 232 44.40 13.98 4.77
N VAL A 233 43.10 14.23 4.61
CA VAL A 233 42.08 13.20 4.83
C VAL A 233 42.02 12.28 3.60
N LEU A 234 42.21 10.98 3.79
CA LEU A 234 42.00 10.01 2.72
C LEU A 234 40.52 9.60 2.68
N VAL A 235 39.88 9.79 1.54
CA VAL A 235 38.53 9.29 1.26
C VAL A 235 38.64 8.05 0.37
N VAL A 236 38.22 6.90 0.90
CA VAL A 236 38.20 5.62 0.18
C VAL A 236 36.76 5.29 -0.18
N ASP A 237 36.45 5.26 -1.48
CA ASP A 237 35.10 5.00 -2.00
C ASP A 237 34.95 3.57 -2.54
N GLU A 238 33.73 3.04 -2.50
CA GLU A 238 33.36 1.70 -2.97
C GLU A 238 34.24 0.55 -2.39
N ALA A 239 34.59 0.65 -1.11
CA ALA A 239 35.48 -0.32 -0.47
C ALA A 239 34.94 -1.75 -0.44
N ASP A 240 33.62 -1.91 -0.45
CA ASP A 240 32.91 -3.18 -0.56
C ASP A 240 33.10 -3.89 -1.93
N LYS A 241 33.52 -3.16 -2.97
CA LYS A 241 33.75 -3.76 -4.29
C LYS A 241 35.11 -4.41 -4.44
N ALA A 242 36.11 -4.02 -3.66
CA ALA A 242 37.44 -4.62 -3.70
C ALA A 242 37.50 -5.93 -2.91
N PRO A 243 38.37 -6.88 -3.30
CA PRO A 243 38.58 -8.11 -2.54
C PRO A 243 38.97 -7.83 -1.07
N THR A 244 38.47 -8.65 -0.14
CA THR A 244 38.73 -8.48 1.31
C THR A 244 40.22 -8.48 1.66
N HIS A 245 41.04 -9.29 0.98
CA HIS A 245 42.48 -9.31 1.22
C HIS A 245 43.19 -7.99 0.85
N VAL A 246 42.63 -7.23 -0.10
CA VAL A 246 43.15 -5.92 -0.53
C VAL A 246 42.78 -4.84 0.48
N THR A 247 41.53 -4.83 0.93
CA THR A 247 41.06 -3.87 1.93
C THR A 247 41.64 -4.14 3.31
N CYS A 248 41.91 -5.40 3.67
CA CYS A 248 42.57 -5.79 4.92
C CYS A 248 43.97 -5.20 5.08
N VAL A 249 44.65 -4.75 4.02
CA VAL A 249 45.93 -4.05 4.14
C VAL A 249 45.76 -2.71 4.87
N LEU A 250 44.60 -2.06 4.73
CA LEU A 250 44.28 -0.82 5.45
C LEU A 250 44.17 -1.02 6.97
N LYS A 251 43.90 -2.25 7.43
CA LYS A 251 43.82 -2.59 8.86
C LYS A 251 45.08 -2.21 9.61
N ALA A 252 46.24 -2.59 9.10
CA ALA A 252 47.52 -2.32 9.73
C ALA A 252 47.80 -0.80 9.81
N LEU A 253 47.42 -0.07 8.76
CA LEU A 253 47.57 1.38 8.74
C LEU A 253 46.66 2.07 9.76
N VAL A 254 45.40 1.65 9.88
CA VAL A 254 44.43 2.27 10.79
C VAL A 254 44.69 1.88 12.25
N GLU A 255 45.07 0.64 12.51
CA GLU A 255 45.25 0.11 13.87
C GLU A 255 46.63 0.42 14.45
N SER A 256 47.69 0.05 13.74
CA SER A 256 49.07 0.18 14.22
C SER A 256 49.79 1.40 13.65
N SER A 257 49.16 2.15 12.73
CA SER A 257 49.83 3.26 12.02
C SER A 257 51.09 2.82 11.29
N GLU A 258 51.08 1.56 10.84
CA GLU A 258 52.20 0.92 10.16
C GLU A 258 51.70 0.15 8.94
N MET A 259 52.41 0.24 7.82
CA MET A 259 52.05 -0.47 6.60
C MET A 259 53.28 -0.68 5.73
N LEU A 260 53.42 -1.86 5.13
CA LEU A 260 54.45 -2.15 4.14
C LEU A 260 53.96 -1.75 2.75
N LEU A 261 54.76 -0.97 2.02
CA LEU A 261 54.49 -0.53 0.66
C LEU A 261 55.08 -1.53 -0.35
N ALA A 262 54.51 -1.59 -1.55
CA ALA A 262 54.92 -2.55 -2.59
C ALA A 262 56.35 -2.33 -3.11
N ASP A 263 56.92 -1.13 -2.95
CA ASP A 263 58.31 -0.80 -3.28
C ASP A 263 59.30 -1.08 -2.12
N GLY A 264 58.82 -1.68 -1.03
CA GLY A 264 59.61 -2.02 0.15
C GLY A 264 59.77 -0.88 1.16
N ARG A 265 59.23 0.32 0.91
CA ARG A 265 59.12 1.37 1.94
C ARG A 265 58.14 0.95 3.04
N ARG A 266 58.29 1.49 4.25
CA ARG A 266 57.38 1.23 5.37
C ARG A 266 56.81 2.52 5.96
N ILE A 267 55.50 2.60 6.07
CA ILE A 267 54.83 3.65 6.85
C ILE A 267 55.06 3.35 8.34
N VAL A 268 55.45 4.37 9.11
CA VAL A 268 55.70 4.29 10.56
C VAL A 268 54.96 5.39 11.30
N HIS A 269 54.63 5.14 12.57
CA HIS A 269 53.93 6.08 13.43
C HIS A 269 54.75 7.36 13.67
N PHE A 270 54.08 8.50 13.90
CA PHE A 270 54.74 9.81 14.03
C PHE A 270 55.77 9.86 15.17
N SER A 271 55.54 9.10 16.26
CA SER A 271 56.45 9.04 17.42
C SER A 271 57.76 8.33 17.12
N ASP A 272 57.77 7.43 16.13
CA ASP A 272 58.94 6.62 15.78
C ASP A 272 59.82 7.28 14.71
N GLY A 273 59.46 8.49 14.25
CA GLY A 273 60.22 9.26 13.28
C GLY A 273 61.69 9.51 13.68
N ALA A 274 61.98 9.57 14.98
CA ALA A 274 63.35 9.73 15.50
C ALA A 274 64.24 8.48 15.32
N LYS A 275 63.67 7.31 15.01
CA LYS A 275 64.38 6.02 14.78
C LYS A 275 64.23 5.51 13.33
N SER A 276 63.78 6.38 12.43
CA SER A 276 63.42 6.07 11.04
C SER A 276 64.63 5.58 10.21
N LYS A 277 64.48 4.42 9.57
CA LYS A 277 65.41 3.92 8.52
C LYS A 277 65.19 4.73 7.23
N PRO A 278 66.18 4.84 6.32
CA PRO A 278 66.05 5.64 5.08
C PRO A 278 64.89 5.22 4.16
N ASN A 279 64.36 4.00 4.31
CA ASN A 279 63.22 3.49 3.55
C ASN A 279 61.88 3.56 4.32
N SER A 280 61.64 4.62 5.09
CA SER A 280 60.39 4.76 5.85
C SER A 280 59.68 6.10 5.61
N VAL A 281 58.35 6.04 5.65
CA VAL A 281 57.45 7.17 5.47
C VAL A 281 56.81 7.46 6.82
N VAL A 282 57.10 8.63 7.39
CA VAL A 282 56.53 9.02 8.69
C VAL A 282 55.10 9.49 8.50
N MET A 283 54.15 8.90 9.21
CA MET A 283 52.74 9.30 9.17
C MET A 283 52.54 10.64 9.86
N HIS A 284 51.81 11.55 9.23
CA HIS A 284 51.47 12.85 9.80
C HIS A 284 50.40 12.71 10.91
N PRO A 285 50.49 13.45 12.04
CA PRO A 285 49.55 13.31 13.16
C PRO A 285 48.09 13.66 12.82
N ASN A 286 47.88 14.56 11.85
CA ASN A 286 46.54 14.94 11.38
C ASN A 286 45.93 13.97 10.35
N PHE A 287 46.64 12.91 9.95
CA PHE A 287 46.12 11.94 9.00
C PHE A 287 44.83 11.29 9.52
N LYS A 288 43.79 11.29 8.68
CA LYS A 288 42.51 10.65 8.94
C LYS A 288 42.02 9.92 7.69
N MET A 289 41.21 8.89 7.91
CA MET A 289 40.64 8.06 6.86
C MET A 289 39.12 8.04 7.01
N ILE A 290 38.43 8.27 5.89
CA ILE A 290 36.99 8.15 5.77
C ILE A 290 36.71 7.10 4.69
N VAL A 291 36.07 6.00 5.07
CA VAL A 291 35.74 4.90 4.15
C VAL A 291 34.24 4.94 3.86
N LEU A 292 33.88 4.75 2.60
CA LEU A 292 32.51 4.66 2.12
C LEU A 292 32.25 3.24 1.62
N ALA A 293 31.18 2.63 2.11
CA ALA A 293 30.78 1.30 1.70
C ALA A 293 29.26 1.22 1.51
N ASN A 294 28.83 0.23 0.71
CA ASN A 294 27.42 -0.16 0.67
C ASN A 294 27.04 -1.07 1.84
N ARG A 295 25.73 -1.22 2.08
CA ARG A 295 25.24 -2.12 3.15
C ARG A 295 25.64 -3.58 2.85
N PRO A 296 25.97 -4.38 3.87
CA PRO A 296 26.11 -5.82 3.70
C PRO A 296 24.73 -6.48 3.45
N GLY A 297 24.67 -7.46 2.55
CA GLY A 297 23.48 -8.29 2.30
C GLY A 297 22.77 -8.08 0.94
N PHE A 298 21.84 -9.00 0.64
CA PHE A 298 21.02 -9.01 -0.57
C PHE A 298 20.13 -7.74 -0.66
N PRO A 299 19.92 -7.11 -1.83
CA PRO A 299 20.25 -7.56 -3.20
C PRO A 299 21.66 -7.18 -3.72
N PHE A 300 22.58 -6.69 -2.88
CA PHE A 300 23.88 -6.21 -3.36
C PHE A 300 25.02 -7.23 -3.17
N LEU A 301 25.75 -7.48 -4.27
CA LEU A 301 26.85 -8.45 -4.43
C LEU A 301 28.23 -7.88 -4.00
N GLY A 302 28.28 -7.12 -2.92
CA GLY A 302 29.53 -6.59 -2.36
C GLY A 302 30.20 -7.59 -1.41
N ASN A 303 31.51 -7.48 -1.22
CA ASN A 303 32.21 -8.25 -0.19
C ASN A 303 31.81 -7.75 1.21
N ASP A 304 31.82 -8.65 2.20
CA ASP A 304 31.55 -8.27 3.60
C ASP A 304 32.74 -7.51 4.22
N PHE A 305 32.88 -6.24 3.82
CA PHE A 305 33.85 -5.32 4.37
C PHE A 305 33.59 -5.05 5.86
N PHE A 306 32.32 -4.98 6.27
CA PHE A 306 31.93 -4.67 7.64
C PHE A 306 32.31 -5.80 8.61
N GLY A 307 32.01 -7.05 8.28
CA GLY A 307 32.41 -8.20 9.10
C GLY A 307 33.93 -8.33 9.27
N SER A 308 34.70 -7.90 8.27
CA SER A 308 36.17 -8.02 8.27
C SER A 308 36.89 -6.86 8.99
N LEU A 309 36.40 -5.62 8.82
CA LEU A 309 37.12 -4.40 9.19
C LEU A 309 36.27 -3.37 9.95
N GLY A 310 34.97 -3.60 10.10
CA GLY A 310 34.03 -2.64 10.68
C GLY A 310 34.31 -2.29 12.14
N ASP A 311 34.91 -3.20 12.91
CA ASP A 311 35.23 -2.96 14.32
C ASP A 311 36.32 -1.89 14.53
N ILE A 312 37.12 -1.62 13.51
CA ILE A 312 38.23 -0.66 13.53
C ILE A 312 37.74 0.77 13.28
N PHE A 313 36.59 0.97 12.63
CA PHE A 313 36.08 2.29 12.26
C PHE A 313 34.88 2.73 13.10
N SER A 314 34.73 4.04 13.30
CA SER A 314 33.48 4.59 13.81
C SER A 314 32.43 4.56 12.70
N CYS A 315 31.41 3.73 12.86
CA CYS A 315 30.43 3.44 11.83
C CYS A 315 29.26 4.43 11.86
N HIS A 316 28.88 4.96 10.70
CA HIS A 316 27.74 5.84 10.51
C HIS A 316 26.82 5.24 9.44
N ALA A 317 25.63 4.81 9.86
CA ALA A 317 24.59 4.36 8.94
C ALA A 317 23.95 5.58 8.26
N ILE A 318 23.98 5.62 6.93
CA ILE A 318 23.34 6.64 6.10
C ILE A 318 22.17 6.01 5.38
N ASP A 319 20.99 6.52 5.66
CA ASP A 319 19.74 6.10 5.04
C ASP A 319 19.19 7.21 4.13
N ASN A 320 18.16 6.88 3.35
CA ASN A 320 17.39 7.88 2.65
C ASN A 320 16.83 8.91 3.66
N PRO A 321 16.70 10.19 3.26
CA PRO A 321 16.10 11.20 4.12
C PRO A 321 14.64 10.85 4.46
N LEU A 322 14.22 11.15 5.68
CA LEU A 322 12.81 11.04 6.09
C LEU A 322 11.93 11.93 5.20
N ARG A 323 10.65 11.58 5.04
CA ARG A 323 9.70 12.25 4.12
C ARG A 323 9.73 13.79 4.21
N GLU A 324 9.77 14.34 5.41
CA GLU A 324 9.86 15.80 5.63
C GLU A 324 11.19 16.41 5.18
N SER A 325 12.30 15.74 5.49
CA SER A 325 13.65 16.16 5.08
C SER A 325 13.86 15.98 3.58
N GLU A 326 13.32 14.91 2.98
CA GLU A 326 13.37 14.65 1.55
C GLU A 326 12.54 15.68 0.78
N MET A 327 11.34 16.04 1.27
CA MET A 327 10.52 17.12 0.72
C MET A 327 11.27 18.46 0.71
N ALA A 328 11.86 18.84 1.85
CA ALA A 328 12.62 20.08 1.97
C ALA A 328 13.81 20.11 1.00
N LEU A 329 14.49 18.98 0.82
CA LEU A 329 15.60 18.82 -0.12
C LEU A 329 15.13 18.97 -1.57
N LEU A 330 14.07 18.26 -1.97
CA LEU A 330 13.57 18.28 -3.35
C LEU A 330 13.04 19.66 -3.74
N LYS A 331 12.38 20.37 -2.83
CA LYS A 331 11.92 21.75 -3.06
C LYS A 331 13.05 22.75 -3.28
N GLN A 332 14.23 22.50 -2.74
CA GLN A 332 15.41 23.33 -3.02
C GLN A 332 16.00 23.05 -4.40
N TYR A 333 15.87 21.81 -4.92
CA TYR A 333 16.27 21.47 -6.29
C TYR A 333 15.27 21.90 -7.37
N GLY A 334 13.97 21.90 -7.05
CA GLY A 334 12.89 22.28 -7.97
C GLY A 334 11.85 23.17 -7.29
N PRO A 335 12.12 24.47 -7.11
CA PRO A 335 11.21 25.40 -6.46
C PRO A 335 9.92 25.64 -7.26
N SER A 336 9.98 25.55 -8.60
CA SER A 336 8.81 25.78 -9.47
C SER A 336 7.91 24.54 -9.60
N VAL A 337 8.45 23.34 -9.33
CA VAL A 337 7.69 22.08 -9.39
C VAL A 337 6.57 22.10 -8.34
N PRO A 338 5.30 21.78 -8.69
CA PRO A 338 4.19 21.80 -7.74
C PRO A 338 4.42 20.89 -6.53
N LYS A 339 3.96 21.30 -5.35
CA LYS A 339 4.19 20.55 -4.09
C LYS A 339 3.53 19.17 -4.14
N GLU A 340 2.33 19.07 -4.68
CA GLU A 340 1.59 17.81 -4.83
C GLU A 340 2.33 16.80 -5.71
N THR A 341 2.98 17.26 -6.79
CA THR A 341 3.81 16.40 -7.65
C THR A 341 4.97 15.79 -6.88
N VAL A 342 5.65 16.59 -6.05
CA VAL A 342 6.75 16.11 -5.19
C VAL A 342 6.23 15.15 -4.12
N GLU A 343 5.06 15.43 -3.53
CA GLU A 343 4.41 14.53 -2.54
C GLU A 343 4.06 13.17 -3.13
N LYS A 344 3.54 13.13 -4.38
CA LYS A 344 3.27 11.89 -5.12
C LYS A 344 4.56 11.11 -5.38
N LEU A 345 5.62 11.77 -5.84
CA LEU A 345 6.92 11.13 -6.07
C LEU A 345 7.48 10.52 -4.79
N LEU A 346 7.44 11.25 -3.68
CA LEU A 346 7.91 10.72 -2.38
C LEU A 346 7.09 9.51 -1.91
N ALA A 347 5.77 9.51 -2.14
CA ALA A 347 4.92 8.39 -1.79
C ALA A 347 5.24 7.14 -2.63
N ILE A 348 5.40 7.30 -3.95
CA ILE A 348 5.78 6.22 -4.86
C ILE A 348 7.13 5.63 -4.48
N PHE A 349 8.15 6.48 -4.36
CA PHE A 349 9.50 6.01 -4.04
C PHE A 349 9.58 5.43 -2.63
N GLY A 350 8.76 5.88 -1.69
CA GLY A 350 8.58 5.25 -0.39
C GLY A 350 8.07 3.81 -0.49
N ASP A 351 6.97 3.60 -1.23
CA ASP A 351 6.41 2.26 -1.44
C ASP A 351 7.39 1.34 -2.19
N LEU A 352 8.08 1.86 -3.21
CA LEU A 352 9.09 1.10 -3.94
C LEU A 352 10.27 0.69 -3.05
N ARG A 353 10.74 1.58 -2.15
CA ARG A 353 11.79 1.25 -1.18
C ARG A 353 11.33 0.16 -0.22
N ASN A 354 10.08 0.22 0.25
CA ASN A 354 9.51 -0.82 1.12
C ASN A 354 9.45 -2.18 0.39
N LEU A 355 8.98 -2.20 -0.86
CA LEU A 355 8.98 -3.43 -1.68
C LEU A 355 10.39 -4.00 -1.89
N ALA A 356 11.41 -3.14 -1.98
CA ALA A 356 12.81 -3.56 -2.09
C ALA A 356 13.34 -4.12 -0.77
N ASP A 357 12.99 -3.51 0.36
CA ASP A 357 13.34 -3.97 1.69
C ASP A 357 12.66 -5.31 2.03
N GLU A 358 11.45 -5.56 1.50
CA GLU A 358 10.74 -6.84 1.55
C GLU A 358 11.30 -7.90 0.57
N GLY A 359 12.20 -7.52 -0.34
CA GLY A 359 12.78 -8.42 -1.33
C GLY A 359 11.87 -8.75 -2.53
N LEU A 360 10.74 -8.05 -2.69
CA LEU A 360 9.82 -8.21 -3.82
C LEU A 360 10.39 -7.61 -5.12
N ILE A 361 11.20 -6.56 -5.00
CA ILE A 361 11.94 -5.98 -6.13
C ILE A 361 13.44 -6.01 -5.84
N THR A 362 14.24 -6.22 -6.88
CA THR A 362 15.71 -6.36 -6.75
C THR A 362 16.42 -5.01 -6.62
N TYR A 363 15.88 -3.95 -7.20
CA TYR A 363 16.54 -2.63 -7.25
C TYR A 363 16.00 -1.68 -6.17
N PRO A 364 16.84 -1.22 -5.21
CA PRO A 364 16.43 -0.24 -4.22
C PRO A 364 16.50 1.19 -4.82
N PHE A 365 15.35 1.79 -5.12
CA PHE A 365 15.27 3.17 -5.60
C PHE A 365 15.71 4.19 -4.54
N SER A 366 16.67 5.06 -4.86
CA SER A 366 17.27 6.01 -3.92
C SER A 366 16.68 7.42 -4.07
N THR A 367 17.09 8.34 -3.18
CA THR A 367 16.78 9.77 -3.31
C THR A 367 17.40 10.40 -4.56
N ARG A 368 18.49 9.83 -5.10
CA ARG A 368 19.16 10.37 -6.30
C ARG A 368 18.25 10.34 -7.52
N GLU A 369 17.51 9.25 -7.72
CA GLU A 369 16.55 9.14 -8.82
C GLU A 369 15.47 10.21 -8.72
N VAL A 370 14.90 10.42 -7.52
CA VAL A 370 13.88 11.45 -7.29
C VAL A 370 14.41 12.86 -7.55
N VAL A 371 15.64 13.15 -7.10
CA VAL A 371 16.30 14.44 -7.37
C VAL A 371 16.47 14.65 -8.88
N ASN A 372 16.85 13.61 -9.63
CA ASN A 372 16.99 13.71 -11.09
C ASN A 372 15.64 13.98 -11.78
N ILE A 373 14.56 13.33 -11.34
CA ILE A 373 13.21 13.57 -11.84
C ILE A 373 12.78 15.03 -11.57
N VAL A 374 12.96 15.51 -10.34
CA VAL A 374 12.57 16.89 -9.96
C VAL A 374 13.40 17.92 -10.72
N LYS A 375 14.71 17.70 -10.89
CA LYS A 375 15.56 18.57 -11.73
C LYS A 375 15.11 18.59 -13.18
N HIS A 376 14.69 17.45 -13.73
CA HIS A 376 14.15 17.37 -15.08
C HIS A 376 12.86 18.17 -15.21
N LEU A 377 11.93 18.02 -14.27
CA LEU A 377 10.66 18.77 -14.26
C LEU A 377 10.86 20.29 -14.08
N GLU A 378 11.86 20.70 -13.29
CA GLU A 378 12.24 22.11 -13.15
C GLU A 378 12.82 22.68 -14.46
N ALA A 379 13.66 21.91 -15.16
CA ALA A 379 14.25 22.32 -16.43
C ALA A 379 13.25 22.27 -17.61
N PHE A 380 12.32 21.31 -17.58
CA PHE A 380 11.33 21.05 -18.63
C PHE A 380 9.90 20.98 -18.06
N PRO A 381 9.26 22.12 -17.72
CA PRO A 381 7.94 22.14 -17.08
C PRO A 381 6.78 21.61 -17.95
N ASN A 382 7.01 21.46 -19.26
CA ASN A 382 6.02 20.94 -20.21
C ASN A 382 6.02 19.41 -20.31
N ASP A 383 7.08 18.76 -19.80
CA ASP A 383 7.18 17.30 -19.79
C ASP A 383 6.26 16.72 -18.71
N GLY A 384 5.53 15.67 -19.05
CA GLY A 384 4.64 14.98 -18.12
C GLY A 384 5.41 14.09 -17.15
N ILE A 385 4.95 14.01 -15.90
CA ILE A 385 5.57 13.17 -14.86
C ILE A 385 5.66 11.69 -15.29
N THR A 386 4.67 11.21 -16.05
CA THR A 386 4.62 9.83 -16.57
C THR A 386 5.79 9.53 -17.50
N SER A 387 6.10 10.44 -18.42
CA SER A 387 7.22 10.31 -19.37
C SER A 387 8.57 10.26 -18.67
N VAL A 388 8.76 11.11 -17.65
CA VAL A 388 9.99 11.17 -16.87
C VAL A 388 10.16 9.91 -16.02
N LEU A 389 9.08 9.44 -15.38
CA LEU A 389 9.10 8.20 -14.60
C LEU A 389 9.37 6.97 -15.47
N LYS A 390 8.79 6.93 -16.68
CA LYS A 390 9.03 5.85 -17.64
C LYS A 390 10.51 5.73 -17.99
N ASN A 391 11.21 6.85 -18.20
CA ASN A 391 12.66 6.84 -18.45
C ASN A 391 13.48 6.25 -17.29
N VAL A 392 12.99 6.33 -16.04
CA VAL A 392 13.65 5.73 -14.88
C VAL A 392 13.34 4.24 -14.77
N PHE A 393 12.08 3.84 -15.02
CA PHE A 393 11.62 2.46 -14.83
C PHE A 393 11.78 1.54 -16.06
N ASP A 394 12.03 2.09 -17.25
CA ASP A 394 12.14 1.30 -18.48
C ASP A 394 13.27 0.26 -18.42
N PHE A 395 14.29 0.49 -17.59
CA PHE A 395 15.36 -0.49 -17.36
C PHE A 395 14.85 -1.76 -16.63
N ASP A 396 13.84 -1.64 -15.77
CA ASP A 396 13.22 -2.76 -15.05
C ASP A 396 12.07 -3.40 -15.83
N SER A 397 11.64 -2.78 -16.94
CA SER A 397 10.50 -3.21 -17.74
C SER A 397 10.70 -4.56 -18.46
N TYR A 398 11.94 -5.04 -18.55
CA TYR A 398 12.27 -6.36 -19.12
C TYR A 398 11.73 -7.52 -18.28
N ASN A 399 11.58 -7.34 -16.96
CA ASN A 399 10.89 -8.29 -16.12
C ASN A 399 9.39 -7.94 -16.08
N LYS A 400 8.56 -8.78 -16.73
CA LYS A 400 7.10 -8.59 -16.80
C LYS A 400 6.44 -8.55 -15.42
N GLU A 401 7.00 -9.23 -14.43
CA GLU A 401 6.45 -9.29 -13.07
C GLU A 401 6.79 -8.01 -12.29
N ASN A 402 8.07 -7.58 -12.32
CA ASN A 402 8.47 -6.29 -11.74
C ASN A 402 7.71 -5.14 -12.39
N ARG A 403 7.49 -5.17 -13.71
CA ARG A 403 6.69 -4.17 -14.41
C ARG A 403 5.25 -4.11 -13.87
N LYS A 404 4.60 -5.25 -13.63
CA LYS A 404 3.24 -5.27 -13.05
C LYS A 404 3.22 -4.66 -11.65
N LEU A 405 4.21 -4.98 -10.81
CA LEU A 405 4.35 -4.41 -9.47
C LEU A 405 4.59 -2.89 -9.53
N LEU A 406 5.53 -2.44 -10.36
CA LEU A 406 5.81 -1.01 -10.59
C LEU A 406 4.56 -0.27 -11.06
N LEU A 407 3.85 -0.81 -12.06
CA LEU A 407 2.60 -0.23 -12.55
C LEU A 407 1.54 -0.18 -11.45
N SER A 408 1.41 -1.24 -10.63
CA SER A 408 0.44 -1.24 -9.53
C SER A 408 0.70 -0.12 -8.50
N VAL A 409 1.97 0.15 -8.18
CA VAL A 409 2.36 1.25 -7.29
C VAL A 409 2.11 2.61 -7.95
N LEU A 410 2.44 2.77 -9.24
CA LEU A 410 2.20 4.01 -9.97
C LEU A 410 0.71 4.33 -10.09
N HIS A 411 -0.11 3.32 -10.36
CA HIS A 411 -1.57 3.45 -10.45
C HIS A 411 -2.18 3.76 -9.08
N LYS A 412 -1.69 3.14 -8.02
CA LYS A 412 -2.11 3.43 -6.63
C LYS A 412 -1.97 4.92 -6.29
N HIS A 413 -0.89 5.56 -6.73
CA HIS A 413 -0.64 7.00 -6.51
C HIS A 413 -1.16 7.92 -7.64
N GLY A 414 -1.99 7.38 -8.54
CA GLY A 414 -2.71 8.17 -9.53
C GLY A 414 -1.84 8.70 -10.66
N ILE A 415 -0.75 7.98 -10.98
CA ILE A 415 0.09 8.29 -12.15
C ILE A 415 -0.38 7.44 -13.34
N PRO A 416 -0.92 8.05 -14.40
CA PRO A 416 -1.48 7.33 -15.53
C PRO A 416 -0.40 6.87 -16.49
N VAL A 417 0.31 5.79 -16.13
CA VAL A 417 1.33 5.17 -17.00
C VAL A 417 0.63 4.26 -18.01
N ASP A 418 1.04 4.35 -19.28
CA ASP A 418 0.44 3.61 -20.42
C ASP A 418 -1.01 4.02 -20.78
N ALA A 419 -1.58 5.05 -20.16
CA ALA A 419 -2.84 5.67 -20.61
C ALA A 419 -2.62 6.60 -21.82
N SER A 420 -3.61 6.70 -22.72
CA SER A 420 -3.60 7.71 -23.77
C SER A 420 -4.33 8.98 -23.31
N PRO A 421 -3.90 10.19 -23.74
CA PRO A 421 -4.60 11.45 -23.42
C PRO A 421 -6.05 11.48 -23.92
N ASP A 422 -6.37 10.61 -24.87
CA ASP A 422 -7.70 10.47 -25.46
C ASP A 422 -8.59 9.45 -24.73
N ASN A 423 -8.05 8.69 -23.76
CA ASN A 423 -8.82 7.69 -23.00
C ASN A 423 -9.70 8.33 -21.92
N VAL A 424 -10.67 9.11 -22.37
CA VAL A 424 -11.66 9.81 -21.53
C VAL A 424 -12.99 9.07 -21.63
N GLN A 425 -13.46 8.55 -20.50
CA GLN A 425 -14.72 7.81 -20.37
C GLN A 425 -15.64 8.58 -19.43
N LEU A 426 -16.32 9.57 -19.98
CA LEU A 426 -17.37 10.31 -19.28
C LEU A 426 -18.76 9.75 -19.63
N ALA A 427 -19.70 9.92 -18.71
CA ALA A 427 -21.10 9.55 -18.90
C ALA A 427 -21.70 10.32 -20.08
N ARG A 428 -22.62 9.65 -20.79
CA ARG A 428 -23.36 10.30 -21.87
C ARG A 428 -24.29 11.36 -21.29
N THR A 429 -24.27 12.52 -21.93
CA THR A 429 -25.14 13.66 -21.61
C THR A 429 -26.31 13.69 -22.59
N PHE A 430 -27.51 13.88 -22.05
CA PHE A 430 -28.76 14.05 -22.79
C PHE A 430 -29.31 15.44 -22.54
N GLU A 431 -30.03 16.00 -23.50
CA GLU A 431 -30.74 17.27 -23.33
C GLU A 431 -31.99 17.08 -22.45
N LEU A 432 -32.20 17.99 -21.50
CA LEU A 432 -33.44 18.02 -20.71
C LEU A 432 -34.60 18.53 -21.57
N PRO A 433 -35.84 18.06 -21.32
CA PRO A 433 -37.02 18.62 -21.98
C PRO A 433 -37.17 20.11 -21.60
N SER A 434 -37.83 20.89 -22.45
CA SER A 434 -38.11 22.30 -22.11
C SER A 434 -39.00 22.39 -20.87
N PRO A 435 -38.78 23.37 -19.97
CA PRO A 435 -39.58 23.53 -18.77
C PRO A 435 -41.04 23.86 -19.14
N VAL A 436 -41.98 23.14 -18.53
CA VAL A 436 -43.42 23.33 -18.73
C VAL A 436 -43.99 24.07 -17.51
N TRP A 437 -44.78 25.10 -17.74
CA TRP A 437 -45.56 25.74 -16.67
C TRP A 437 -46.71 24.82 -16.25
N VAL A 438 -46.70 24.42 -14.98
CA VAL A 438 -47.57 23.39 -14.41
C VAL A 438 -48.85 23.99 -13.82
N GLY A 439 -48.69 25.17 -13.20
CA GLY A 439 -49.74 25.81 -12.42
C GLY A 439 -49.17 26.81 -11.44
N SER A 440 -50.04 27.29 -10.56
CA SER A 440 -49.71 28.22 -9.49
C SER A 440 -50.10 27.67 -8.13
N TRP A 441 -49.27 27.96 -7.14
CA TRP A 441 -49.59 27.79 -5.73
C TRP A 441 -49.93 29.15 -5.12
N SER A 442 -51.03 29.22 -4.41
CA SER A 442 -51.44 30.42 -3.69
C SER A 442 -51.91 30.07 -2.27
N ILE A 443 -51.76 31.03 -1.36
CA ILE A 443 -52.38 30.94 -0.04
C ILE A 443 -53.80 31.47 -0.20
N GLY A 444 -54.81 30.64 0.07
CA GLY A 444 -56.21 30.99 -0.13
C GLY A 444 -56.59 32.31 0.56
N LYS A 445 -57.41 33.15 -0.11
CA LYS A 445 -57.91 34.43 0.42
C LYS A 445 -58.86 34.28 1.62
N GLU A 446 -59.38 33.08 1.87
CA GLU A 446 -60.09 32.73 3.09
C GLU A 446 -59.06 32.49 4.22
N SER A 447 -58.78 33.55 4.96
CA SER A 447 -57.86 33.58 6.10
C SER A 447 -58.38 32.78 7.30
N CYS A 448 -58.42 31.46 7.21
CA CYS A 448 -58.47 30.59 8.38
C CYS A 448 -57.06 30.03 8.62
N SER A 449 -56.18 30.82 9.26
CA SER A 449 -54.98 30.25 9.87
C SER A 449 -55.45 29.25 10.91
N LEU A 450 -55.15 27.97 10.71
CA LEU A 450 -55.45 26.97 11.72
C LEU A 450 -54.46 27.17 12.87
N ASP A 451 -54.95 27.20 14.10
CA ASP A 451 -54.10 27.39 15.26
C ASP A 451 -53.20 26.17 15.44
N CYS A 452 -51.89 26.37 15.29
CA CYS A 452 -50.86 25.39 15.64
C CYS A 452 -50.38 25.69 17.06
N SER A 453 -50.60 24.77 17.99
CA SER A 453 -50.05 24.92 19.35
C SER A 453 -48.60 24.45 19.37
N VAL A 454 -47.71 25.30 19.91
CA VAL A 454 -46.30 25.00 20.09
C VAL A 454 -45.99 24.99 21.59
N GLU A 455 -45.51 23.84 22.08
CA GLU A 455 -45.06 23.69 23.45
C GLU A 455 -43.53 23.60 23.48
N MET A 456 -42.89 24.36 24.37
CA MET A 456 -41.45 24.28 24.60
C MET A 456 -41.16 23.43 25.84
N GLN A 457 -40.18 22.54 25.74
CA GLN A 457 -39.71 21.69 26.82
C GLN A 457 -38.18 21.70 26.88
N ASP A 458 -37.62 21.61 28.08
CA ASP A 458 -36.16 21.52 28.25
C ASP A 458 -35.62 20.18 27.74
N LEU A 459 -34.52 20.22 27.00
CA LEU A 459 -33.87 19.03 26.46
C LEU A 459 -32.98 18.38 27.53
N HIS A 460 -33.37 17.21 28.02
CA HIS A 460 -32.55 16.43 28.95
C HIS A 460 -31.51 15.57 28.20
N ILE A 461 -30.28 16.06 28.17
CA ILE A 461 -29.11 15.32 27.68
C ILE A 461 -28.50 14.51 28.84
N LYS A 462 -28.40 13.19 28.69
CA LYS A 462 -27.70 12.33 29.68
C LYS A 462 -26.20 12.60 29.66
N ARG A 463 -25.50 12.24 30.74
CA ARG A 463 -24.04 12.35 30.80
C ARG A 463 -23.36 11.55 29.67
N PRO A 464 -22.27 12.06 29.08
CA PRO A 464 -21.56 11.35 28.03
C PRO A 464 -20.98 10.03 28.53
N VAL A 465 -21.07 9.02 27.69
CA VAL A 465 -20.42 7.72 27.85
C VAL A 465 -19.30 7.62 26.83
N SER A 466 -18.08 7.37 27.30
CA SER A 466 -16.93 7.18 26.41
C SER A 466 -17.01 5.82 25.72
N LEU A 467 -17.03 5.86 24.39
CA LEU A 467 -17.05 4.70 23.51
C LEU A 467 -15.63 4.27 23.13
N PRO A 468 -15.36 2.96 23.02
CA PRO A 468 -14.06 2.51 22.56
C PRO A 468 -13.85 2.87 21.08
N LYS A 469 -12.71 3.52 20.82
CA LYS A 469 -12.25 3.95 19.50
C LYS A 469 -11.13 3.05 19.02
N LEU A 470 -11.30 2.43 17.86
CA LEU A 470 -10.28 1.62 17.18
C LEU A 470 -9.76 2.41 15.98
N THR A 471 -8.48 2.28 15.67
CA THR A 471 -7.86 2.91 14.48
C THR A 471 -7.41 1.83 13.51
N THR A 472 -7.77 2.00 12.24
CA THR A 472 -7.49 1.03 11.17
C THR A 472 -6.98 1.76 9.94
N ASP A 473 -5.90 1.24 9.35
CA ASP A 473 -5.37 1.77 8.10
C ASP A 473 -6.33 1.45 6.96
N ILE A 474 -6.59 2.46 6.13
CA ILE A 474 -7.40 2.35 4.92
C ILE A 474 -6.58 2.82 3.73
N GLU A 475 -6.71 2.10 2.63
CA GLU A 475 -6.02 2.43 1.39
C GLU A 475 -6.91 3.32 0.52
N LYS A 476 -6.35 4.47 0.10
CA LYS A 476 -6.94 5.33 -0.92
C LYS A 476 -6.49 4.83 -2.29
N VAL A 477 -7.43 4.54 -3.19
CA VAL A 477 -7.13 4.13 -4.55
C VAL A 477 -7.61 5.19 -5.54
N GLU A 478 -6.71 5.58 -6.44
CA GLU A 478 -6.94 6.56 -7.49
C GLU A 478 -7.63 5.90 -8.70
N ALA A 479 -8.88 6.28 -8.97
CA ALA A 479 -9.69 5.64 -10.02
C ALA A 479 -9.25 6.08 -11.44
N ARG A 480 -8.67 7.29 -11.57
CA ARG A 480 -8.26 7.91 -12.85
C ARG A 480 -6.88 7.48 -13.37
N SER A 481 -6.40 6.32 -12.95
CA SER A 481 -5.07 5.82 -13.33
C SER A 481 -5.00 5.34 -14.78
N LEU A 482 -6.03 4.65 -15.30
CA LEU A 482 -6.02 4.10 -16.66
C LEU A 482 -6.80 4.95 -17.67
N HIS A 483 -7.90 5.56 -17.22
CA HIS A 483 -8.79 6.39 -18.01
C HIS A 483 -9.33 7.52 -17.14
N PHE A 484 -9.68 8.64 -17.75
CA PHE A 484 -10.31 9.75 -17.03
C PHE A 484 -11.84 9.53 -16.96
N SER A 485 -12.41 9.58 -15.77
CA SER A 485 -13.87 9.46 -15.51
C SER A 485 -14.30 10.36 -14.35
N GLU A 486 -15.61 10.47 -14.11
CA GLU A 486 -16.19 11.26 -13.01
C GLU A 486 -15.78 10.74 -11.62
N LEU A 487 -15.45 9.45 -11.51
CA LEU A 487 -14.95 8.83 -10.28
C LEU A 487 -13.51 9.29 -10.03
N GLN A 488 -13.26 9.92 -8.88
CA GLN A 488 -11.93 10.42 -8.53
C GLN A 488 -11.15 9.37 -7.74
N HIS A 489 -11.71 8.93 -6.61
CA HIS A 489 -11.05 8.03 -5.66
C HIS A 489 -12.06 7.08 -5.03
N TYR A 490 -11.57 5.96 -4.51
CA TYR A 490 -12.34 5.09 -3.63
C TYR A 490 -11.51 4.53 -2.48
N TRP A 491 -12.19 4.17 -1.40
CA TRP A 491 -11.66 3.54 -0.20
C TRP A 491 -12.48 2.30 0.12
N ILE A 492 -11.82 1.26 0.62
CA ILE A 492 -12.49 0.06 1.10
C ILE A 492 -12.39 0.06 2.62
N LEU A 493 -13.53 0.22 3.29
CA LEU A 493 -13.58 0.09 4.74
C LEU A 493 -13.36 -1.38 5.15
N PRO A 494 -12.78 -1.64 6.33
CA PRO A 494 -12.49 -2.99 6.82
C PRO A 494 -13.78 -3.66 7.32
N TYR A 495 -14.75 -3.82 6.43
CA TYR A 495 -15.94 -4.60 6.68
C TYR A 495 -15.51 -6.07 6.64
N GLY A 496 -15.78 -6.80 7.73
CA GLY A 496 -15.62 -8.26 7.71
C GLY A 496 -16.56 -8.90 6.67
N THR A 497 -16.63 -10.22 6.63
CA THR A 497 -17.49 -10.95 5.69
C THR A 497 -19.00 -10.69 5.87
N SER A 498 -19.41 -10.12 7.00
CA SER A 498 -20.81 -9.89 7.38
C SER A 498 -21.20 -8.42 7.59
N GLY A 499 -20.26 -7.48 7.41
CA GLY A 499 -20.51 -6.06 7.62
C GLY A 499 -21.43 -5.47 6.55
N SER A 500 -22.36 -4.59 6.95
CA SER A 500 -23.22 -3.85 6.02
C SER A 500 -23.32 -2.37 6.39
N THR A 501 -23.38 -1.49 5.39
CA THR A 501 -23.59 -0.05 5.60
C THR A 501 -25.06 0.25 5.88
N VAL A 502 -25.33 1.18 6.81
CA VAL A 502 -26.68 1.60 7.21
C VAL A 502 -27.01 3.03 6.78
N ASP A 503 -26.10 3.97 6.96
CA ASP A 503 -26.23 5.37 6.51
C ASP A 503 -24.85 6.02 6.44
N MET A 504 -24.76 7.17 5.77
CA MET A 504 -23.55 8.00 5.71
C MET A 504 -23.91 9.47 6.01
N ALA A 505 -22.96 10.21 6.58
CA ALA A 505 -23.00 11.66 6.66
C ALA A 505 -21.59 12.27 6.48
N ILE A 506 -21.49 13.48 5.92
CA ILE A 506 -20.23 14.21 5.74
C ILE A 506 -20.22 15.47 6.60
N SER A 507 -19.21 15.62 7.45
CA SER A 507 -18.98 16.86 8.18
C SER A 507 -18.06 17.76 7.35
N PRO A 508 -18.54 18.88 6.82
CA PRO A 508 -17.72 19.80 6.03
C PRO A 508 -16.59 20.39 6.87
N SER A 509 -15.42 20.62 6.27
CA SER A 509 -14.30 21.26 6.94
C SER A 509 -14.52 22.76 7.16
N ARG A 510 -14.05 23.30 8.30
CA ARG A 510 -14.04 24.75 8.57
C ARG A 510 -13.20 25.54 7.57
N ASP A 511 -12.20 24.91 6.96
CA ASP A 511 -11.33 25.54 5.96
C ASP A 511 -11.99 25.63 4.57
N GLY A 512 -13.17 25.03 4.38
CA GLY A 512 -13.88 24.98 3.09
C GLY A 512 -13.20 24.14 2.01
N ARG A 513 -12.28 23.24 2.40
CA ARG A 513 -11.57 22.32 1.50
C ARG A 513 -12.13 20.92 1.61
N SER A 514 -12.54 20.34 0.48
CA SER A 514 -13.14 18.99 0.41
C SER A 514 -12.22 17.86 0.89
N GLU A 515 -10.89 18.04 0.78
CA GLU A 515 -9.91 17.05 1.25
C GLU A 515 -9.91 16.85 2.77
N ASN A 516 -10.31 17.88 3.51
CA ASN A 516 -10.36 17.89 4.96
C ASN A 516 -11.77 17.57 5.50
N ASP A 517 -12.73 17.28 4.62
CA ASP A 517 -14.08 16.88 5.04
C ASP A 517 -13.99 15.53 5.78
N MET A 518 -14.80 15.35 6.82
CA MET A 518 -14.85 14.09 7.56
C MET A 518 -16.02 13.26 7.07
N VAL A 519 -15.72 12.07 6.53
CA VAL A 519 -16.71 11.11 6.06
C VAL A 519 -17.05 10.16 7.20
N HIS A 520 -18.33 10.08 7.56
CA HIS A 520 -18.85 9.22 8.62
C HIS A 520 -19.79 8.15 8.04
N VAL A 521 -19.47 6.88 8.27
CA VAL A 521 -20.22 5.73 7.75
C VAL A 521 -20.71 4.87 8.91
N ALA A 522 -22.03 4.74 9.07
CA ALA A 522 -22.62 3.81 10.03
C ALA A 522 -22.61 2.39 9.46
N SER A 523 -22.05 1.45 10.23
CA SER A 523 -22.04 0.03 9.89
C SER A 523 -22.90 -0.79 10.86
N ASN A 524 -23.41 -1.89 10.35
CA ASN A 524 -23.99 -2.98 11.12
C ASN A 524 -23.09 -4.22 11.00
N TYR A 525 -22.90 -4.95 12.11
CA TYR A 525 -22.01 -6.12 12.21
C TYR A 525 -20.53 -5.86 11.85
N PRO A 526 -19.76 -5.12 12.67
CA PRO A 526 -20.11 -4.58 13.99
C PRO A 526 -20.90 -3.26 13.94
N LEU A 527 -21.77 -3.06 14.93
CA LEU A 527 -22.54 -1.83 15.09
C LEU A 527 -21.62 -0.68 15.54
N GLY A 528 -21.38 0.28 14.64
CA GLY A 528 -20.48 1.39 14.91
C GLY A 528 -20.43 2.44 13.81
N ILE A 529 -19.56 3.43 13.97
CA ILE A 529 -19.34 4.51 13.00
C ILE A 529 -17.88 4.54 12.60
N PHE A 530 -17.60 4.37 11.32
CA PHE A 530 -16.30 4.66 10.71
C PHE A 530 -16.22 6.15 10.39
N SER A 531 -15.13 6.80 10.79
CA SER A 531 -14.87 8.22 10.53
C SER A 531 -13.44 8.40 10.02
N PHE A 532 -13.28 9.05 8.86
CA PHE A 532 -11.99 9.36 8.27
C PHE A 532 -12.06 10.61 7.38
N SER A 533 -10.93 11.22 7.09
CA SER A 533 -10.82 12.31 6.09
C SER A 533 -10.16 11.79 4.81
N PRO A 534 -10.57 12.26 3.61
CA PRO A 534 -9.97 11.88 2.33
C PRO A 534 -8.45 12.04 2.23
N LYS A 535 -7.87 12.94 3.04
CA LYS A 535 -6.42 13.19 3.12
C LYS A 535 -5.66 12.15 3.95
N HIS A 536 -6.34 11.54 4.94
CA HIS A 536 -5.70 10.64 5.89
C HIS A 536 -5.86 9.18 5.44
N THR A 537 -4.82 8.37 5.68
CA THR A 537 -4.82 6.92 5.42
C THR A 537 -5.32 6.10 6.60
N VAL A 538 -5.83 6.75 7.65
CA VAL A 538 -6.29 6.10 8.88
C VAL A 538 -7.76 6.42 9.08
N SER A 539 -8.54 5.37 9.29
CA SER A 539 -9.94 5.44 9.71
C SER A 539 -10.05 5.16 11.21
N SER A 540 -10.99 5.83 11.85
CA SER A 540 -11.38 5.56 13.23
C SER A 540 -12.74 4.89 13.28
N PHE A 541 -12.89 3.87 14.12
CA PHE A 541 -14.13 3.14 14.31
C PHE A 541 -14.61 3.26 15.75
N LEU A 542 -15.79 3.83 15.94
CA LEU A 542 -16.46 3.96 17.23
C LEU A 542 -17.52 2.88 17.41
N GLN A 543 -17.39 2.06 18.45
CA GLN A 543 -18.34 0.98 18.71
C GLN A 543 -19.58 1.48 19.47
N LEU A 544 -20.75 1.36 18.86
CA LEU A 544 -22.02 1.81 19.43
C LEU A 544 -22.72 0.74 20.30
N GLN A 545 -22.15 -0.46 20.43
CA GLN A 545 -22.74 -1.57 21.19
C GLN A 545 -23.05 -1.22 22.66
N ARG A 546 -22.33 -0.25 23.27
CA ARG A 546 -22.60 0.21 24.64
C ARG A 546 -23.85 1.10 24.75
N CYS A 547 -24.29 1.71 23.65
CA CYS A 547 -25.46 2.58 23.61
C CYS A 547 -26.77 1.82 23.38
N PHE A 548 -26.69 0.57 22.91
CA PHE A 548 -27.84 -0.26 22.57
C PHE A 548 -27.81 -1.60 23.35
N PRO A 549 -28.94 -2.32 23.46
CA PRO A 549 -28.96 -3.63 24.10
C PRO A 549 -27.98 -4.63 23.44
N PRO A 550 -27.40 -5.57 24.18
CA PRO A 550 -26.50 -6.57 23.60
C PRO A 550 -27.21 -7.42 22.54
N GLY A 551 -26.57 -7.59 21.38
CA GLY A 551 -27.16 -8.30 20.22
C GLY A 551 -28.16 -7.48 19.40
N TYR A 552 -28.37 -6.20 19.75
CA TYR A 552 -29.18 -5.29 18.97
C TYR A 552 -28.53 -4.97 17.63
N SER A 553 -29.30 -5.10 16.56
CA SER A 553 -28.94 -4.68 15.21
C SER A 553 -30.14 -3.95 14.63
N SER A 554 -29.91 -2.82 13.98
CA SER A 554 -30.96 -2.08 13.27
C SER A 554 -30.40 -1.55 11.96
N SER A 555 -31.12 -1.81 10.88
CA SER A 555 -30.92 -1.19 9.57
C SER A 555 -31.56 0.20 9.47
N SER A 556 -32.14 0.72 10.55
CA SER A 556 -32.95 1.95 10.54
C SER A 556 -32.26 3.12 11.26
N ILE A 557 -30.94 3.09 11.33
CA ILE A 557 -30.13 4.19 11.89
C ILE A 557 -29.99 5.29 10.83
N LYS A 558 -30.20 6.54 11.23
CA LYS A 558 -29.96 7.73 10.41
C LYS A 558 -28.90 8.61 11.06
N LEU A 559 -27.91 9.01 10.26
CA LEU A 559 -26.82 9.90 10.66
C LEU A 559 -27.07 11.31 10.13
N THR A 560 -26.83 12.33 10.95
CA THR A 560 -26.74 13.71 10.49
C THR A 560 -25.64 14.46 11.22
N THR A 561 -24.99 15.40 10.52
CA THR A 561 -23.92 16.23 11.07
C THR A 561 -24.48 17.53 11.62
N LEU A 562 -23.97 17.98 12.76
CA LEU A 562 -24.39 19.24 13.38
C LEU A 562 -23.43 20.38 13.02
N GLY A 563 -23.98 21.59 12.86
CA GLY A 563 -23.19 22.81 12.63
C GLY A 563 -23.14 23.75 13.85
N GLY A 564 -22.73 25.01 13.65
CA GLY A 564 -22.60 25.97 14.76
C GLY A 564 -21.51 25.58 15.77
N SER A 565 -21.79 25.71 17.08
CA SER A 565 -20.84 25.33 18.14
C SER A 565 -20.59 23.82 18.26
N LEU A 566 -21.51 22.99 17.74
CA LEU A 566 -21.41 21.52 17.70
C LEU A 566 -20.83 20.99 16.39
N HIS A 567 -20.16 21.84 15.62
CA HIS A 567 -19.51 21.45 14.37
C HIS A 567 -18.55 20.28 14.56
N GLY A 568 -18.79 19.18 13.86
CA GLY A 568 -18.01 17.93 13.94
C GLY A 568 -18.68 16.85 14.80
N CYS A 569 -19.72 17.20 15.56
CA CYS A 569 -20.55 16.23 16.28
C CYS A 569 -21.63 15.63 15.36
N LEU A 570 -21.99 14.38 15.66
CA LEU A 570 -22.99 13.60 14.94
C LEU A 570 -24.25 13.42 15.78
N ALA A 571 -25.41 13.59 15.17
CA ALA A 571 -26.68 13.13 15.71
C ALA A 571 -27.06 11.82 15.05
N VAL A 572 -27.24 10.78 15.87
CA VAL A 572 -27.58 9.42 15.45
C VAL A 572 -28.99 9.11 15.94
N HIS A 573 -29.92 8.95 15.02
CA HIS A 573 -31.32 8.62 15.32
C HIS A 573 -31.63 7.19 14.89
N GLU A 574 -32.23 6.41 15.77
CA GLU A 574 -32.71 5.06 15.43
C GLU A 574 -34.25 5.09 15.40
N SER A 575 -34.82 4.80 14.23
CA SER A 575 -36.23 5.12 13.96
C SER A 575 -37.25 4.23 14.68
N LEU A 576 -36.88 3.00 15.06
CA LEU A 576 -37.79 2.00 15.65
C LEU A 576 -37.94 2.17 17.17
N THR A 577 -36.83 2.44 17.83
CA THR A 577 -36.72 2.73 19.28
C THR A 577 -36.91 4.20 19.57
N ASN A 578 -36.84 5.06 18.55
CA ASN A 578 -36.86 6.51 18.64
C ASN A 578 -35.77 7.02 19.61
N THR A 579 -34.57 6.42 19.55
CA THR A 579 -33.43 6.83 20.36
C THR A 579 -32.61 7.84 19.59
N LEU A 580 -32.28 8.99 20.21
CA LEU A 580 -31.37 9.99 19.66
C LEU A 580 -30.08 10.05 20.49
N LEU A 581 -28.93 9.92 19.82
CA LEU A 581 -27.60 10.02 20.41
C LEU A 581 -26.85 11.21 19.81
N LEU A 582 -26.18 11.98 20.66
CA LEU A 582 -25.19 12.98 20.28
C LEU A 582 -23.80 12.39 20.47
N ILE A 583 -23.01 12.27 19.41
CA ILE A 583 -21.72 11.60 19.41
C ILE A 583 -20.65 12.56 18.91
N ASP A 584 -19.56 12.67 19.66
CA ASP A 584 -18.35 13.34 19.20
C ASP A 584 -17.36 12.28 18.67
N PRO A 585 -17.08 12.24 17.36
CA PRO A 585 -16.19 11.26 16.76
C PRO A 585 -14.71 11.46 17.13
N GLU A 586 -14.31 12.67 17.52
CA GLU A 586 -12.92 12.97 17.89
C GLU A 586 -12.61 12.43 19.29
N THR A 587 -13.44 12.78 20.27
CA THR A 587 -13.29 12.36 21.68
C THR A 587 -13.82 10.96 21.97
N GLY A 588 -14.81 10.49 21.19
CA GLY A 588 -15.51 9.23 21.42
C GLY A 588 -16.64 9.33 22.47
N ASP A 589 -17.05 10.54 22.84
CA ASP A 589 -18.13 10.75 23.81
C ASP A 589 -19.50 10.62 23.16
N ALA A 590 -20.38 9.80 23.75
CA ALA A 590 -21.76 9.62 23.29
C ALA A 590 -22.76 9.94 24.40
N SER A 591 -23.68 10.88 24.14
CA SER A 591 -24.73 11.30 25.05
C SER A 591 -26.10 10.95 24.49
N SER A 592 -26.91 10.21 25.26
CA SER A 592 -28.30 9.92 24.88
C SER A 592 -29.22 11.08 25.25
N ILE A 593 -30.08 11.46 24.31
CA ILE A 593 -31.03 12.56 24.45
C ILE A 593 -32.42 11.97 24.70
N GLY A 594 -33.04 12.40 25.79
CA GLY A 594 -34.42 12.01 26.10
C GLY A 594 -35.40 12.82 25.26
N LEU A 595 -36.04 12.20 24.27
CA LEU A 595 -37.23 12.73 23.60
C LEU A 595 -38.41 12.62 24.58
N GLY A 596 -38.59 13.63 25.41
CA GLY A 596 -39.46 13.57 26.58
C GLY A 596 -40.95 13.34 26.27
N SER A 597 -41.55 12.37 26.96
CA SER A 597 -42.73 12.64 27.80
C SER A 597 -42.40 12.14 29.21
N LEU A 598 -42.66 12.96 30.22
CA LEU A 598 -42.54 12.69 31.67
C LEU A 598 -42.64 11.20 32.08
N VAL A 599 -41.52 10.49 32.30
CA VAL A 599 -41.52 9.29 33.17
C VAL A 599 -40.15 9.09 33.84
N GLN A 600 -39.85 9.88 34.86
CA GLN A 600 -38.90 9.48 35.90
C GLN A 600 -39.64 8.58 36.90
N LYS A 601 -39.68 7.27 36.61
CA LYS A 601 -39.82 6.10 37.52
C LYS A 601 -40.76 5.05 36.93
N ALA A 602 -40.19 3.85 36.73
CA ALA A 602 -40.87 2.58 36.52
C ALA A 602 -41.89 2.57 35.37
N THR A 603 -41.46 2.42 34.12
CA THR A 603 -42.26 1.76 33.04
C THR A 603 -41.51 1.73 31.69
N GLU A 604 -40.45 0.92 31.57
CA GLU A 604 -39.96 0.53 30.22
C GLU A 604 -41.01 -0.30 29.44
N LYS A 605 -41.96 -0.94 30.13
CA LYS A 605 -43.06 -1.71 29.52
C LYS A 605 -44.22 -0.85 28.98
N PHE A 606 -44.44 0.36 29.49
CA PHE A 606 -45.58 1.22 29.10
C PHE A 606 -45.21 2.20 27.97
N VAL A 607 -43.94 2.62 27.89
CA VAL A 607 -43.46 3.45 26.76
C VAL A 607 -43.54 2.69 25.42
N ARG A 608 -43.34 1.36 25.43
CA ARG A 608 -43.61 0.48 24.28
C ARG A 608 -45.08 0.42 23.84
N SER A 609 -46.04 0.87 24.66
CA SER A 609 -47.45 0.89 24.27
C SER A 609 -47.95 2.26 23.80
N LEU A 610 -47.23 3.35 24.06
CA LEU A 610 -47.54 4.69 23.53
C LEU A 610 -46.91 4.93 22.16
N TYR A 611 -45.68 4.45 21.97
CA TYR A 611 -45.04 4.33 20.66
C TYR A 611 -45.35 2.96 20.08
N ASN A 612 -46.20 2.90 19.07
CA ASN A 612 -46.43 1.66 18.33
C ASN A 612 -45.13 1.35 17.56
N PRO A 613 -44.38 0.28 17.87
CA PRO A 613 -43.12 -0.04 17.18
C PRO A 613 -43.31 -0.39 15.70
N SER A 614 -44.56 -0.42 15.22
CA SER A 614 -44.94 -0.67 13.84
C SER A 614 -44.75 0.52 12.89
N ILE A 615 -44.67 1.77 13.40
CA ILE A 615 -44.52 2.97 12.55
C ILE A 615 -43.16 3.64 12.85
N PRO A 616 -42.21 3.63 11.90
CA PRO A 616 -40.89 4.22 12.11
C PRO A 616 -40.98 5.75 12.18
N SER A 617 -40.15 6.35 13.04
CA SER A 617 -39.95 7.80 13.09
C SER A 617 -39.01 8.28 11.98
N VAL A 618 -39.27 9.47 11.43
CA VAL A 618 -38.51 10.06 10.33
C VAL A 618 -37.72 11.25 10.85
N LEU A 619 -36.42 11.26 10.55
CA LEU A 619 -35.49 12.34 10.83
C LEU A 619 -35.40 13.29 9.63
N CYS A 620 -35.78 14.55 9.81
CA CYS A 620 -35.55 15.61 8.83
C CYS A 620 -34.17 16.24 9.07
N LYS A 621 -33.28 16.11 8.08
CA LYS A 621 -31.87 16.56 8.14
C LYS A 621 -31.69 18.02 7.69
N ASP A 622 -32.72 18.66 7.13
CA ASP A 622 -32.58 19.94 6.41
C ASP A 622 -32.08 21.12 7.28
N LEU A 623 -32.24 21.06 8.61
CA LEU A 623 -31.81 22.11 9.55
C LEU A 623 -30.52 21.79 10.33
N SER A 624 -29.87 20.66 10.03
CA SER A 624 -28.75 20.17 10.84
C SER A 624 -27.53 21.12 10.84
N ALA A 625 -27.37 21.91 9.77
CA ALA A 625 -26.35 22.96 9.66
C ALA A 625 -26.42 24.02 10.79
N LYS A 626 -27.58 24.21 11.43
CA LYS A 626 -27.76 25.10 12.59
C LYS A 626 -27.89 24.34 13.92
N SER A 627 -27.51 23.07 13.96
CA SER A 627 -27.72 22.22 15.15
C SER A 627 -29.20 22.00 15.53
N LEU A 628 -30.11 22.21 14.58
CA LEU A 628 -31.54 21.96 14.73
C LEU A 628 -31.91 20.65 14.02
N VAL A 629 -32.69 19.81 14.68
CA VAL A 629 -33.08 18.50 14.15
C VAL A 629 -34.58 18.28 14.36
N ALA A 630 -35.33 17.94 13.31
CA ALA A 630 -36.76 17.67 13.42
C ALA A 630 -37.07 16.17 13.28
N ILE A 631 -37.89 15.64 14.18
CA ILE A 631 -38.32 14.24 14.21
C ILE A 631 -39.85 14.20 14.20
N TYR A 632 -40.44 13.43 13.30
CA TYR A 632 -41.89 13.22 13.24
C TYR A 632 -42.22 11.76 12.91
N GLN A 633 -43.50 11.39 13.07
CA GLN A 633 -44.00 10.07 12.70
C GLN A 633 -45.12 10.22 11.66
N PRO A 634 -45.03 9.55 10.49
CA PRO A 634 -46.13 9.51 9.53
C PRO A 634 -47.42 8.98 10.17
N GLY A 635 -48.56 9.61 9.87
CA GLY A 635 -49.87 9.30 10.46
C GLY A 635 -50.11 9.87 11.86
N ARG A 636 -49.15 10.64 12.42
CA ARG A 636 -49.32 11.44 13.65
C ARG A 636 -49.35 12.92 13.31
N ASN A 637 -49.74 13.75 14.28
CA ASN A 637 -49.84 15.19 14.13
C ASN A 637 -48.80 15.98 14.95
N ASN A 638 -47.80 15.30 15.52
CA ASN A 638 -46.77 15.93 16.34
C ASN A 638 -45.43 15.93 15.61
N VAL A 639 -44.71 17.05 15.68
CA VAL A 639 -43.32 17.21 15.24
C VAL A 639 -42.49 17.68 16.41
N HIS A 640 -41.36 17.01 16.66
CA HIS A 640 -40.39 17.39 17.69
C HIS A 640 -39.20 18.06 17.01
N VAL A 641 -39.02 19.36 17.22
CA VAL A 641 -37.85 20.11 16.73
C VAL A 641 -36.91 20.32 17.91
N LEU A 642 -35.73 19.72 17.84
CA LEU A 642 -34.72 19.78 18.88
C LEU A 642 -33.66 20.83 18.53
N ASP A 643 -33.46 21.78 19.44
CA ASP A 643 -32.30 22.66 19.43
C ASP A 643 -31.22 22.09 20.36
N MET A 644 -30.16 21.56 19.75
CA MET A 644 -29.06 20.92 20.48
C MET A 644 -28.10 21.95 21.11
N GLU A 645 -28.05 23.15 20.57
CA GLU A 645 -27.18 24.24 21.03
C GLU A 645 -27.81 24.96 22.21
N GLN A 646 -29.09 25.33 22.10
CA GLN A 646 -29.85 26.02 23.15
C GLN A 646 -30.55 25.07 24.14
N ARG A 647 -30.55 23.76 23.86
CA ARG A 647 -31.04 22.68 24.73
C ARG A 647 -32.53 22.76 25.08
N TYR A 648 -33.37 23.03 24.09
CA TYR A 648 -34.82 22.89 24.22
C TYR A 648 -35.39 22.07 23.07
N THR A 649 -36.61 21.57 23.25
CA THR A 649 -37.42 20.92 22.22
C THR A 649 -38.70 21.73 22.01
N LEU A 650 -39.01 22.05 20.76
CA LEU A 650 -40.28 22.61 20.34
C LEU A 650 -41.16 21.48 19.83
N ASN A 651 -42.31 21.29 20.48
CA ASN A 651 -43.31 20.31 20.10
C ASN A 651 -44.40 21.02 19.30
N TRP A 652 -44.40 20.84 17.98
CA TRP A 652 -45.47 21.35 17.11
C TRP A 652 -46.61 20.34 17.06
N LYS A 653 -47.81 20.76 17.47
CA LYS A 653 -49.02 19.96 17.32
C LYS A 653 -49.85 20.52 16.18
N LEU A 654 -49.78 19.84 15.05
CA LEU A 654 -50.42 20.23 13.81
C LEU A 654 -51.90 19.82 13.79
N PRO A 655 -52.75 20.54 13.06
CA PRO A 655 -54.17 20.23 12.92
C PRO A 655 -54.44 19.08 11.92
N VAL A 656 -53.40 18.57 11.24
CA VAL A 656 -53.48 17.51 10.23
C VAL A 656 -52.54 16.35 10.57
N LEU A 657 -52.85 15.14 10.08
CA LEU A 657 -51.96 13.99 10.17
C LEU A 657 -50.85 14.11 9.13
N ILE A 658 -49.60 14.03 9.56
CA ILE A 658 -48.42 14.26 8.73
C ILE A 658 -48.13 13.02 7.90
N ASP A 659 -47.90 13.19 6.60
CA ASP A 659 -47.31 12.18 5.74
C ASP A 659 -45.82 12.48 5.53
N GLN A 660 -45.56 13.70 5.06
CA GLN A 660 -44.23 14.20 4.73
C GLN A 660 -44.06 15.61 5.27
N LEU A 661 -42.83 15.92 5.69
CA LEU A 661 -42.43 17.22 6.21
C LEU A 661 -41.04 17.55 5.68
N PHE A 662 -40.90 18.71 5.04
CA PHE A 662 -39.61 19.20 4.55
C PHE A 662 -39.54 20.72 4.69
N MET A 663 -38.32 21.23 4.85
CA MET A 663 -38.08 22.66 5.02
C MET A 663 -37.96 23.34 3.65
N ALA A 664 -38.61 24.49 3.51
CA ALA A 664 -38.51 25.33 2.30
C ALA A 664 -37.45 26.43 2.48
N ASP A 665 -37.40 27.01 3.68
CA ASP A 665 -36.33 27.89 4.14
C ASP A 665 -36.23 27.78 5.68
N GLU A 666 -35.54 28.71 6.33
CA GLU A 666 -35.33 28.69 7.79
C GLU A 666 -36.58 28.99 8.63
N SER A 667 -37.60 29.60 8.01
CA SER A 667 -38.82 30.08 8.67
C SER A 667 -40.10 29.47 8.10
N ASN A 668 -40.00 28.64 7.06
CA ASN A 668 -41.11 28.08 6.32
C ASN A 668 -40.89 26.57 6.10
N CYS A 669 -41.89 25.80 6.53
CA CYS A 669 -41.94 24.35 6.42
C CYS A 669 -43.19 23.94 5.65
N VAL A 670 -43.08 22.99 4.73
CA VAL A 670 -44.22 22.45 4.00
C VAL A 670 -44.59 21.10 4.61
N VAL A 671 -45.86 20.96 4.95
CA VAL A 671 -46.45 19.76 5.53
C VAL A 671 -47.44 19.16 4.54
N VAL A 672 -47.26 17.89 4.19
CA VAL A 672 -48.20 17.14 3.36
C VAL A 672 -49.10 16.30 4.27
N ALA A 673 -50.42 16.47 4.17
CA ALA A 673 -51.38 15.72 4.96
C ALA A 673 -51.58 14.29 4.44
N GLY A 674 -51.60 13.28 5.31
CA GLY A 674 -51.64 11.87 4.90
C GLY A 674 -52.98 11.35 4.38
N ASP A 675 -54.09 11.94 4.82
CA ASP A 675 -55.44 11.55 4.42
C ASP A 675 -55.86 12.15 3.07
N THR A 676 -55.50 13.41 2.83
CA THR A 676 -55.95 14.21 1.69
C THR A 676 -54.85 14.54 0.70
N LYS A 677 -53.58 14.24 1.03
CA LYS A 677 -52.36 14.64 0.29
C LYS A 677 -52.29 16.14 -0.01
N ARG A 678 -53.05 16.97 0.71
CA ARG A 678 -53.03 18.44 0.59
C ARG A 678 -51.76 19.00 1.23
N LYS A 679 -51.21 20.04 0.62
CA LYS A 679 -50.01 20.75 1.09
C LYS A 679 -50.41 21.93 1.98
N TYR A 680 -49.69 22.11 3.07
CA TYR A 680 -49.86 23.21 4.01
C TYR A 680 -48.51 23.89 4.24
N LEU A 681 -48.51 25.22 4.34
CA LEU A 681 -47.35 26.01 4.70
C LEU A 681 -47.42 26.37 6.19
N LEU A 682 -46.44 25.89 6.95
CA LEU A 682 -46.18 26.33 8.32
C LEU A 682 -45.08 27.40 8.27
N SER A 683 -45.43 28.63 8.65
CA SER A 683 -44.50 29.77 8.66
C SER A 683 -44.39 30.37 10.06
N TRP A 684 -43.19 30.78 10.47
CA TRP A 684 -42.94 31.44 11.76
C TRP A 684 -41.93 32.58 11.62
N ASP A 685 -41.93 33.51 12.58
CA ASP A 685 -40.94 34.58 12.63
C ASP A 685 -39.60 34.03 13.16
N GLU A 686 -38.51 34.29 12.43
CA GLU A 686 -37.14 33.91 12.83
C GLU A 686 -36.76 34.50 14.20
N LYS A 687 -37.33 35.65 14.58
CA LYS A 687 -37.03 36.34 15.85
C LYS A 687 -37.85 35.86 17.04
N ASP A 688 -38.98 35.19 16.81
CA ASP A 688 -39.96 34.87 17.86
C ASP A 688 -40.45 33.41 17.70
N GLN A 689 -39.51 32.45 17.83
CA GLN A 689 -39.70 31.00 17.59
C GLN A 689 -40.83 30.33 18.40
N LEU A 690 -41.46 31.03 19.34
CA LEU A 690 -42.47 30.51 20.26
C LEU A 690 -43.88 31.06 19.98
N ARG A 691 -44.01 32.23 19.35
CA ARG A 691 -45.27 32.95 19.21
C ARG A 691 -45.40 33.37 17.75
N ASN A 692 -46.47 32.93 17.09
CA ASN A 692 -46.83 33.20 15.68
C ASN A 692 -46.39 32.12 14.68
N HIS A 693 -46.78 30.86 14.93
CA HIS A 693 -46.80 29.85 13.87
C HIS A 693 -48.09 29.98 13.06
N ARG A 694 -47.97 30.35 11.79
CA ARG A 694 -49.08 30.46 10.86
C ARG A 694 -49.14 29.21 9.99
N PHE A 695 -50.16 28.40 10.20
CA PHE A 695 -50.44 27.22 9.38
C PHE A 695 -51.53 27.55 8.34
N SER A 696 -51.14 27.62 7.07
CA SER A 696 -52.04 28.00 5.97
C SER A 696 -52.13 26.91 4.90
N PRO A 697 -53.33 26.58 4.39
CA PRO A 697 -53.47 25.64 3.27
C PRO A 697 -52.90 26.24 1.98
N ILE A 698 -52.16 25.44 1.21
CA ILE A 698 -51.70 25.79 -0.13
C ILE A 698 -52.77 25.35 -1.12
N THR A 699 -53.28 26.29 -1.92
CA THR A 699 -54.22 26.02 -3.01
C THR A 699 -53.42 25.81 -4.29
N GLU A 700 -53.64 24.69 -4.96
CA GLU A 700 -52.96 24.34 -6.21
C GLU A 700 -53.91 24.57 -7.39
N GLU A 701 -53.61 25.57 -8.22
CA GLU A 701 -54.37 25.85 -9.45
C GLU A 701 -53.59 25.30 -10.66
N PRO A 702 -54.12 24.28 -11.37
CA PRO A 702 -53.46 23.71 -12.53
C PRO A 702 -53.56 24.62 -13.77
N ALA A 703 -52.56 24.57 -14.64
CA ALA A 703 -52.63 25.17 -15.97
C ALA A 703 -53.73 24.49 -16.82
N HIS A 704 -54.51 25.25 -17.58
CA HIS A 704 -55.72 24.79 -18.31
C HIS A 704 -55.58 23.48 -19.12
N GLN A 705 -56.63 22.62 -19.04
CA GLN A 705 -57.00 21.50 -19.93
C GLN A 705 -55.98 20.39 -20.25
N SER A 706 -54.88 20.22 -19.52
CA SER A 706 -54.16 18.95 -19.55
C SER A 706 -54.77 17.96 -18.55
N THR A 707 -55.48 16.93 -19.05
CA THR A 707 -56.01 15.79 -18.27
C THR A 707 -54.91 14.90 -17.64
N VAL A 708 -53.66 15.37 -17.57
CA VAL A 708 -52.44 14.58 -17.30
C VAL A 708 -51.70 15.02 -16.04
N TYR A 709 -52.07 16.15 -15.42
CA TYR A 709 -51.48 16.56 -14.14
C TYR A 709 -52.26 16.00 -12.96
N GLU A 710 -52.04 14.73 -12.65
CA GLU A 710 -52.31 14.19 -11.32
C GLU A 710 -51.37 14.85 -10.30
N ALA A 711 -51.86 15.06 -9.08
CA ALA A 711 -51.12 15.75 -8.01
C ALA A 711 -49.75 15.09 -7.78
N ARG A 712 -48.67 15.79 -8.15
CA ARG A 712 -47.30 15.28 -7.98
C ARG A 712 -46.90 15.26 -6.51
N GLN A 713 -46.32 14.15 -6.09
CA GLN A 713 -45.87 13.96 -4.71
C GLN A 713 -44.50 14.64 -4.53
N LEU A 714 -44.51 15.74 -3.79
CA LEU A 714 -43.33 16.49 -3.41
C LEU A 714 -42.80 15.96 -2.08
N TYR A 715 -41.53 15.56 -2.06
CA TYR A 715 -40.91 14.98 -0.86
C TYR A 715 -39.74 15.81 -0.30
N LYS A 716 -39.17 16.74 -1.08
CA LYS A 716 -38.06 17.59 -0.63
C LYS A 716 -38.02 18.92 -1.38
N ALA A 717 -37.51 19.98 -0.73
CA ALA A 717 -37.22 21.27 -1.35
C ALA A 717 -35.75 21.65 -1.11
N GLY A 718 -35.15 22.35 -2.07
CA GLY A 718 -33.82 22.93 -1.92
C GLY A 718 -33.87 24.17 -1.02
N MET A 719 -32.93 24.27 -0.08
CA MET A 719 -32.82 25.40 0.84
C MET A 719 -32.22 26.66 0.18
N ASP A 720 -31.39 26.50 -0.84
CA ASP A 720 -30.73 27.61 -1.55
C ASP A 720 -31.59 28.17 -2.69
N ASN A 721 -31.50 29.48 -2.91
CA ASN A 721 -32.12 30.13 -4.06
C ASN A 721 -31.35 29.84 -5.35
N LEU A 722 -32.07 29.70 -6.47
CA LEU A 722 -31.45 29.61 -7.80
C LEU A 722 -30.82 30.95 -8.22
N SER A 723 -29.77 30.88 -9.04
CA SER A 723 -29.15 32.08 -9.59
C SER A 723 -30.12 32.82 -10.54
N PRO A 724 -30.05 34.16 -10.63
CA PRO A 724 -30.90 34.93 -11.55
C PRO A 724 -30.75 34.52 -13.02
N GLU A 725 -29.57 34.02 -13.41
CA GLU A 725 -29.30 33.53 -14.77
C GLU A 725 -30.03 32.21 -15.05
N ALA A 726 -30.01 31.27 -14.10
CA ALA A 726 -30.76 30.03 -14.19
C ALA A 726 -32.27 30.31 -14.29
N LEU A 727 -32.77 31.26 -13.50
CA LEU A 727 -34.19 31.62 -13.50
C LEU A 727 -34.68 32.21 -14.81
N ARG A 728 -33.87 33.07 -15.44
CA ARG A 728 -34.19 33.61 -16.77
C ARG A 728 -34.28 32.53 -17.85
N ARG A 729 -33.47 31.47 -17.75
CA ARG A 729 -33.53 30.32 -18.68
C ARG A 729 -34.77 29.44 -18.43
N ILE A 730 -35.21 29.31 -17.18
CA ILE A 730 -36.32 28.43 -16.79
C ILE A 730 -37.68 29.09 -17.02
N ALA A 731 -37.88 30.32 -16.54
CA ALA A 731 -39.16 31.01 -16.54
C ALA A 731 -39.27 32.13 -17.61
N GLY A 732 -38.21 32.35 -18.39
CA GLY A 732 -38.14 33.36 -19.44
C GLY A 732 -37.78 34.78 -18.95
N PRO A 733 -37.58 35.74 -19.88
CA PRO A 733 -37.10 37.09 -19.56
C PRO A 733 -38.13 37.98 -18.84
N ALA A 734 -39.39 37.56 -18.74
CA ALA A 734 -40.49 38.33 -18.14
C ALA A 734 -40.59 38.21 -16.61
N VAL A 735 -39.82 37.30 -16.00
CA VAL A 735 -39.91 36.98 -14.56
C VAL A 735 -38.80 37.68 -13.79
N ASN A 736 -39.15 38.81 -13.15
CA ASN A 736 -38.28 39.56 -12.23
C ASN A 736 -38.44 39.08 -10.78
N ALA A 737 -38.40 37.77 -10.54
CA ALA A 737 -38.44 37.22 -9.19
C ALA A 737 -37.01 37.05 -8.65
N SER A 738 -36.75 37.55 -7.43
CA SER A 738 -35.47 37.39 -6.73
C SER A 738 -35.33 36.04 -6.00
N GLU A 739 -36.42 35.30 -5.87
CA GLU A 739 -36.50 34.08 -5.07
C GLU A 739 -37.10 32.95 -5.90
N ALA A 740 -36.43 31.81 -5.89
CA ALA A 740 -36.96 30.58 -6.46
C ALA A 740 -36.30 29.37 -5.82
N LYS A 741 -37.13 28.36 -5.53
CA LYS A 741 -36.70 27.12 -4.91
C LYS A 741 -36.85 25.96 -5.87
N VAL A 742 -35.90 25.04 -5.81
CA VAL A 742 -36.03 23.76 -6.50
C VAL A 742 -36.89 22.84 -5.63
N LEU A 743 -37.94 22.28 -6.23
CA LEU A 743 -38.85 21.31 -5.65
C LEU A 743 -38.58 19.94 -6.29
N MET A 744 -38.51 18.91 -5.47
CA MET A 744 -38.09 17.57 -5.87
C MET A 744 -39.31 16.64 -5.80
N THR A 745 -39.76 16.18 -6.97
CA THR A 745 -40.94 15.34 -7.13
C THR A 745 -40.54 13.96 -7.64
N GLU A 746 -41.29 12.93 -7.30
CA GLU A 746 -40.98 11.56 -7.74
C GLU A 746 -41.13 11.39 -9.26
N GLN A 747 -42.01 12.21 -9.87
CA GLN A 747 -42.42 12.09 -11.27
C GLN A 747 -41.58 12.94 -12.25
N ASP A 748 -40.74 13.86 -11.77
CA ASP A 748 -40.00 14.81 -12.63
C ASP A 748 -38.50 14.71 -12.50
N PHE A 749 -37.78 15.31 -13.46
CA PHE A 749 -36.34 15.55 -13.31
C PHE A 749 -36.06 16.63 -12.27
N ALA A 750 -36.83 17.72 -12.32
CA ALA A 750 -36.81 18.80 -11.34
C ALA A 750 -38.07 19.65 -11.49
N SER A 751 -38.51 20.28 -10.41
CA SER A 751 -39.51 21.35 -10.44
C SER A 751 -38.93 22.61 -9.81
N VAL A 752 -39.36 23.78 -10.26
CA VAL A 752 -38.88 25.09 -9.79
C VAL A 752 -40.09 25.94 -9.44
N ALA A 753 -40.18 26.36 -8.18
CA ALA A 753 -41.19 27.28 -7.69
C ALA A 753 -40.62 28.69 -7.63
N VAL A 754 -41.14 29.57 -8.48
CA VAL A 754 -40.74 30.97 -8.60
C VAL A 754 -41.54 31.81 -7.61
N GLY A 755 -40.85 32.61 -6.80
CA GLY A 755 -41.42 33.46 -5.75
C GLY A 755 -41.73 32.75 -4.42
N PHE A 756 -41.55 31.44 -4.35
CA PHE A 756 -41.75 30.65 -3.13
C PHE A 756 -40.52 30.75 -2.21
N PRO A 757 -40.67 30.84 -0.87
CA PRO A 757 -41.92 30.84 -0.09
C PRO A 757 -42.43 32.23 0.35
N ARG A 758 -41.73 33.34 0.06
CA ARG A 758 -42.01 34.65 0.68
C ARG A 758 -42.81 35.63 -0.19
N ALA A 759 -42.97 35.41 -1.50
CA ALA A 759 -43.77 36.31 -2.35
C ALA A 759 -45.28 36.23 -2.02
N THR A 760 -45.98 37.37 -2.09
CA THR A 760 -47.25 37.60 -1.38
C THR A 760 -48.54 37.16 -2.09
N SER A 761 -48.54 36.58 -3.30
CA SER A 761 -49.83 36.18 -3.92
C SER A 761 -49.86 34.96 -4.83
N ASP A 762 -48.91 34.72 -5.73
CA ASP A 762 -49.00 33.59 -6.68
C ASP A 762 -47.61 33.04 -7.01
N TRP A 763 -47.32 31.82 -6.59
CA TRP A 763 -46.05 31.14 -6.89
C TRP A 763 -46.19 30.29 -8.15
N GLN A 764 -45.42 30.60 -9.18
CA GLN A 764 -45.46 29.86 -10.44
C GLN A 764 -44.56 28.62 -10.38
N ILE A 765 -45.08 27.48 -10.82
CA ILE A 765 -44.32 26.23 -10.84
C ILE A 765 -44.00 25.85 -12.27
N TYR A 766 -42.71 25.72 -12.54
CA TYR A 766 -42.17 25.19 -13.78
C TYR A 766 -41.61 23.80 -13.50
N SER A 767 -41.82 22.83 -14.37
CA SER A 767 -41.33 21.47 -14.17
C SER A 767 -40.73 20.89 -15.44
N TYR A 768 -39.82 19.95 -15.24
CA TYR A 768 -39.17 19.14 -16.26
C TYR A 768 -39.78 17.72 -16.25
N PRO A 769 -40.91 17.51 -16.96
CA PRO A 769 -41.66 16.25 -16.91
C PRO A 769 -40.89 15.09 -17.55
N ARG A 770 -40.84 13.94 -16.86
CA ARG A 770 -40.23 12.71 -17.40
C ARG A 770 -41.06 12.07 -18.52
N SER A 771 -42.38 12.23 -18.49
CA SER A 771 -43.31 11.66 -19.48
C SER A 771 -43.13 12.18 -20.91
N VAL A 772 -42.37 13.28 -21.09
CA VAL A 772 -42.14 13.91 -22.39
C VAL A 772 -40.96 13.26 -23.14
N VAL A 773 -40.07 12.54 -22.45
CA VAL A 773 -38.93 11.86 -23.10
C VAL A 773 -39.24 10.39 -23.41
N PRO A 774 -38.87 9.86 -24.59
CA PRO A 774 -39.23 8.49 -25.02
C PRO A 774 -38.70 7.37 -24.13
N TRP A 775 -37.57 7.63 -23.47
CA TRP A 775 -36.91 6.74 -22.51
C TRP A 775 -37.24 7.07 -21.05
N GLY A 776 -38.08 8.08 -20.80
CA GLY A 776 -38.56 8.39 -19.45
C GLY A 776 -39.64 7.40 -19.07
N GLU A 777 -39.39 6.59 -18.05
CA GLU A 777 -40.42 5.74 -17.48
C GLU A 777 -41.61 6.60 -17.00
N CYS A 778 -42.83 6.19 -17.34
CA CYS A 778 -44.02 6.56 -16.59
C CYS A 778 -43.97 5.84 -15.23
N THR A 779 -43.18 6.35 -14.28
CA THR A 779 -43.11 5.80 -12.92
C THR A 779 -44.39 6.16 -12.16
N VAL A 780 -45.40 5.28 -12.16
CA VAL A 780 -46.55 5.40 -11.26
C VAL A 780 -46.81 4.16 -10.40
N GLU A 781 -46.27 2.97 -10.66
CA GLU A 781 -46.81 1.78 -9.93
C GLU A 781 -45.85 0.89 -9.13
N GLN A 782 -44.52 1.11 -9.12
CA GLN A 782 -43.62 0.14 -8.46
C GLN A 782 -42.41 0.75 -7.74
N SER A 783 -42.62 1.41 -6.59
CA SER A 783 -41.61 1.49 -5.51
C SER A 783 -42.21 2.10 -4.24
N PHE A 784 -42.15 1.39 -3.11
CA PHE A 784 -42.64 1.86 -1.79
C PHE A 784 -41.64 2.77 -1.04
N LYS A 785 -40.52 3.18 -1.66
CA LYS A 785 -39.48 4.01 -1.01
C LYS A 785 -39.17 5.28 -1.81
N GLN A 786 -39.12 6.41 -1.10
CA GLN A 786 -38.80 7.73 -1.65
C GLN A 786 -37.39 7.74 -2.26
N PRO A 787 -37.19 8.39 -3.43
CA PRO A 787 -35.89 8.50 -4.07
C PRO A 787 -34.92 9.39 -3.28
N THR A 788 -33.71 8.90 -3.03
CA THR A 788 -32.64 9.71 -2.44
C THR A 788 -32.14 10.71 -3.47
N THR A 789 -32.41 11.99 -3.27
CA THR A 789 -31.91 13.07 -4.13
C THR A 789 -31.28 14.18 -3.29
N LEU A 790 -30.12 14.64 -3.73
CA LEU A 790 -29.33 15.66 -3.06
C LEU A 790 -29.09 16.85 -4.00
N PRO A 791 -29.42 18.08 -3.58
CA PRO A 791 -28.93 19.27 -4.26
C PRO A 791 -27.44 19.47 -3.92
N MET A 792 -26.62 19.77 -4.93
CA MET A 792 -25.25 20.26 -4.73
C MET A 792 -25.26 21.66 -4.11
N MET A 793 -24.16 22.10 -3.49
CA MET A 793 -24.03 23.46 -2.97
C MET A 793 -24.09 24.43 -4.18
N ASN A 794 -25.03 25.37 -4.17
CA ASN A 794 -25.52 26.09 -5.36
C ASN A 794 -26.47 25.21 -6.20
N SER A 795 -27.75 25.18 -5.78
CA SER A 795 -29.00 24.53 -6.24
C SER A 795 -29.26 24.23 -7.75
N THR A 796 -28.28 24.41 -8.63
CA THR A 796 -28.35 24.23 -10.07
C THR A 796 -28.03 22.80 -10.54
N VAL A 797 -27.39 21.97 -9.70
CA VAL A 797 -27.13 20.55 -9.98
C VAL A 797 -27.84 19.68 -8.95
N LEU A 798 -28.62 18.71 -9.43
CA LEU A 798 -29.32 17.73 -8.62
C LEU A 798 -28.78 16.34 -8.93
N VAL A 799 -28.53 15.55 -7.89
CA VAL A 799 -28.07 14.17 -8.03
C VAL A 799 -29.08 13.23 -7.40
N THR A 800 -29.65 12.34 -8.21
CA THR A 800 -30.61 11.30 -7.80
C THR A 800 -29.98 9.92 -7.94
N ALA A 801 -30.06 9.10 -6.89
CA ALA A 801 -29.62 7.71 -6.96
C ALA A 801 -30.72 6.85 -7.60
N LYS A 802 -30.37 6.07 -8.62
CA LYS A 802 -31.31 5.23 -9.40
C LYS A 802 -30.82 3.77 -9.50
N PRO A 803 -31.74 2.79 -9.46
CA PRO A 803 -31.41 1.40 -9.79
C PRO A 803 -31.14 1.25 -11.29
N ASN A 804 -30.40 0.20 -11.68
CA ASN A 804 -30.11 -0.08 -13.09
C ASN A 804 -31.37 -0.25 -13.95
N SER A 805 -32.49 -0.70 -13.37
CA SER A 805 -33.77 -0.89 -14.07
C SER A 805 -34.37 0.43 -14.58
N CYS A 806 -34.16 1.53 -13.87
CA CYS A 806 -34.75 2.84 -14.18
C CYS A 806 -33.86 3.71 -15.07
N VAL A 807 -32.79 3.15 -15.65
CA VAL A 807 -31.81 3.88 -16.46
C VAL A 807 -32.05 3.59 -17.95
N PRO A 808 -32.09 4.61 -18.82
CA PRO A 808 -32.24 4.41 -20.26
C PRO A 808 -31.18 3.46 -20.84
N LYS A 809 -31.60 2.51 -21.68
CA LYS A 809 -30.66 1.57 -22.34
C LYS A 809 -29.55 2.27 -23.12
N GLU A 810 -29.86 3.44 -23.70
CA GLU A 810 -28.95 4.27 -24.49
C GLU A 810 -27.88 5.00 -23.65
N ALA A 811 -28.11 5.13 -22.33
CA ALA A 811 -27.17 5.76 -21.41
C ALA A 811 -25.99 4.85 -21.06
N TRP A 812 -26.13 3.54 -21.24
CA TRP A 812 -25.06 2.58 -20.97
C TRP A 812 -23.99 2.58 -22.08
N PRO A 813 -22.70 2.68 -21.73
CA PRO A 813 -21.61 2.61 -22.72
C PRO A 813 -21.54 1.24 -23.41
N THR A 814 -21.79 0.16 -22.67
CA THR A 814 -21.82 -1.23 -23.13
C THR A 814 -22.85 -2.04 -22.33
N GLU A 815 -23.41 -3.12 -22.89
CA GLU A 815 -24.35 -3.98 -22.16
C GLU A 815 -23.71 -4.63 -20.92
N ALA A 816 -22.40 -4.92 -20.96
CA ALA A 816 -21.64 -5.43 -19.82
C ALA A 816 -21.57 -4.42 -18.66
N ALA A 817 -21.44 -3.12 -18.94
CA ALA A 817 -21.39 -2.07 -17.92
C ALA A 817 -22.67 -1.98 -17.07
N SER A 818 -23.82 -2.42 -17.61
CA SER A 818 -25.09 -2.47 -16.88
C SER A 818 -25.20 -3.64 -15.90
N ALA A 819 -24.43 -4.71 -16.12
CA ALA A 819 -24.40 -5.89 -15.25
C ALA A 819 -23.42 -5.70 -14.07
N ASP A 820 -22.33 -4.96 -14.30
CA ASP A 820 -21.26 -4.70 -13.32
C ASP A 820 -21.51 -3.47 -12.43
N SER A 821 -22.59 -2.71 -12.66
CA SER A 821 -22.95 -1.53 -11.86
C SER A 821 -23.89 -1.88 -10.71
N ALA A 822 -23.68 -1.26 -9.55
CA ALA A 822 -24.59 -1.35 -8.41
C ALA A 822 -25.86 -0.48 -8.62
N GLY A 823 -25.71 0.63 -9.34
CA GLY A 823 -26.77 1.56 -9.71
C GLY A 823 -26.19 2.71 -10.54
N CYS A 824 -26.97 3.77 -10.73
CA CYS A 824 -26.54 4.99 -11.42
C CYS A 824 -26.84 6.25 -10.62
N LEU A 825 -26.00 7.27 -10.80
CA LEU A 825 -26.26 8.64 -10.38
C LEU A 825 -26.85 9.39 -11.58
N GLU A 826 -28.11 9.78 -11.48
CA GLU A 826 -28.74 10.70 -12.42
C GLU A 826 -28.38 12.13 -11.99
N VAL A 827 -27.60 12.82 -12.84
CA VAL A 827 -27.11 14.17 -12.60
C VAL A 827 -27.86 15.12 -13.51
N VAL A 828 -28.74 15.94 -12.92
CA VAL A 828 -29.55 16.94 -13.62
C VAL A 828 -28.95 18.31 -13.41
N ASN A 829 -28.50 18.95 -14.48
CA ASN A 829 -27.95 20.30 -14.46
C ASN A 829 -28.96 21.27 -15.07
N LEU A 830 -29.53 22.14 -14.23
CA LEU A 830 -30.54 23.12 -14.60
C LEU A 830 -29.95 24.31 -15.37
N ASN A 831 -28.66 24.61 -15.20
CA ASN A 831 -28.00 25.68 -15.95
C ASN A 831 -27.78 25.25 -17.41
N ASP A 832 -27.21 24.07 -17.61
CA ASP A 832 -26.85 23.55 -18.93
C ASP A 832 -28.03 22.83 -19.62
N GLN A 833 -29.17 22.71 -18.93
CA GLN A 833 -30.36 21.97 -19.38
C GLN A 833 -30.01 20.55 -19.85
N SER A 834 -29.24 19.84 -19.03
CA SER A 834 -28.71 18.53 -19.39
C SER A 834 -28.89 17.50 -18.27
N VAL A 835 -29.05 16.23 -18.65
CA VAL A 835 -29.06 15.09 -17.73
C VAL A 835 -28.02 14.06 -18.14
N SER A 836 -27.24 13.56 -17.18
CA SER A 836 -26.26 12.50 -17.41
C SER A 836 -26.44 11.37 -16.41
N TYR A 837 -26.22 10.13 -16.84
CA TYR A 837 -26.32 8.94 -16.00
C TYR A 837 -24.93 8.35 -15.76
N VAL A 838 -24.39 8.56 -14.57
CA VAL A 838 -23.05 8.09 -14.18
C VAL A 838 -23.17 6.72 -13.51
N PRO A 839 -22.60 5.64 -14.08
CA PRO A 839 -22.68 4.31 -13.49
C PRO A 839 -21.81 4.20 -12.23
N VAL A 840 -22.36 3.61 -11.16
CA VAL A 840 -21.63 3.33 -9.92
C VAL A 840 -21.11 1.88 -9.96
N PRO A 841 -19.79 1.64 -9.99
CA PRO A 841 -19.23 0.30 -10.08
C PRO A 841 -19.59 -0.55 -8.86
N ALA A 842 -19.95 -1.83 -9.05
CA ALA A 842 -20.18 -2.75 -7.93
C ALA A 842 -18.86 -3.20 -7.28
N SER A 843 -18.80 -3.28 -5.95
CA SER A 843 -17.59 -3.69 -5.21
C SER A 843 -17.44 -5.21 -5.05
N ARG A 844 -18.55 -5.94 -4.81
CA ARG A 844 -18.66 -7.41 -4.69
C ARG A 844 -20.12 -7.86 -4.88
N SER A 845 -20.35 -9.12 -5.26
CA SER A 845 -21.70 -9.71 -5.32
C SER A 845 -22.40 -9.59 -3.96
N THR A 846 -23.45 -8.78 -3.89
CA THR A 846 -24.23 -8.56 -2.67
C THR A 846 -25.02 -9.82 -2.33
N PRO A 847 -24.96 -10.35 -1.10
CA PRO A 847 -25.82 -11.46 -0.69
C PRO A 847 -27.30 -11.10 -0.86
N ASN A 848 -28.10 -12.00 -1.44
CA ASN A 848 -29.49 -11.73 -1.82
C ASN A 848 -30.38 -11.18 -0.68
N TYR A 849 -30.12 -11.53 0.58
CA TYR A 849 -30.92 -11.07 1.73
C TYR A 849 -30.69 -9.58 2.11
N LEU A 850 -29.59 -8.96 1.67
CA LEU A 850 -29.37 -7.51 1.81
C LEU A 850 -30.02 -6.71 0.68
N ARG A 851 -30.42 -7.39 -0.41
CA ARG A 851 -31.08 -6.79 -1.57
C ARG A 851 -32.52 -6.37 -1.28
N ASP A 852 -33.15 -6.98 -0.28
CA ASP A 852 -34.57 -6.78 0.05
C ASP A 852 -34.90 -5.44 0.75
N ASN A 853 -33.89 -4.67 1.19
CA ASN A 853 -34.12 -3.46 2.01
C ASN A 853 -33.80 -2.11 1.32
N SER A 854 -33.32 -2.07 0.09
CA SER A 854 -33.09 -0.81 -0.62
C SER A 854 -33.13 -1.02 -2.13
N ASP A 855 -34.04 -0.32 -2.82
CA ASP A 855 -34.12 -0.34 -4.29
C ASP A 855 -32.81 0.17 -4.94
N VAL A 856 -32.03 0.98 -4.23
CA VAL A 856 -30.67 1.43 -4.63
C VAL A 856 -29.64 0.99 -3.59
N PRO A 857 -28.53 0.31 -3.96
CA PRO A 857 -27.63 -0.35 -3.00
C PRO A 857 -26.50 0.54 -2.43
N PHE A 858 -26.65 1.87 -2.49
CA PHE A 858 -25.67 2.81 -1.96
C PHE A 858 -26.30 4.07 -1.35
N PHE A 859 -25.61 4.62 -0.37
CA PHE A 859 -25.91 5.89 0.30
C PHE A 859 -25.05 7.00 -0.29
N MET A 860 -25.50 8.25 -0.21
CA MET A 860 -24.76 9.40 -0.70
C MET A 860 -24.97 10.63 0.17
N ASP A 861 -23.97 11.52 0.19
CA ASP A 861 -24.01 12.81 0.87
C ASP A 861 -23.04 13.79 0.20
N VAL A 862 -23.15 15.10 0.49
CA VAL A 862 -22.40 16.18 -0.17
C VAL A 862 -21.50 16.91 0.82
N GLY A 863 -20.21 16.97 0.51
CA GLY A 863 -19.21 17.74 1.26
C GLY A 863 -19.01 19.16 0.72
N CYS A 864 -17.95 19.82 1.18
CA CYS A 864 -17.55 21.14 0.70
C CYS A 864 -17.30 21.12 -0.82
N GLN A 865 -17.58 22.25 -1.47
CA GLN A 865 -17.30 22.44 -2.90
C GLN A 865 -17.93 21.37 -3.82
N ASP A 866 -19.15 20.89 -3.55
CA ASP A 866 -19.84 19.90 -4.39
C ASP A 866 -19.10 18.55 -4.52
N ALA A 867 -18.33 18.17 -3.51
CA ALA A 867 -17.74 16.84 -3.44
C ALA A 867 -18.82 15.82 -3.06
N LEU A 868 -19.33 15.06 -4.04
CA LEU A 868 -20.27 13.98 -3.81
C LEU A 868 -19.51 12.74 -3.34
N VAL A 869 -19.93 12.16 -2.22
CA VAL A 869 -19.42 10.87 -1.75
C VAL A 869 -20.56 9.86 -1.79
N THR A 870 -20.27 8.62 -2.20
CA THR A 870 -21.21 7.50 -2.17
C THR A 870 -20.61 6.32 -1.43
N VAL A 871 -21.40 5.57 -0.67
CA VAL A 871 -20.96 4.35 0.02
C VAL A 871 -21.90 3.22 -0.33
N ASP A 872 -21.36 2.12 -0.85
CA ASP A 872 -22.16 0.92 -1.07
C ASP A 872 -22.35 0.09 0.20
N ASN A 873 -23.28 -0.85 0.17
CA ASN A 873 -23.58 -1.71 1.31
C ASN A 873 -22.37 -2.52 1.83
N ASN A 874 -21.30 -2.68 1.04
CA ASN A 874 -20.12 -3.45 1.40
C ASN A 874 -19.00 -2.57 1.99
N GLY A 875 -19.24 -1.26 2.20
CA GLY A 875 -18.27 -0.35 2.78
C GLY A 875 -17.25 0.21 1.78
N CYS A 876 -17.51 0.15 0.47
CA CYS A 876 -16.71 0.86 -0.52
C CYS A 876 -17.21 2.31 -0.64
N VAL A 877 -16.39 3.23 -0.16
CA VAL A 877 -16.61 4.68 -0.21
C VAL A 877 -16.00 5.23 -1.49
N ARG A 878 -16.74 6.04 -2.25
CA ARG A 878 -16.30 6.61 -3.54
C ARG A 878 -16.51 8.12 -3.54
N SER A 879 -15.55 8.86 -4.06
CA SER A 879 -15.62 10.31 -4.24
C SER A 879 -15.76 10.66 -5.72
N TRP A 880 -16.72 11.51 -6.03
CA TRP A 880 -17.13 11.88 -7.38
C TRP A 880 -16.98 13.37 -7.63
N GLU A 881 -16.66 13.69 -8.88
CA GLU A 881 -16.60 15.05 -9.39
C GLU A 881 -17.58 15.17 -10.56
N LEU A 882 -18.68 15.89 -10.36
CA LEU A 882 -19.79 15.94 -11.34
C LEU A 882 -19.96 17.32 -11.99
N THR A 883 -19.35 18.36 -11.41
CA THR A 883 -19.50 19.73 -11.91
C THR A 883 -18.62 19.94 -13.16
N PRO A 884 -19.18 20.41 -14.30
CA PRO A 884 -18.44 20.51 -15.57
C PRO A 884 -17.16 21.37 -15.50
N HIS A 885 -17.19 22.48 -14.77
CA HIS A 885 -16.03 23.36 -14.60
C HIS A 885 -14.89 22.65 -13.85
N LYS A 886 -15.22 21.88 -12.80
CA LYS A 886 -14.23 21.12 -12.03
C LYS A 886 -13.65 19.99 -12.87
N LEU A 887 -14.50 19.19 -13.52
CA LEU A 887 -14.09 18.13 -14.44
C LEU A 887 -13.14 18.62 -15.53
N LYS A 888 -13.40 19.79 -16.12
CA LYS A 888 -12.52 20.40 -17.13
C LYS A 888 -11.13 20.73 -16.57
N ASN A 889 -11.05 21.27 -15.36
CA ASN A 889 -9.78 21.60 -14.71
C ASN A 889 -9.01 20.32 -14.36
N SER A 890 -9.69 19.34 -13.76
CA SER A 890 -9.11 18.03 -13.42
C SER A 890 -8.62 17.26 -14.65
N LEU A 891 -9.34 17.36 -15.78
CA LEU A 891 -8.92 16.76 -17.05
C LEU A 891 -7.67 17.46 -17.60
N ALA A 892 -7.58 18.78 -17.53
CA ALA A 892 -6.40 19.53 -17.96
C ALA A 892 -5.17 19.18 -17.11
N GLU A 893 -5.34 19.01 -15.79
CA GLU A 893 -4.28 18.55 -14.89
C GLU A 893 -3.85 17.10 -15.20
N TRP A 894 -4.81 16.22 -15.44
CA TRP A 894 -4.54 14.82 -15.83
C TRP A 894 -3.77 14.74 -17.16
N GLN A 895 -4.17 15.51 -18.16
CA GLN A 895 -3.43 15.63 -19.43
C GLN A 895 -2.03 16.22 -19.24
N LYS A 896 -1.88 17.21 -18.35
CA LYS A 896 -0.57 17.79 -18.01
C LYS A 896 0.36 16.76 -17.36
N MET A 897 -0.15 15.85 -16.52
CA MET A 897 0.65 14.76 -15.94
C MET A 897 1.18 13.79 -17.02
N MET A 898 0.48 13.65 -18.15
CA MET A 898 0.94 12.86 -19.29
C MET A 898 1.91 13.61 -20.22
N GLY A 899 1.91 14.94 -20.17
CA GLY A 899 2.72 15.80 -21.02
C GLY A 899 2.03 16.09 -22.36
N THR A 900 2.44 17.14 -23.04
CA THR A 900 1.85 17.51 -24.34
C THR A 900 2.15 16.43 -25.38
N GLY A 901 1.18 15.56 -25.65
CA GLY A 901 1.09 14.88 -26.93
C GLY A 901 0.97 15.94 -28.03
N GLN A 902 1.83 15.88 -29.05
CA GLN A 902 1.64 16.66 -30.27
C GLN A 902 0.19 16.52 -30.73
N ARG A 903 -0.47 17.65 -31.05
CA ARG A 903 -1.64 17.64 -31.94
C ARG A 903 -1.19 17.06 -33.28
N LEU A 904 -1.38 15.76 -33.48
CA LEU A 904 -1.28 15.12 -34.78
C LEU A 904 -2.69 14.81 -35.25
N GLU A 905 -3.22 15.65 -36.14
CA GLU A 905 -4.35 15.30 -36.97
C GLU A 905 -3.94 14.11 -37.84
N LEU A 906 -4.55 12.95 -37.60
CA LEU A 906 -4.43 11.79 -38.49
C LEU A 906 -5.74 11.62 -39.26
N ASN A 907 -5.78 12.26 -40.43
CA ASN A 907 -6.65 11.84 -41.52
C ASN A 907 -6.22 10.46 -41.99
N ILE A 908 -7.07 9.44 -41.80
CA ILE A 908 -6.91 8.14 -42.44
C ILE A 908 -8.24 7.73 -43.06
N GLU A 909 -8.31 7.75 -44.39
CA GLU A 909 -9.40 7.20 -45.18
C GLU A 909 -9.52 5.68 -44.95
N LYS A 910 -10.72 5.20 -44.61
CA LYS A 910 -11.02 3.77 -44.49
C LYS A 910 -11.43 3.15 -45.84
N LYS A 911 -10.69 2.13 -46.29
CA LYS A 911 -11.19 1.11 -47.23
C LYS A 911 -10.78 -0.29 -46.75
N GLY A 912 -11.73 -1.05 -46.20
CA GLY A 912 -11.59 -2.49 -45.90
C GLY A 912 -12.78 -3.28 -46.48
N LYS A 913 -12.51 -4.42 -47.14
CA LYS A 913 -13.51 -5.36 -47.71
C LYS A 913 -13.98 -6.38 -46.65
N PRO A 914 -15.21 -6.94 -46.75
CA PRO A 914 -15.80 -7.81 -45.72
C PRO A 914 -15.17 -9.22 -45.61
N LEU A 915 -15.13 -9.77 -44.38
CA LEU A 915 -14.59 -11.09 -43.99
C LEU A 915 -15.59 -12.24 -44.24
N LYS A 916 -15.10 -13.48 -44.41
CA LYS A 916 -15.92 -14.72 -44.51
C LYS A 916 -15.53 -15.63 -43.33
N GLY A 917 -16.50 -16.12 -42.55
CA GLY A 917 -16.34 -16.72 -41.21
C GLY A 917 -15.21 -17.75 -40.92
N PRO A 918 -15.01 -18.10 -39.64
CA PRO A 918 -13.79 -18.76 -39.12
C PRO A 918 -13.62 -20.21 -39.62
N LYS A 919 -12.36 -20.63 -39.87
CA LYS A 919 -11.99 -22.00 -40.28
C LYS A 919 -10.60 -22.40 -39.75
N HIS A 920 -10.25 -23.69 -39.73
CA HIS A 920 -8.95 -24.15 -39.24
C HIS A 920 -7.78 -23.81 -40.20
N GLY A 921 -8.00 -23.91 -41.52
CA GLY A 921 -6.94 -23.83 -42.54
C GLY A 921 -6.38 -25.22 -42.89
N LYS A 922 -5.67 -25.34 -44.01
CA LYS A 922 -4.98 -26.59 -44.41
C LYS A 922 -3.61 -26.68 -43.74
N GLU A 923 -3.15 -27.88 -43.42
CA GLU A 923 -1.80 -28.08 -42.91
C GLU A 923 -0.79 -28.15 -44.06
N ASP A 924 0.29 -27.38 -43.94
CA ASP A 924 1.40 -27.41 -44.88
C ASP A 924 2.38 -28.54 -44.51
N PRO A 925 2.60 -29.55 -45.37
CA PRO A 925 3.55 -30.63 -45.10
C PRO A 925 5.02 -30.17 -45.07
N GLU A 926 5.38 -29.01 -45.63
CA GLU A 926 6.76 -28.48 -45.61
C GLU A 926 6.99 -27.43 -44.50
N ASN A 927 5.97 -27.12 -43.69
CA ASN A 927 6.00 -26.12 -42.60
C ASN A 927 6.63 -24.76 -43.02
N ALA A 928 6.34 -24.29 -44.23
CA ALA A 928 6.85 -23.01 -44.71
C ALA A 928 6.16 -21.81 -44.02
N PRO A 929 6.85 -20.67 -43.81
CA PRO A 929 6.27 -19.51 -43.14
C PRO A 929 5.28 -18.78 -44.07
N HIS A 930 4.00 -18.75 -43.67
CA HIS A 930 2.94 -18.03 -44.39
C HIS A 930 2.49 -16.79 -43.61
N VAL A 931 2.56 -15.60 -44.23
CA VAL A 931 2.16 -14.31 -43.62
C VAL A 931 1.01 -13.69 -44.41
N GLY A 932 -0.09 -13.31 -43.73
CA GLY A 932 -1.17 -12.52 -44.34
C GLY A 932 -2.19 -13.25 -45.23
N GLY A 933 -2.23 -14.58 -45.22
CA GLY A 933 -3.17 -15.40 -46.03
C GLY A 933 -4.33 -16.03 -45.24
N ASN A 934 -5.27 -16.69 -45.93
CA ASN A 934 -6.46 -17.36 -45.34
C ASN A 934 -6.53 -18.88 -45.67
N THR A 935 -5.41 -19.49 -46.07
CA THR A 935 -5.37 -20.86 -46.61
C THR A 935 -4.71 -21.86 -45.67
N TRP A 936 -3.64 -21.48 -44.96
CA TRP A 936 -2.79 -22.38 -44.17
C TRP A 936 -2.98 -22.21 -42.66
N ALA A 937 -2.93 -23.31 -41.90
CA ALA A 937 -3.00 -23.34 -40.44
C ALA A 937 -1.61 -23.12 -39.82
N GLY A 938 -1.50 -22.21 -38.84
CA GLY A 938 -0.25 -21.85 -38.15
C GLY A 938 0.53 -20.68 -38.76
N GLY A 939 -0.03 -19.98 -39.75
CA GLY A 939 0.55 -18.76 -40.31
C GLY A 939 0.45 -17.55 -39.36
N THR A 940 1.30 -16.54 -39.58
CA THR A 940 1.32 -15.32 -38.75
C THR A 940 0.59 -14.17 -39.46
N GLY A 941 -0.36 -13.52 -38.78
CA GLY A 941 -1.15 -12.41 -39.36
C GLY A 941 -2.20 -12.80 -40.42
N GLY A 942 -2.66 -14.05 -40.46
CA GLY A 942 -3.69 -14.52 -41.42
C GLY A 942 -5.12 -14.00 -41.14
N ARG A 943 -6.03 -14.17 -42.11
CA ARG A 943 -7.45 -13.81 -42.00
C ARG A 943 -8.33 -15.07 -41.94
N ASP A 944 -9.18 -15.16 -40.93
CA ASP A 944 -10.20 -16.21 -40.72
C ASP A 944 -9.66 -17.65 -40.47
N THR A 945 -8.34 -17.84 -40.32
CA THR A 945 -7.67 -19.15 -40.08
C THR A 945 -6.96 -19.26 -38.72
N ALA A 946 -6.77 -20.46 -38.19
CA ALA A 946 -6.08 -20.69 -36.91
C ALA A 946 -4.57 -20.37 -37.03
N GLY A 947 -4.05 -19.48 -36.19
CA GLY A 947 -2.66 -19.00 -36.25
C GLY A 947 -2.34 -17.90 -35.24
N LEU A 948 -1.11 -17.39 -35.29
CA LEU A 948 -0.63 -16.36 -34.35
C LEU A 948 -0.82 -14.95 -34.93
N GLY A 949 -1.66 -14.15 -34.28
CA GLY A 949 -1.78 -12.70 -34.56
C GLY A 949 -2.73 -12.31 -35.71
N GLY A 950 -3.57 -13.23 -36.20
CA GLY A 950 -4.55 -12.98 -37.27
C GLY A 950 -5.91 -12.42 -36.83
N ILE A 951 -6.74 -12.04 -37.80
CA ILE A 951 -8.12 -11.52 -37.60
C ILE A 951 -9.13 -12.68 -37.72
N GLY A 952 -10.00 -12.86 -36.73
CA GLY A 952 -11.17 -13.76 -36.84
C GLY A 952 -10.87 -15.27 -36.81
N GLY A 953 -9.67 -15.71 -36.40
CA GLY A 953 -9.34 -17.13 -36.25
C GLY A 953 -9.92 -17.77 -34.97
N PRO A 954 -10.26 -19.08 -34.98
CA PRO A 954 -10.96 -19.73 -33.87
C PRO A 954 -10.09 -19.99 -32.62
N TYR A 955 -8.78 -20.25 -32.79
CA TYR A 955 -7.84 -20.45 -31.69
C TYR A 955 -6.40 -20.23 -32.17
N ARG A 956 -5.48 -20.08 -31.21
CA ARG A 956 -4.05 -19.84 -31.50
C ARG A 956 -3.34 -21.17 -31.70
N LEU A 957 -2.54 -21.23 -32.76
CA LEU A 957 -1.74 -22.40 -33.11
C LEU A 957 -0.34 -21.90 -33.46
N ASP A 958 0.65 -22.35 -32.70
CA ASP A 958 2.05 -21.93 -32.83
C ASP A 958 2.86 -23.03 -33.51
N LYS A 959 3.54 -22.69 -34.62
CA LYS A 959 4.48 -23.57 -35.34
C LYS A 959 5.93 -23.07 -35.27
N GLY A 960 6.25 -22.15 -34.35
CA GLY A 960 7.62 -21.67 -34.10
C GLY A 960 8.08 -20.51 -35.01
N HIS A 961 7.16 -19.81 -35.68
CA HIS A 961 7.47 -18.74 -36.65
C HIS A 961 7.35 -17.34 -36.04
N LYS A 962 8.07 -16.35 -36.61
CA LYS A 962 8.07 -14.95 -36.14
C LYS A 962 6.68 -14.31 -36.30
N VAL A 963 6.10 -13.83 -35.18
CA VAL A 963 4.71 -13.34 -35.13
C VAL A 963 4.59 -11.93 -35.71
N HIS A 964 3.77 -11.78 -36.74
CA HIS A 964 3.32 -10.49 -37.28
C HIS A 964 1.98 -10.10 -36.65
N GLN A 965 1.95 -8.99 -35.90
CA GLN A 965 0.75 -8.50 -35.23
C GLN A 965 -0.05 -7.58 -36.15
N VAL A 966 -1.35 -7.87 -36.26
CA VAL A 966 -2.33 -6.97 -36.87
C VAL A 966 -2.74 -5.88 -35.87
N SER A 967 -3.05 -4.68 -36.38
CA SER A 967 -3.50 -3.53 -35.57
C SER A 967 -4.81 -3.81 -34.85
N ASP A 968 -5.01 -3.17 -33.69
CA ASP A 968 -6.16 -3.45 -32.83
C ASP A 968 -7.49 -2.91 -33.40
N GLU A 969 -7.43 -1.88 -34.25
CA GLU A 969 -8.59 -1.37 -35.00
C GLU A 969 -9.17 -2.41 -35.97
N GLU A 970 -8.31 -3.19 -36.63
CA GLU A 970 -8.74 -4.25 -37.56
C GLU A 970 -9.32 -5.46 -36.81
N LYS A 971 -8.84 -5.76 -35.59
CA LYS A 971 -9.42 -6.80 -34.72
C LYS A 971 -10.80 -6.42 -34.19
N GLN A 972 -11.02 -5.13 -33.92
CA GLN A 972 -12.33 -4.61 -33.46
C GLN A 972 -13.37 -4.54 -34.58
N SER A 973 -12.94 -4.57 -35.85
CA SER A 973 -13.84 -4.52 -37.03
C SER A 973 -14.53 -5.85 -37.36
N VAL A 974 -14.28 -6.92 -36.58
CA VAL A 974 -14.84 -8.26 -36.82
C VAL A 974 -16.32 -8.30 -36.41
N PRO A 975 -17.24 -8.71 -37.31
CA PRO A 975 -18.66 -8.81 -36.98
C PRO A 975 -18.94 -9.79 -35.83
N PRO A 976 -19.93 -9.51 -34.96
CA PRO A 976 -20.23 -10.32 -33.78
C PRO A 976 -20.63 -11.77 -34.11
N GLU A 977 -21.22 -12.01 -35.29
CA GLU A 977 -21.54 -13.36 -35.76
C GLU A 977 -20.30 -14.24 -35.97
N VAL A 978 -19.20 -13.64 -36.45
CA VAL A 978 -17.91 -14.32 -36.68
C VAL A 978 -17.23 -14.63 -35.35
N LEU A 979 -17.31 -13.72 -34.38
CA LEU A 979 -16.79 -13.93 -33.03
C LEU A 979 -17.54 -15.05 -32.28
N LYS A 980 -18.86 -15.10 -32.41
CA LYS A 980 -19.68 -16.15 -31.79
C LYS A 980 -19.34 -17.53 -32.38
N ALA A 981 -19.24 -17.64 -33.70
CA ALA A 981 -18.84 -18.87 -34.38
C ALA A 981 -17.39 -19.30 -34.03
N ALA A 982 -16.47 -18.34 -33.88
CA ALA A 982 -15.10 -18.61 -33.44
C ALA A 982 -15.08 -19.13 -31.99
N HIS A 983 -15.90 -18.55 -31.10
CA HIS A 983 -16.02 -18.96 -29.71
C HIS A 983 -16.60 -20.37 -29.56
N GLU A 984 -17.63 -20.74 -30.33
CA GLU A 984 -18.21 -22.09 -30.33
C GLU A 984 -17.19 -23.14 -30.81
N MET A 985 -16.39 -22.83 -31.83
CA MET A 985 -15.29 -23.69 -32.28
C MET A 985 -14.16 -23.81 -31.23
N ALA A 986 -13.83 -22.72 -30.53
CA ALA A 986 -12.83 -22.73 -29.46
C ALA A 986 -13.28 -23.59 -28.27
N GLN A 987 -14.54 -23.49 -27.85
CA GLN A 987 -15.10 -24.31 -26.77
C GLN A 987 -15.13 -25.80 -27.15
N LYS A 988 -15.45 -26.12 -28.40
CA LYS A 988 -15.42 -27.50 -28.89
C LYS A 988 -13.99 -28.06 -28.89
N ALA A 989 -13.01 -27.29 -29.38
CA ALA A 989 -11.59 -27.68 -29.36
C ALA A 989 -11.03 -27.77 -27.92
N LEU A 990 -11.48 -26.92 -27.00
CA LEU A 990 -11.13 -27.00 -25.57
C LEU A 990 -11.70 -28.28 -24.94
N LYS A 991 -12.95 -28.62 -25.23
CA LYS A 991 -13.57 -29.88 -24.77
C LYS A 991 -12.84 -31.11 -25.32
N ASP A 992 -12.45 -31.09 -26.59
CA ASP A 992 -11.67 -32.16 -27.22
C ASP A 992 -10.26 -32.28 -26.59
N ARG A 993 -9.61 -31.16 -26.24
CA ARG A 993 -8.33 -31.16 -25.48
C ARG A 993 -8.47 -31.61 -24.03
N LEU A 994 -9.53 -31.20 -23.33
CA LEU A 994 -9.82 -31.65 -21.96
C LEU A 994 -10.09 -33.16 -21.93
N ALA A 995 -10.69 -33.71 -22.99
CA ALA A 995 -10.85 -35.15 -23.18
C ALA A 995 -9.51 -35.88 -23.44
N GLU A 996 -8.58 -35.28 -24.20
CA GLU A 996 -7.20 -35.79 -24.37
C GLU A 996 -6.40 -35.81 -23.04
N ILE A 997 -6.63 -34.84 -22.15
CA ILE A 997 -5.92 -34.69 -20.87
C ILE A 997 -6.56 -35.54 -19.74
N GLN A 998 -7.71 -36.18 -19.99
CA GLN A 998 -8.46 -37.01 -19.02
C GLN A 998 -8.78 -36.30 -17.69
N MET A 999 -9.18 -35.03 -17.68
CA MET A 999 -9.55 -34.28 -16.46
C MET A 999 -11.01 -33.82 -16.54
N SER A 1000 -11.78 -33.91 -15.45
CA SER A 1000 -13.18 -33.45 -15.46
C SER A 1000 -13.28 -31.92 -15.28
N GLU A 1001 -14.36 -31.29 -15.76
CA GLU A 1001 -14.58 -29.84 -15.57
C GLU A 1001 -14.63 -29.46 -14.08
N HIS A 1002 -15.07 -30.37 -13.21
CA HIS A 1002 -15.10 -30.16 -11.76
C HIS A 1002 -13.71 -30.22 -11.12
N ASP A 1003 -12.88 -31.18 -11.54
CA ASP A 1003 -11.49 -31.32 -11.06
C ASP A 1003 -10.64 -30.11 -11.46
N ALA A 1004 -10.87 -29.57 -12.66
CA ALA A 1004 -10.20 -28.36 -13.14
C ALA A 1004 -10.49 -27.14 -12.26
N ALA A 1005 -11.77 -26.91 -11.94
CA ALA A 1005 -12.19 -25.80 -11.10
C ALA A 1005 -11.64 -25.91 -9.67
N LEU A 1006 -11.62 -27.13 -9.11
CA LEU A 1006 -11.08 -27.39 -7.77
C LEU A 1006 -9.56 -27.12 -7.70
N TYR A 1007 -8.82 -27.55 -8.71
CA TYR A 1007 -7.38 -27.28 -8.79
C TYR A 1007 -7.09 -25.79 -8.99
N GLU A 1008 -7.85 -25.11 -9.85
CA GLU A 1008 -7.69 -23.67 -10.10
C GLU A 1008 -7.91 -22.84 -8.83
N GLN A 1009 -8.92 -23.20 -8.04
CA GLN A 1009 -9.18 -22.54 -6.74
C GLN A 1009 -8.00 -22.66 -5.76
N LEU A 1010 -7.39 -23.84 -5.63
CA LEU A 1010 -6.23 -24.06 -4.75
C LEU A 1010 -4.94 -23.47 -5.35
N SER A 1011 -4.78 -23.48 -6.66
CA SER A 1011 -3.60 -22.94 -7.32
C SER A 1011 -3.57 -21.41 -7.30
N ASP A 1012 -4.72 -20.75 -7.42
CA ASP A 1012 -4.79 -19.29 -7.42
C ASP A 1012 -4.49 -18.69 -6.04
N SER A 1013 -4.79 -19.38 -4.94
CA SER A 1013 -4.45 -18.91 -3.58
C SER A 1013 -2.95 -18.91 -3.30
N VAL A 1014 -2.19 -19.77 -3.98
CA VAL A 1014 -0.74 -19.99 -3.75
C VAL A 1014 0.15 -19.45 -4.87
N LYS A 1015 -0.44 -18.97 -5.97
CA LYS A 1015 0.27 -18.55 -7.19
C LYS A 1015 1.37 -17.52 -6.95
N ARG A 1016 1.11 -16.54 -6.09
CA ARG A 1016 2.08 -15.49 -5.71
C ARG A 1016 3.22 -16.07 -4.88
N GLN A 1017 2.90 -16.99 -3.96
CA GLN A 1017 3.81 -17.64 -3.04
C GLN A 1017 4.77 -18.58 -3.80
N VAL A 1018 4.26 -19.30 -4.81
CA VAL A 1018 5.08 -20.10 -5.73
C VAL A 1018 6.11 -19.24 -6.45
N GLN A 1019 5.73 -18.05 -6.95
CA GLN A 1019 6.66 -17.14 -7.61
C GLN A 1019 7.77 -16.68 -6.66
N LEU A 1020 7.41 -16.28 -5.43
CA LEU A 1020 8.39 -15.88 -4.40
C LEU A 1020 9.39 -17.01 -4.14
N LEU A 1021 8.91 -18.23 -3.91
CA LEU A 1021 9.77 -19.37 -3.64
C LEU A 1021 10.68 -19.71 -4.84
N ARG A 1022 10.20 -19.58 -6.07
CA ARG A 1022 11.03 -19.78 -7.27
C ARG A 1022 12.16 -18.75 -7.37
N VAL A 1023 11.88 -17.48 -7.10
CA VAL A 1023 12.91 -16.41 -7.06
C VAL A 1023 13.95 -16.72 -5.98
N ILE A 1024 13.52 -17.20 -4.82
CA ILE A 1024 14.41 -17.63 -3.73
C ILE A 1024 15.30 -18.80 -4.20
N LEU A 1025 14.71 -19.84 -4.80
CA LEU A 1025 15.43 -21.02 -5.29
C LEU A 1025 16.43 -20.69 -6.43
N ASP A 1026 16.12 -19.72 -7.28
CA ASP A 1026 17.06 -19.19 -8.29
C ASP A 1026 18.20 -18.39 -7.64
N SER A 1027 17.91 -17.59 -6.61
CA SER A 1027 18.91 -16.76 -5.92
C SER A 1027 19.96 -17.57 -5.16
N LEU A 1028 19.58 -18.72 -4.61
CA LEU A 1028 20.49 -19.67 -3.93
C LEU A 1028 21.57 -20.25 -4.85
N GLN A 1029 21.46 -20.06 -6.18
CA GLN A 1029 22.37 -20.60 -7.20
C GLN A 1029 23.40 -19.60 -7.72
N ALA A 1030 23.41 -18.36 -7.25
CA ALA A 1030 24.24 -17.29 -7.82
C ALA A 1030 25.73 -17.40 -7.42
N THR A 1031 26.34 -18.57 -7.58
CA THR A 1031 27.79 -18.80 -7.59
C THR A 1031 28.17 -19.97 -8.50
N SER A 1032 28.23 -19.76 -9.83
CA SER A 1032 29.34 -20.24 -10.68
C SER A 1032 29.13 -20.03 -12.17
N LYS A 1033 29.85 -19.03 -12.69
CA LYS A 1033 30.61 -19.04 -13.95
C LYS A 1033 31.35 -17.71 -13.98
N GLU A 1034 32.41 -17.61 -13.17
CA GLU A 1034 33.26 -16.43 -13.22
C GLU A 1034 34.10 -16.46 -14.50
N ARG A 1035 34.04 -15.36 -15.25
CA ARG A 1035 34.92 -15.13 -16.40
C ARG A 1035 36.33 -14.87 -15.88
N GLN A 1036 37.20 -15.86 -15.98
CA GLN A 1036 38.62 -15.69 -15.68
C GLN A 1036 39.42 -15.39 -16.97
N TRP A 1037 40.64 -14.91 -16.75
CA TRP A 1037 41.62 -14.70 -17.82
C TRP A 1037 42.26 -16.05 -18.17
N LEU A 1038 41.84 -16.65 -19.29
CA LEU A 1038 42.54 -17.79 -19.86
C LEU A 1038 43.89 -17.29 -20.37
N LYS A 1039 44.97 -17.74 -19.72
CA LYS A 1039 46.35 -17.44 -20.10
C LYS A 1039 46.81 -18.36 -21.24
N HIS A 1040 48.01 -18.13 -21.78
CA HIS A 1040 48.61 -18.93 -22.86
C HIS A 1040 47.83 -18.93 -24.18
N GLN A 1041 47.12 -17.85 -24.48
CA GLN A 1041 46.40 -17.71 -25.73
C GLN A 1041 47.31 -17.11 -26.80
N THR A 1042 47.06 -17.48 -28.05
CA THR A 1042 47.77 -16.93 -29.22
C THR A 1042 47.18 -15.61 -29.71
N SER A 1043 46.04 -15.21 -29.15
CA SER A 1043 45.35 -13.95 -29.42
C SER A 1043 44.55 -13.49 -28.19
N GLY A 1044 44.48 -12.19 -27.97
CA GLY A 1044 43.84 -11.60 -26.78
C GLY A 1044 44.57 -10.35 -26.33
N GLU A 1045 44.39 -9.98 -25.07
CA GLU A 1045 45.16 -8.91 -24.43
C GLU A 1045 46.53 -9.47 -23.98
N LEU A 1046 47.61 -8.68 -24.03
CA LEU A 1046 48.95 -9.18 -23.69
C LEU A 1046 49.02 -9.55 -22.20
N ASP A 1047 49.61 -10.71 -21.86
CA ASP A 1047 49.80 -11.14 -20.48
C ASP A 1047 51.14 -10.61 -19.95
N ASP A 1048 51.08 -9.63 -19.04
CA ASP A 1048 52.25 -8.96 -18.47
C ASP A 1048 53.24 -9.93 -17.80
N SER A 1049 52.76 -11.09 -17.34
CA SER A 1049 53.63 -12.13 -16.74
C SER A 1049 54.52 -12.85 -17.76
N LYS A 1050 54.26 -12.69 -19.06
CA LYS A 1050 54.93 -13.39 -20.17
C LYS A 1050 55.70 -12.44 -21.09
N LEU A 1051 55.99 -11.22 -20.62
CA LEU A 1051 56.74 -10.22 -21.38
C LEU A 1051 58.13 -10.70 -21.82
N ILE A 1052 58.83 -11.47 -20.97
CA ILE A 1052 60.14 -12.04 -21.32
C ILE A 1052 60.01 -13.06 -22.46
N GLU A 1053 58.97 -13.89 -22.42
CA GLU A 1053 58.67 -14.93 -23.40
C GLU A 1053 58.25 -14.32 -24.76
N SER A 1054 57.60 -13.14 -24.73
CA SER A 1054 57.29 -12.35 -25.93
C SER A 1054 58.53 -11.89 -26.68
N ILE A 1055 59.58 -11.53 -25.95
CA ILE A 1055 60.86 -11.08 -26.51
C ILE A 1055 61.65 -12.28 -27.08
N THR A 1056 61.44 -13.48 -26.53
CA THR A 1056 62.05 -14.72 -27.05
C THR A 1056 61.27 -15.39 -28.19
N GLY A 1057 60.12 -14.84 -28.60
CA GLY A 1057 59.36 -15.29 -29.78
C GLY A 1057 58.24 -16.30 -29.50
N GLU A 1058 57.86 -16.49 -28.23
CA GLU A 1058 56.73 -17.36 -27.83
C GLU A 1058 55.41 -16.72 -28.30
N LYS A 1059 54.53 -17.50 -28.95
CA LYS A 1059 53.25 -16.98 -29.49
C LYS A 1059 52.10 -17.01 -28.47
N ALA A 1060 52.22 -17.82 -27.42
CA ALA A 1060 51.18 -18.01 -26.38
C ALA A 1060 51.33 -17.01 -25.23
N ILE A 1061 51.39 -15.72 -25.56
CA ILE A 1061 51.67 -14.62 -24.63
C ILE A 1061 50.45 -13.76 -24.32
N TYR A 1062 49.28 -14.13 -24.84
CA TYR A 1062 48.05 -13.39 -24.64
C TYR A 1062 47.14 -14.06 -23.61
N ARG A 1063 46.30 -13.26 -22.97
CA ARG A 1063 45.18 -13.70 -22.12
C ARG A 1063 43.85 -13.29 -22.75
N ARG A 1064 42.85 -14.16 -22.65
CA ARG A 1064 41.50 -13.91 -23.19
C ARG A 1064 40.45 -14.23 -22.13
N ARG A 1065 39.39 -13.43 -22.06
CA ARG A 1065 38.24 -13.73 -21.21
C ARG A 1065 37.51 -14.95 -21.75
N GLY A 1066 37.43 -16.01 -20.95
CA GLY A 1066 36.69 -17.23 -21.27
C GLY A 1066 36.13 -17.91 -20.03
N GLU A 1067 35.22 -18.85 -20.24
CA GLU A 1067 34.65 -19.68 -19.18
C GLU A 1067 35.51 -20.96 -19.06
N GLN A 1068 36.00 -21.27 -17.86
CA GLN A 1068 36.76 -22.48 -17.57
C GLN A 1068 35.97 -23.34 -16.59
N GLU A 1069 35.97 -24.67 -16.79
CA GLU A 1069 35.43 -25.60 -15.78
C GLU A 1069 36.34 -25.58 -14.54
N PRO A 1070 35.76 -25.54 -13.33
CA PRO A 1070 36.53 -25.18 -12.14
C PRO A 1070 37.34 -26.37 -11.57
N GLU A 1071 38.47 -26.07 -10.94
CA GLU A 1071 39.32 -27.06 -10.25
C GLU A 1071 38.68 -27.55 -8.94
N VAL A 1072 39.11 -28.74 -8.48
CA VAL A 1072 38.50 -29.51 -7.39
C VAL A 1072 38.49 -28.72 -6.08
N GLY A 1073 37.27 -28.38 -5.61
CA GLY A 1073 37.01 -27.45 -4.49
C GLY A 1073 35.96 -26.36 -4.80
N SER A 1074 35.16 -26.54 -5.85
CA SER A 1074 34.18 -25.62 -6.43
C SER A 1074 32.77 -26.28 -6.49
N PRO A 1075 31.67 -25.56 -6.79
CA PRO A 1075 30.34 -25.70 -6.17
C PRO A 1075 29.49 -26.92 -6.60
N GLN A 1076 28.49 -27.18 -5.76
CA GLN A 1076 27.46 -28.23 -5.74
C GLN A 1076 27.50 -29.27 -6.86
N THR A 1077 27.99 -30.47 -6.53
CA THR A 1077 28.06 -31.61 -7.47
C THR A 1077 26.88 -32.57 -7.34
N LYS A 1078 26.13 -32.49 -6.23
CA LYS A 1078 24.98 -33.35 -5.92
C LYS A 1078 23.75 -32.51 -5.53
N PRO A 1079 22.53 -32.95 -5.84
CA PRO A 1079 21.32 -32.23 -5.48
C PRO A 1079 21.11 -32.19 -3.96
N LYS A 1080 20.31 -31.22 -3.48
CA LYS A 1080 19.80 -31.18 -2.10
C LYS A 1080 18.60 -32.08 -1.97
N ARG A 1081 18.50 -32.80 -0.85
CA ARG A 1081 17.36 -33.67 -0.53
C ARG A 1081 16.38 -32.94 0.38
N LEU A 1082 15.14 -32.75 -0.08
CA LEU A 1082 14.06 -32.18 0.73
C LEU A 1082 12.98 -33.24 0.99
N ARG A 1083 12.73 -33.57 2.25
CA ARG A 1083 11.61 -34.42 2.65
C ARG A 1083 10.57 -33.62 3.41
N LEU A 1084 9.35 -33.59 2.88
CA LEU A 1084 8.22 -32.98 3.55
C LEU A 1084 7.41 -34.07 4.27
N VAL A 1085 7.23 -33.92 5.58
CA VAL A 1085 6.39 -34.81 6.40
C VAL A 1085 5.10 -34.08 6.74
N VAL A 1086 3.95 -34.61 6.32
CA VAL A 1086 2.63 -33.97 6.44
C VAL A 1086 1.73 -34.71 7.45
N ASP A 1087 0.91 -33.97 8.18
CA ASP A 1087 -0.04 -34.50 9.16
C ASP A 1087 -1.41 -34.69 8.50
N VAL A 1088 -1.73 -35.93 8.11
CA VAL A 1088 -3.03 -36.29 7.53
C VAL A 1088 -3.91 -37.01 8.54
N SER A 1089 -3.88 -36.57 9.80
CA SER A 1089 -4.68 -37.13 10.88
C SER A 1089 -6.12 -36.60 10.92
N GLY A 1090 -7.01 -37.30 11.63
CA GLY A 1090 -8.42 -36.93 11.72
C GLY A 1090 -8.68 -35.57 12.41
N SER A 1091 -7.72 -35.03 13.19
CA SER A 1091 -7.84 -33.66 13.73
C SER A 1091 -7.72 -32.61 12.63
N MET A 1092 -6.93 -32.87 11.59
CA MET A 1092 -6.76 -31.97 10.46
C MET A 1092 -8.08 -31.80 9.70
N TYR A 1093 -8.77 -32.90 9.39
CA TYR A 1093 -10.10 -32.86 8.76
C TYR A 1093 -11.18 -32.27 9.68
N ARG A 1094 -11.25 -32.71 10.95
CA ARG A 1094 -12.30 -32.31 11.89
C ARG A 1094 -12.32 -30.81 12.19
N PHE A 1095 -11.14 -30.19 12.34
CA PHE A 1095 -11.02 -28.78 12.67
C PHE A 1095 -10.85 -27.88 11.44
N ASN A 1096 -10.75 -28.44 10.23
CA ASN A 1096 -10.62 -27.67 9.00
C ASN A 1096 -11.75 -26.66 8.81
N GLY A 1097 -12.99 -27.00 9.18
CA GLY A 1097 -14.12 -26.07 9.10
C GLY A 1097 -14.05 -24.87 10.05
N TYR A 1098 -13.14 -24.89 11.04
CA TYR A 1098 -12.96 -23.81 12.01
C TYR A 1098 -11.77 -22.90 11.66
N ASP A 1099 -10.62 -23.47 11.24
CA ASP A 1099 -9.39 -22.70 11.00
C ASP A 1099 -8.69 -23.00 9.67
N ALA A 1100 -9.33 -23.75 8.77
CA ALA A 1100 -8.82 -24.13 7.45
C ALA A 1100 -7.45 -24.83 7.46
N ARG A 1101 -7.06 -25.49 8.57
CA ARG A 1101 -5.71 -26.08 8.74
C ARG A 1101 -5.33 -27.13 7.67
N LEU A 1102 -6.26 -28.00 7.28
CA LEU A 1102 -6.01 -29.03 6.26
C LEU A 1102 -5.93 -28.38 4.87
N GLN A 1103 -6.75 -27.36 4.61
CA GLN A 1103 -6.65 -26.59 3.38
C GLN A 1103 -5.29 -25.89 3.27
N ARG A 1104 -4.81 -25.24 4.34
CA ARG A 1104 -3.48 -24.61 4.36
C ARG A 1104 -2.34 -25.61 4.14
N GLU A 1105 -2.45 -26.81 4.69
CA GLU A 1105 -1.46 -27.87 4.45
C GLU A 1105 -1.45 -28.35 2.99
N MET A 1106 -2.63 -28.55 2.40
CA MET A 1106 -2.74 -28.89 0.97
C MET A 1106 -2.19 -27.78 0.07
N GLU A 1107 -2.45 -26.51 0.41
CA GLU A 1107 -1.88 -25.34 -0.26
C GLU A 1107 -0.34 -25.29 -0.13
N ALA A 1108 0.21 -25.60 1.05
CA ALA A 1108 1.65 -25.71 1.29
C ALA A 1108 2.30 -26.80 0.44
N VAL A 1109 1.68 -27.97 0.37
CA VAL A 1109 2.14 -29.09 -0.47
C VAL A 1109 2.08 -28.74 -1.96
N LEU A 1110 0.99 -28.12 -2.41
CA LEU A 1110 0.83 -27.64 -3.79
C LEU A 1110 1.90 -26.60 -4.15
N MET A 1111 2.20 -25.69 -3.23
CA MET A 1111 3.25 -24.68 -3.40
C MET A 1111 4.60 -25.32 -3.70
N VAL A 1112 5.01 -26.30 -2.87
CA VAL A 1112 6.31 -26.98 -2.98
C VAL A 1112 6.39 -27.75 -4.30
N MET A 1113 5.34 -28.49 -4.66
CA MET A 1113 5.28 -29.23 -5.93
C MET A 1113 5.35 -28.34 -7.17
N GLN A 1114 4.70 -27.17 -7.16
CA GLN A 1114 4.74 -26.22 -8.28
C GLN A 1114 6.06 -25.42 -8.33
N ALA A 1115 6.59 -25.02 -7.17
CA ALA A 1115 7.82 -24.23 -7.09
C ALA A 1115 9.07 -25.02 -7.50
N LEU A 1116 9.16 -26.30 -7.09
CA LEU A 1116 10.29 -27.18 -7.44
C LEU A 1116 10.22 -27.74 -8.87
N GLN A 1117 9.11 -27.52 -9.59
CA GLN A 1117 9.02 -27.93 -11.00
C GLN A 1117 10.02 -27.14 -11.86
N GLY A 1118 10.93 -27.87 -12.50
CA GLY A 1118 12.04 -27.33 -13.29
C GLY A 1118 13.36 -27.20 -12.52
N PHE A 1119 13.40 -27.57 -11.24
CA PHE A 1119 14.60 -27.60 -10.39
C PHE A 1119 15.06 -29.01 -10.01
N GLN A 1120 14.61 -30.04 -10.75
CA GLN A 1120 14.85 -31.45 -10.45
C GLN A 1120 16.34 -31.83 -10.46
N ASP A 1121 17.17 -31.14 -11.25
CA ASP A 1121 18.62 -31.32 -11.26
C ASP A 1121 19.31 -30.82 -9.97
N LYS A 1122 18.60 -30.07 -9.12
CA LYS A 1122 19.14 -29.33 -7.96
C LYS A 1122 18.48 -29.72 -6.64
N PHE A 1123 17.18 -29.98 -6.67
CA PHE A 1123 16.40 -30.41 -5.51
C PHE A 1123 15.66 -31.70 -5.84
N VAL A 1124 15.91 -32.73 -5.05
CA VAL A 1124 15.14 -33.97 -5.06
C VAL A 1124 14.21 -33.95 -3.86
N TYR A 1125 12.90 -34.05 -4.10
CA TYR A 1125 11.92 -33.99 -3.03
C TYR A 1125 10.97 -35.18 -3.00
N ASP A 1126 10.51 -35.53 -1.80
CA ASP A 1126 9.45 -36.50 -1.55
C ASP A 1126 8.50 -35.97 -0.47
N ILE A 1127 7.30 -36.54 -0.45
CA ILE A 1127 6.25 -36.16 0.49
C ILE A 1127 5.76 -37.42 1.18
N LEU A 1128 5.98 -37.47 2.50
CA LEU A 1128 5.49 -38.52 3.38
C LEU A 1128 4.40 -37.95 4.29
N GLY A 1129 3.39 -38.73 4.62
CA GLY A 1129 2.37 -38.37 5.59
C GLY A 1129 2.36 -39.30 6.79
N HIS A 1130 1.75 -38.84 7.87
CA HIS A 1130 1.38 -39.68 8.99
C HIS A 1130 -0.07 -39.43 9.41
N SER A 1131 -0.66 -40.42 10.08
CA SER A 1131 -2.01 -40.35 10.61
C SER A 1131 -2.07 -41.06 11.96
N GLY A 1132 -3.27 -41.24 12.52
CA GLY A 1132 -3.45 -42.02 13.74
C GLY A 1132 -3.21 -43.53 13.57
N GLU A 1133 -3.16 -44.03 12.34
CA GLU A 1133 -2.99 -45.46 12.03
C GLU A 1133 -1.55 -45.80 11.60
N GLU A 1134 -0.97 -44.96 10.74
CA GLU A 1134 0.33 -45.22 10.09
C GLU A 1134 1.29 -44.03 10.29
N SER A 1135 2.57 -44.32 10.51
CA SER A 1135 3.65 -43.32 10.61
C SER A 1135 4.34 -43.02 9.27
N HIS A 1136 4.05 -43.80 8.22
CA HIS A 1136 4.74 -43.73 6.93
C HIS A 1136 3.77 -43.94 5.76
N LEU A 1137 3.12 -42.87 5.32
CA LEU A 1137 2.28 -42.82 4.12
C LEU A 1137 3.04 -42.13 2.99
N GLU A 1138 3.30 -42.81 1.88
CA GLU A 1138 4.09 -42.24 0.79
C GLU A 1138 3.17 -41.59 -0.26
N PHE A 1139 3.15 -40.26 -0.34
CA PHE A 1139 2.32 -39.50 -1.29
C PHE A 1139 3.05 -39.16 -2.59
N VAL A 1140 4.32 -38.75 -2.49
CA VAL A 1140 5.17 -38.45 -3.65
C VAL A 1140 6.53 -39.11 -3.47
N LYS A 1141 6.98 -39.86 -4.47
CA LYS A 1141 8.29 -40.50 -4.47
C LYS A 1141 9.36 -39.57 -5.04
N ALA A 1142 10.57 -39.66 -4.51
CA ALA A 1142 11.73 -38.91 -5.00
C ALA A 1142 12.04 -39.16 -6.49
N ASP A 1143 11.80 -40.38 -6.98
CA ASP A 1143 12.03 -40.77 -8.38
C ASP A 1143 10.87 -40.43 -9.33
N LYS A 1144 9.69 -40.07 -8.78
CA LYS A 1144 8.45 -39.85 -9.54
C LYS A 1144 7.67 -38.64 -9.03
N PRO A 1145 8.20 -37.40 -9.19
CA PRO A 1145 7.45 -36.20 -8.89
C PRO A 1145 6.29 -36.00 -9.90
N PRO A 1146 5.15 -35.41 -9.48
CA PRO A 1146 3.99 -35.19 -10.36
C PRO A 1146 4.30 -34.19 -11.48
N LEU A 1147 4.04 -34.60 -12.73
CA LEU A 1147 4.44 -33.87 -13.93
C LEU A 1147 3.39 -32.86 -14.42
N ASN A 1148 2.12 -33.13 -14.16
CA ASN A 1148 0.97 -32.35 -14.63
C ASN A 1148 0.02 -32.00 -13.48
N ASP A 1149 -0.90 -31.07 -13.75
CA ASP A 1149 -1.84 -30.55 -12.73
C ASP A 1149 -2.77 -31.64 -12.20
N LYS A 1150 -3.13 -32.63 -13.03
CA LYS A 1150 -3.95 -33.78 -12.66
C LYS A 1150 -3.26 -34.67 -11.61
N GLU A 1151 -1.98 -34.98 -11.81
CA GLU A 1151 -1.21 -35.79 -10.85
C GLU A 1151 -1.04 -35.07 -9.51
N ARG A 1152 -0.84 -33.76 -9.52
CA ARG A 1152 -0.81 -32.94 -8.28
C ARG A 1152 -2.16 -32.94 -7.58
N LEU A 1153 -3.24 -32.76 -8.33
CA LEU A 1153 -4.59 -32.80 -7.75
C LEU A 1153 -4.88 -34.17 -7.13
N LYS A 1154 -4.44 -35.26 -7.77
CA LYS A 1154 -4.58 -36.61 -7.24
C LYS A 1154 -3.89 -36.78 -5.88
N VAL A 1155 -2.66 -36.27 -5.73
CA VAL A 1155 -1.95 -36.25 -4.44
C VAL A 1155 -2.76 -35.52 -3.36
N LEU A 1156 -3.31 -34.35 -3.68
CA LEU A 1156 -4.12 -33.57 -2.73
C LEU A 1156 -5.44 -34.29 -2.37
N GLN A 1157 -6.09 -34.94 -3.35
CA GLN A 1157 -7.29 -35.75 -3.12
C GLN A 1157 -7.00 -36.96 -2.23
N GLU A 1158 -5.85 -37.63 -2.41
CA GLU A 1158 -5.41 -38.74 -1.57
C GLU A 1158 -5.14 -38.27 -0.14
N MET A 1159 -4.47 -37.13 0.06
CA MET A 1159 -4.28 -36.52 1.39
C MET A 1159 -5.60 -36.20 2.08
N HIS A 1160 -6.53 -35.55 1.36
CA HIS A 1160 -7.83 -35.18 1.89
C HIS A 1160 -8.65 -36.43 2.28
N ALA A 1161 -8.72 -37.43 1.40
CA ALA A 1161 -9.41 -38.69 1.68
C ALA A 1161 -8.79 -39.42 2.88
N HIS A 1162 -7.46 -39.49 2.96
CA HIS A 1162 -6.78 -40.13 4.07
C HIS A 1162 -7.13 -39.47 5.42
N SER A 1163 -7.11 -38.13 5.48
CA SER A 1163 -7.46 -37.38 6.70
C SER A 1163 -8.92 -37.56 7.13
N GLN A 1164 -9.82 -37.85 6.19
CA GLN A 1164 -11.25 -38.05 6.46
C GLN A 1164 -11.55 -39.44 7.03
N PHE A 1165 -10.80 -40.47 6.61
CA PHE A 1165 -11.12 -41.87 6.90
C PHE A 1165 -10.17 -42.56 7.89
N CYS A 1166 -9.11 -41.90 8.37
CA CYS A 1166 -8.18 -42.47 9.35
C CYS A 1166 -8.75 -42.50 10.79
N LEU A 1167 -8.33 -43.47 11.59
CA LEU A 1167 -8.58 -43.55 13.03
C LEU A 1167 -7.87 -42.42 13.79
N SER A 1168 -8.40 -42.10 14.99
CA SER A 1168 -7.82 -41.09 15.87
C SER A 1168 -6.52 -41.58 16.53
N GLY A 1169 -5.45 -40.81 16.42
CA GLY A 1169 -4.13 -41.08 17.00
C GLY A 1169 -3.09 -40.05 16.51
N ASP A 1170 -1.90 -40.06 17.09
CA ASP A 1170 -0.78 -39.17 16.72
C ASP A 1170 0.52 -39.97 16.60
N ASN A 1171 1.07 -39.99 15.39
CA ASN A 1171 2.34 -40.62 15.05
C ASN A 1171 3.41 -39.58 14.63
N THR A 1172 3.24 -38.30 14.98
CA THR A 1172 4.16 -37.22 14.59
C THR A 1172 5.62 -37.52 15.01
N LEU A 1173 5.82 -38.07 16.21
CA LEU A 1173 7.18 -38.39 16.71
C LEU A 1173 7.83 -39.56 15.96
N SER A 1174 7.08 -40.62 15.71
CA SER A 1174 7.57 -41.80 14.99
C SER A 1174 7.87 -41.43 13.54
N ALA A 1175 6.96 -40.71 12.88
CA ALA A 1175 7.11 -40.24 11.52
C ALA A 1175 8.31 -39.28 11.36
N ALA A 1176 8.47 -38.30 12.26
CA ALA A 1176 9.61 -37.39 12.22
C ALA A 1176 10.94 -38.11 12.42
N LYS A 1177 11.00 -39.07 13.36
CA LYS A 1177 12.21 -39.86 13.60
C LYS A 1177 12.54 -40.76 12.40
N GLU A 1178 11.55 -41.48 11.88
CA GLU A 1178 11.70 -42.35 10.71
C GLU A 1178 12.13 -41.56 9.47
N ALA A 1179 11.56 -40.37 9.26
CA ALA A 1179 11.96 -39.48 8.18
C ALA A 1179 13.44 -39.05 8.31
N ILE A 1180 13.87 -38.63 9.50
CA ILE A 1180 15.27 -38.21 9.75
C ILE A 1180 16.24 -39.38 9.57
N ASP A 1181 15.90 -40.57 10.09
CA ASP A 1181 16.78 -41.74 10.03
C ASP A 1181 16.94 -42.26 8.59
N THR A 1182 15.89 -42.16 7.76
CA THR A 1182 15.89 -42.73 6.39
C THR A 1182 16.37 -41.78 5.29
N VAL A 1183 16.26 -40.45 5.44
CA VAL A 1183 16.70 -39.47 4.43
C VAL A 1183 18.21 -39.57 4.14
N VAL A 1184 19.01 -39.96 5.13
CA VAL A 1184 20.49 -39.99 5.04
C VAL A 1184 21.01 -41.07 4.07
N HIS A 1185 20.18 -42.04 3.69
CA HIS A 1185 20.57 -43.10 2.76
C HIS A 1185 20.68 -42.63 1.29
N ASP A 1186 20.17 -41.44 0.96
CA ASP A 1186 20.23 -40.87 -0.39
C ASP A 1186 21.54 -40.09 -0.61
N ASP A 1187 22.22 -40.34 -1.74
CA ASP A 1187 23.51 -39.71 -2.09
C ASP A 1187 23.35 -38.23 -2.52
N CYS A 1188 23.08 -37.36 -1.55
CA CYS A 1188 22.82 -35.93 -1.70
C CYS A 1188 23.79 -35.08 -0.85
N GLU A 1189 23.96 -33.81 -1.20
CA GLU A 1189 24.92 -32.93 -0.50
C GLU A 1189 24.41 -32.43 0.85
N GLU A 1190 23.12 -32.11 0.93
CA GLU A 1190 22.44 -31.64 2.13
C GLU A 1190 21.07 -32.30 2.25
N HIS A 1191 20.65 -32.58 3.48
CA HIS A 1191 19.42 -33.29 3.80
C HIS A 1191 18.51 -32.44 4.69
N PHE A 1192 17.34 -32.06 4.16
CA PHE A 1192 16.33 -31.26 4.83
C PHE A 1192 15.11 -32.11 5.15
N VAL A 1193 14.64 -32.05 6.40
CA VAL A 1193 13.36 -32.63 6.81
C VAL A 1193 12.48 -31.53 7.36
N VAL A 1194 11.31 -31.31 6.76
CA VAL A 1194 10.34 -30.30 7.21
C VAL A 1194 9.06 -31.02 7.62
N VAL A 1195 8.68 -30.90 8.89
CA VAL A 1195 7.47 -31.51 9.46
C VAL A 1195 6.36 -30.46 9.54
N LEU A 1196 5.24 -30.69 8.86
CA LEU A 1196 4.02 -29.89 8.96
C LEU A 1196 3.11 -30.54 10.01
N SER A 1197 2.64 -29.78 11.00
CA SER A 1197 1.84 -30.33 12.11
C SER A 1197 0.78 -29.34 12.62
N ASP A 1198 -0.30 -29.86 13.21
CA ASP A 1198 -1.39 -29.09 13.81
C ASP A 1198 -1.10 -28.57 15.24
N ALA A 1199 0.13 -28.76 15.73
CA ALA A 1199 0.64 -28.33 17.04
C ALA A 1199 -0.07 -28.97 18.25
N ASN A 1200 -0.75 -30.10 18.08
CA ASN A 1200 -1.61 -30.70 19.11
C ASN A 1200 -0.89 -31.70 20.04
N LEU A 1201 0.42 -31.53 20.25
CA LEU A 1201 1.27 -32.45 21.01
C LEU A 1201 0.82 -32.64 22.48
N ASP A 1202 0.28 -31.59 23.10
CA ASP A 1202 -0.19 -31.62 24.50
C ASP A 1202 -1.33 -32.62 24.72
N ARG A 1203 -2.22 -32.76 23.74
CA ARG A 1203 -3.40 -33.64 23.83
C ARG A 1203 -3.02 -35.12 23.86
N TYR A 1204 -1.87 -35.45 23.29
CA TYR A 1204 -1.31 -36.81 23.25
C TYR A 1204 -0.23 -37.03 24.31
N ALA A 1205 -0.09 -36.12 25.28
CA ALA A 1205 0.89 -36.17 26.36
C ALA A 1205 2.34 -36.27 25.85
N ILE A 1206 2.64 -35.65 24.71
CA ILE A 1206 3.98 -35.60 24.14
C ILE A 1206 4.73 -34.39 24.71
N PRO A 1207 5.77 -34.58 25.54
CA PRO A 1207 6.53 -33.47 26.07
C PRO A 1207 7.38 -32.79 24.96
N PRO A 1208 7.37 -31.45 24.84
CA PRO A 1208 8.11 -30.73 23.79
C PRO A 1208 9.61 -31.04 23.75
N LYS A 1209 10.22 -31.35 24.90
CA LYS A 1209 11.62 -31.78 25.00
C LYS A 1209 11.93 -33.04 24.20
N LYS A 1210 10.99 -34.00 24.11
CA LYS A 1210 11.19 -35.21 23.29
C LYS A 1210 11.19 -34.88 21.80
N PHE A 1211 10.32 -33.97 21.37
CA PHE A 1211 10.27 -33.51 19.98
C PHE A 1211 11.52 -32.71 19.60
N ALA A 1212 12.00 -31.83 20.49
CA ALA A 1212 13.27 -31.11 20.30
C ALA A 1212 14.48 -32.05 20.13
N ASN A 1213 14.52 -33.13 20.94
CA ASN A 1213 15.58 -34.13 20.85
C ASN A 1213 15.53 -34.91 19.52
N ILE A 1214 14.34 -35.15 18.95
CA ILE A 1214 14.18 -35.81 17.65
C ILE A 1214 14.61 -34.88 16.52
N LEU A 1215 14.20 -33.60 16.54
CA LEU A 1215 14.65 -32.62 15.54
C LEU A 1215 16.17 -32.38 15.56
N SER A 1216 16.87 -32.82 16.62
CA SER A 1216 18.31 -32.68 16.78
C SER A 1216 19.03 -34.04 16.88
N SER A 1217 18.35 -35.15 16.51
CA SER A 1217 18.89 -36.50 16.72
C SER A 1217 20.06 -36.82 15.80
N ASN A 1218 20.08 -36.26 14.59
CA ASN A 1218 21.12 -36.45 13.60
C ASN A 1218 21.75 -35.09 13.21
N PRO A 1219 23.08 -34.90 13.36
CA PRO A 1219 23.73 -33.65 13.01
C PRO A 1219 23.82 -33.38 11.51
N ASP A 1220 23.72 -34.43 10.67
CA ASP A 1220 23.84 -34.37 9.20
C ASP A 1220 22.51 -34.04 8.51
N VAL A 1221 21.40 -34.00 9.26
CA VAL A 1221 20.06 -33.65 8.75
C VAL A 1221 19.59 -32.36 9.40
N ASP A 1222 19.25 -31.36 8.58
CA ASP A 1222 18.62 -30.13 9.06
C ASP A 1222 17.10 -30.35 9.14
N ALA A 1223 16.63 -30.69 10.35
CA ALA A 1223 15.22 -30.96 10.63
C ALA A 1223 14.49 -29.75 11.26
N PHE A 1224 13.32 -29.42 10.70
CA PHE A 1224 12.49 -28.28 11.06
C PHE A 1224 11.04 -28.70 11.27
N ALA A 1225 10.30 -27.93 12.08
CA ALA A 1225 8.84 -28.10 12.23
C ALA A 1225 8.10 -26.79 11.93
N ILE A 1226 7.03 -26.88 11.15
CA ILE A 1226 6.13 -25.78 10.81
C ILE A 1226 4.73 -26.12 11.33
N PHE A 1227 4.25 -25.32 12.28
CA PHE A 1227 2.92 -25.48 12.85
C PHE A 1227 1.88 -24.74 11.99
N ILE A 1228 1.00 -25.48 11.31
CA ILE A 1228 -0.02 -24.98 10.36
C ILE A 1228 -1.42 -24.87 11.01
N GLY A 1229 -1.57 -25.36 12.23
CA GLY A 1229 -2.78 -25.24 13.05
C GLY A 1229 -2.45 -24.90 14.49
N SER A 1230 -3.43 -24.36 15.22
CA SER A 1230 -3.32 -24.15 16.67
C SER A 1230 -4.70 -24.16 17.32
N LEU A 1231 -4.85 -24.82 18.46
CA LEU A 1231 -6.02 -24.67 19.33
C LEU A 1231 -5.68 -23.63 20.41
N GLY A 1232 -6.09 -22.36 20.19
CA GLY A 1232 -5.67 -21.23 21.03
C GLY A 1232 -4.21 -20.85 20.79
N ASP A 1233 -3.45 -20.55 21.85
CA ASP A 1233 -2.03 -20.13 21.77
C ASP A 1233 -1.02 -21.30 21.81
N GLN A 1234 -1.46 -22.54 21.56
CA GLN A 1234 -0.62 -23.73 21.69
C GLN A 1234 0.61 -23.72 20.78
N ALA A 1235 0.46 -23.38 19.49
CA ALA A 1235 1.59 -23.32 18.56
C ALA A 1235 2.67 -22.31 18.99
N VAL A 1236 2.26 -21.14 19.47
CA VAL A 1236 3.16 -20.09 19.98
C VAL A 1236 3.86 -20.54 21.27
N ARG A 1237 3.16 -21.26 22.15
CA ARG A 1237 3.77 -21.84 23.37
C ARG A 1237 4.77 -22.95 23.04
N LEU A 1238 4.45 -23.81 22.07
CA LEU A 1238 5.36 -24.85 21.60
C LEU A 1238 6.61 -24.26 20.97
N GLN A 1239 6.45 -23.24 20.11
CA GLN A 1239 7.57 -22.51 19.51
C GLN A 1239 8.51 -21.91 20.58
N ARG A 1240 7.97 -21.36 21.68
CA ARG A 1240 8.78 -20.85 22.81
C ARG A 1240 9.51 -21.94 23.58
N SER A 1241 9.03 -23.18 23.53
CA SER A 1241 9.58 -24.32 24.27
C SER A 1241 10.57 -25.19 23.46
N LEU A 1242 10.61 -24.99 22.15
CA LEU A 1242 11.46 -25.71 21.20
C LEU A 1242 12.66 -24.83 20.76
N PRO A 1243 13.73 -25.41 20.18
CA PRO A 1243 14.91 -24.65 19.77
C PRO A 1243 14.58 -23.53 18.78
N SER A 1244 15.08 -22.31 19.05
CA SER A 1244 14.92 -21.15 18.16
C SER A 1244 15.53 -21.43 16.77
N GLY A 1245 14.86 -20.99 15.71
CA GLY A 1245 15.32 -21.18 14.33
C GLY A 1245 15.02 -22.56 13.72
N ARG A 1246 14.57 -23.55 14.52
CA ARG A 1246 14.10 -24.87 14.02
C ARG A 1246 12.59 -25.02 13.97
N THR A 1247 11.85 -24.07 14.55
CA THR A 1247 10.39 -24.14 14.64
C THR A 1247 9.72 -22.84 14.21
N PHE A 1248 8.68 -22.99 13.38
CA PHE A 1248 7.95 -21.89 12.77
C PHE A 1248 6.45 -22.09 12.98
N VAL A 1249 5.71 -21.00 13.03
CA VAL A 1249 4.24 -21.01 13.11
C VAL A 1249 3.74 -20.31 11.86
N CYS A 1250 2.90 -20.99 11.07
CA CYS A 1250 2.41 -20.53 9.79
C CYS A 1250 0.88 -20.57 9.81
N MET A 1251 0.24 -19.46 10.19
CA MET A 1251 -1.23 -19.35 10.20
C MET A 1251 -1.77 -18.76 8.90
N ASP A 1252 -0.91 -18.16 8.07
CA ASP A 1252 -1.20 -17.70 6.72
C ASP A 1252 -0.24 -18.38 5.74
N THR A 1253 -0.73 -18.91 4.61
CA THR A 1253 0.11 -19.56 3.59
C THR A 1253 1.01 -18.57 2.87
N ALA A 1254 0.72 -17.26 2.95
CA ALA A 1254 1.59 -16.19 2.43
C ALA A 1254 2.96 -16.12 3.10
N ASP A 1255 3.09 -16.56 4.35
CA ASP A 1255 4.35 -16.50 5.12
C ASP A 1255 5.30 -17.68 4.79
N LEU A 1256 4.77 -18.74 4.18
CA LEU A 1256 5.49 -19.99 3.96
C LEU A 1256 6.73 -19.86 3.05
N PRO A 1257 6.74 -19.06 1.95
CA PRO A 1257 7.95 -18.80 1.17
C PRO A 1257 9.08 -18.17 1.98
N GLN A 1258 8.75 -17.22 2.87
CA GLN A 1258 9.74 -16.57 3.74
C GLN A 1258 10.28 -17.55 4.79
N ILE A 1259 9.41 -18.40 5.36
CA ILE A 1259 9.83 -19.46 6.29
C ILE A 1259 10.78 -20.44 5.60
N LEU A 1260 10.45 -20.91 4.38
CA LEU A 1260 11.33 -21.80 3.61
C LEU A 1260 12.65 -21.12 3.22
N GLN A 1261 12.62 -19.82 2.87
CA GLN A 1261 13.84 -19.05 2.65
C GLN A 1261 14.73 -19.02 3.89
N GLN A 1262 14.14 -18.78 5.07
CA GLN A 1262 14.86 -18.79 6.34
C GLN A 1262 15.47 -20.17 6.63
N ILE A 1263 14.71 -21.24 6.38
CA ILE A 1263 15.18 -22.63 6.50
C ILE A 1263 16.41 -22.86 5.62
N PHE A 1264 16.34 -22.56 4.32
CA PHE A 1264 17.45 -22.78 3.39
C PHE A 1264 18.64 -21.85 3.64
N THR A 1265 18.41 -20.61 4.11
CA THR A 1265 19.48 -19.64 4.40
C THR A 1265 20.19 -19.94 5.73
N SER A 1266 19.49 -20.50 6.72
CA SER A 1266 20.08 -20.87 8.00
C SER A 1266 21.18 -21.92 7.85
N SER A 1267 21.05 -22.81 6.86
CA SER A 1267 22.05 -23.85 6.54
C SER A 1267 23.32 -23.26 5.91
N LEU A 1268 23.20 -22.23 5.04
CA LEU A 1268 24.34 -21.51 4.45
C LEU A 1268 25.23 -20.81 5.50
N LEU A 1269 24.66 -20.37 6.62
CA LEU A 1269 25.43 -19.74 7.71
C LEU A 1269 26.24 -20.77 8.51
N ARG A 1270 25.86 -22.05 8.47
CA ARG A 1270 26.54 -23.15 9.19
C ARG A 1270 27.72 -23.73 8.41
N SER A 1271 27.69 -23.66 7.08
CA SER A 1271 28.83 -24.04 6.22
C SER A 1271 29.92 -22.97 6.15
N ALA A 1272 29.62 -21.73 6.58
CA ALA A 1272 30.55 -20.61 6.62
C ALA A 1272 31.25 -20.41 7.99
N SER A 1273 30.81 -21.12 9.03
CA SER A 1273 31.42 -21.16 10.38
C SER A 1273 32.33 -22.36 10.54
#